data_AF-A0A674NSG9-F1
#
_entry.id   AF-A0A674NSG9-F1
#
_cell.length_a   1.000
_cell.length_b   1.000
_cell.length_c   1.000
_cell.angle_alpha   90.00
_cell.angle_beta   90.00
_cell.angle_gamma   90.00
#
_symmetry.space_group_name_H-M   'P 1'
#
loop_
_entity.id
_entity.type
_entity.pdbx_description
1 polymer ?
#
loop_
_entity_poly.entity_id
_entity_poly.type
_entity_poly.pdbx_seq_one_letter_code
_entity_poly.pdbx_strand_id
1 'polypeptide(L)'
;TGGSPSPKLQAFSMRDSYLWAAVHVLLIPLMGAVHLKDKGSEVILDLTQERDYLASQQSPEGCRNLSMTSPDRGQSCDDVEMSNGGSSMVVTGLTKEEKQHLAVELADTKAKLRRYRQEVEEKTEQLMDSKHEVERLEQELQRFKQENQSLFCEVRSVRAYRDEVDSLRERAARVDRLETELCRCKEKLNDVHFYKSRLEELREDNLTLMETKVLLEEQLSASRGRCDKLHTLEKDNLLLRAKLQDLEMERDSERRRLEELVEENMLLEIGQKQSMNESAHLGWELEQLTKNHDNSNAETRKSLVHELNECVSSRVLKLEKENRELQSSIERLKEDNHILEEQQLHSQELDRENQSLSKKVRNFTLFTSFSNQISELESEKQHLSEAVASLQERAQSNNEERVREVETENRLLLQSNTDTSSRLASLETQLKVANEEAARLKEKAERCEEVEREVSKLERSKDALSREVVSLRACSERSEALEKQVSTLEQDIHRLKWEAEEAQRDIQRLGRHEAESSRLSKENLDLRCSLENMRASCARLATLQEEHNKAQREFQDLQMKLEETQDEAQAEKKRVERLELAVSSLTQEKHKLAEQIQASKEEREELEKERLEAQAREEEVRREVEILKGEQKRKDEVEKEKSKLHLDLEQSEKARKHLEKESWRIRTLLEGKELELDEKTMRLTTVEKDNLSMSQDVNRLKETVVKAKELEKENKELQKQATIDKRTLATLREELVTEKLNLQQQSVELERLNEELEKIGLNREKLLQQEHTLDDRYRLLESRLEETVQQTMKIKEQKISSLEKKVEESNAVNATLLAELNSHQHQRNEGSATAELLRLKDHLIDVEKNNASLKTETSLLKDQLKQLENQNTSLNNQMLALQRHTTTLQEQNTALHTGTAKQQVENSTLSSQSASLMAQNAVLQGQVTALETEVETWQRQRDEAWRGRESVLSDHDRLLSVHERQAHEYEQLICQHTTLKGKLRAIEGEHRTLQSKFTESHLQQSGQSKEFQQRIHELKGSLSSSELEVSQWKARYDTLMEQHQGLDLTMTKLDNHCELLSRLKGNLEEENHHLLSQINLLSQQNHTLLERSMESKEMYHQEQKIYIDKLNALRRQKEKLEEKIMDQYKFYDPAPKKRSQWSGAKALAKLIKPKKEHSRERGGDTDKDGVKEKEHTKSPPDIPLPAPPPLLPPETPPPLSHWTANDKQDGAHTHSNHNHHISTPSPGPLSPALTPINRGKHTHTYTHTLRQFIVVTWTRTTSVFL
;
A
#
# COMPACT_ATOMS: atom_id res chain seq x y z
N THR A 1 -60.59 6.00 -17.41
CA THR A 1 -60.06 7.36 -17.18
C THR A 1 -58.54 7.33 -17.19
N GLY A 2 -57.88 8.47 -17.40
CA GLY A 2 -56.49 8.58 -17.90
C GLY A 2 -55.41 7.67 -17.30
N GLY A 3 -54.56 7.16 -18.19
CA GLY A 3 -53.30 6.45 -17.87
C GLY A 3 -52.45 6.33 -19.14
N SER A 4 -51.35 7.07 -19.23
CA SER A 4 -50.49 7.13 -20.41
C SER A 4 -49.50 5.95 -20.45
N PRO A 5 -49.39 5.21 -21.58
CA PRO A 5 -48.45 4.09 -21.70
C PRO A 5 -47.00 4.55 -21.90
N SER A 6 -46.04 3.70 -21.55
CA SER A 6 -44.61 3.98 -21.67
C SER A 6 -44.06 3.71 -23.09
N PRO A 7 -43.07 4.50 -23.57
CA PRO A 7 -42.66 4.49 -24.98
C PRO A 7 -41.96 3.21 -25.46
N LYS A 8 -41.65 2.26 -24.57
CA LYS A 8 -41.02 0.97 -24.95
C LYS A 8 -42.03 -0.13 -25.31
N LEU A 9 -43.27 -0.09 -24.82
CA LEU A 9 -44.32 -1.05 -25.18
C LEU A 9 -44.95 -0.72 -26.54
N GLN A 10 -45.09 0.57 -26.84
CA GLN A 10 -45.67 1.04 -28.10
C GLN A 10 -44.83 0.60 -29.32
N ALA A 11 -43.50 0.55 -29.19
CA ALA A 11 -42.60 0.14 -30.28
C ALA A 11 -42.66 -1.37 -30.64
N PHE A 12 -42.91 -2.25 -29.67
CA PHE A 12 -43.06 -3.70 -29.93
C PHE A 12 -44.47 -4.03 -30.43
N SER A 13 -45.51 -3.49 -29.77
CA SER A 13 -46.89 -3.66 -30.23
C SER A 13 -47.09 -3.13 -31.66
N MET A 14 -46.46 -1.99 -32.02
CA MET A 14 -46.43 -1.52 -33.40
C MET A 14 -45.75 -2.52 -34.34
N ARG A 15 -44.57 -3.08 -34.01
CA ARG A 15 -43.87 -4.01 -34.91
C ARG A 15 -44.67 -5.26 -35.22
N ASP A 16 -45.28 -5.89 -34.23
CA ASP A 16 -46.07 -7.10 -34.45
C ASP A 16 -47.39 -6.78 -35.18
N SER A 17 -48.00 -5.62 -34.90
CA SER A 17 -49.18 -5.14 -35.64
C SER A 17 -48.84 -4.75 -37.09
N TYR A 18 -47.66 -4.18 -37.35
CA TYR A 18 -47.18 -3.88 -38.71
C TYR A 18 -46.81 -5.14 -39.47
N LEU A 19 -46.27 -6.18 -38.82
CA LEU A 19 -46.01 -7.47 -39.45
C LEU A 19 -47.31 -8.20 -39.79
N TRP A 20 -48.28 -8.25 -38.87
CA TRP A 20 -49.60 -8.84 -39.17
C TRP A 20 -50.35 -8.03 -40.23
N ALA A 21 -50.31 -6.71 -40.17
CA ALA A 21 -50.89 -5.84 -41.21
C ALA A 21 -50.21 -6.03 -42.56
N ALA A 22 -48.87 -6.11 -42.62
CA ALA A 22 -48.14 -6.37 -43.87
C ALA A 22 -48.48 -7.74 -44.47
N VAL A 23 -48.57 -8.79 -43.64
CA VAL A 23 -49.03 -10.11 -44.10
C VAL A 23 -50.47 -10.04 -44.62
N HIS A 24 -51.39 -9.37 -43.94
CA HIS A 24 -52.78 -9.21 -44.41
C HIS A 24 -52.89 -8.38 -45.70
N VAL A 25 -52.11 -7.31 -45.82
CA VAL A 25 -52.02 -6.42 -46.99
C VAL A 25 -51.34 -7.10 -48.18
N LEU A 26 -50.55 -8.16 -47.97
CA LEU A 26 -50.01 -9.00 -49.04
C LEU A 26 -50.92 -10.20 -49.39
N LEU A 27 -51.59 -10.80 -48.41
CA LEU A 27 -52.50 -11.94 -48.63
C LEU A 27 -53.75 -11.56 -49.43
N ILE A 28 -54.34 -10.39 -49.18
CA ILE A 28 -55.57 -9.95 -49.86
C ILE A 28 -55.33 -9.75 -51.37
N PRO A 29 -54.28 -9.05 -51.83
CA PRO A 29 -53.90 -9.02 -53.25
C PRO A 29 -53.55 -10.39 -53.83
N LEU A 30 -52.88 -11.28 -53.07
CA LEU A 30 -52.56 -12.63 -53.55
C LEU A 30 -53.80 -13.50 -53.76
N MET A 31 -54.76 -13.48 -52.83
CA MET A 31 -56.07 -14.12 -53.03
C MET A 31 -56.85 -13.50 -54.18
N GLY A 32 -56.79 -12.17 -54.33
CA GLY A 32 -57.37 -11.46 -55.48
C GLY A 32 -56.75 -11.89 -56.81
N ALA A 33 -55.42 -12.01 -56.87
CA ALA A 33 -54.69 -12.43 -58.05
C ALA A 33 -54.94 -13.90 -58.41
N VAL A 34 -55.06 -14.79 -57.42
CA VAL A 34 -55.50 -16.18 -57.65
C VAL A 34 -56.92 -16.20 -58.19
N HIS A 35 -57.86 -15.49 -57.55
CA HIS A 35 -59.26 -15.48 -58.00
C HIS A 35 -59.46 -14.82 -59.39
N LEU A 36 -58.60 -13.86 -59.77
CA LEU A 36 -58.53 -13.31 -61.14
C LEU A 36 -57.90 -14.31 -62.11
N LYS A 37 -56.85 -15.04 -61.73
CA LYS A 37 -56.21 -16.09 -62.54
C LYS A 37 -57.19 -17.23 -62.82
N ASP A 38 -57.97 -17.64 -61.83
CA ASP A 38 -58.94 -18.73 -61.96
C ASP A 38 -60.08 -18.30 -62.88
N LYS A 39 -60.63 -17.08 -62.73
CA LYS A 39 -61.57 -16.50 -63.70
C LYS A 39 -61.00 -16.30 -65.09
N GLY A 40 -59.72 -15.91 -65.20
CA GLY A 40 -59.03 -15.83 -66.49
C GLY A 40 -58.88 -17.19 -67.14
N SER A 41 -58.64 -18.23 -66.35
CA SER A 41 -58.56 -19.62 -66.81
C SER A 41 -59.93 -20.14 -67.26
N GLU A 42 -60.99 -19.82 -66.52
CA GLU A 42 -62.40 -20.11 -66.84
C GLU A 42 -62.80 -19.46 -68.19
N VAL A 43 -62.54 -18.16 -68.37
CA VAL A 43 -62.80 -17.44 -69.63
C VAL A 43 -61.94 -17.97 -70.80
N ILE A 44 -60.69 -18.36 -70.56
CA ILE A 44 -59.86 -19.02 -71.59
C ILE A 44 -60.45 -20.39 -71.97
N LEU A 45 -61.03 -21.12 -71.01
CA LEU A 45 -61.64 -22.42 -71.25
C LEU A 45 -62.94 -22.28 -72.07
N ASP A 46 -63.78 -21.30 -71.75
CA ASP A 46 -64.98 -20.94 -72.54
C ASP A 46 -64.61 -20.52 -73.97
N LEU A 47 -63.64 -19.61 -74.14
CA LEU A 47 -63.16 -19.18 -75.47
C LEU A 47 -62.49 -20.33 -76.26
N THR A 48 -61.90 -21.30 -75.56
CA THR A 48 -61.32 -22.50 -76.19
C THR A 48 -62.43 -23.46 -76.63
N GLN A 49 -63.48 -23.64 -75.82
CA GLN A 49 -64.66 -24.42 -76.22
C GLN A 49 -65.42 -23.75 -77.38
N GLU A 50 -65.56 -22.42 -77.38
CA GLU A 50 -66.19 -21.70 -78.49
C GLU A 50 -65.35 -21.80 -79.79
N ARG A 51 -64.03 -21.68 -79.71
CA ARG A 51 -63.10 -21.95 -80.82
C ARG A 51 -63.27 -23.37 -81.37
N ASP A 52 -63.31 -24.38 -80.50
CA ASP A 52 -63.36 -25.79 -80.92
C ASP A 52 -64.75 -26.22 -81.38
N TYR A 53 -65.81 -25.57 -80.87
CA TYR A 53 -67.17 -25.67 -81.39
C TYR A 53 -67.28 -25.06 -82.81
N LEU A 54 -66.67 -23.89 -83.05
CA LEU A 54 -66.60 -23.27 -84.38
C LEU A 54 -65.74 -24.10 -85.35
N ALA A 55 -64.63 -24.68 -84.90
CA ALA A 55 -63.82 -25.60 -85.70
C ALA A 55 -64.61 -26.88 -86.07
N SER A 56 -65.42 -27.40 -85.14
CA SER A 56 -66.26 -28.59 -85.35
C SER A 56 -67.39 -28.40 -86.37
N GLN A 57 -67.68 -27.16 -86.82
CA GLN A 57 -68.66 -26.91 -87.89
C GLN A 57 -68.05 -26.91 -89.31
N GLN A 58 -66.72 -27.07 -89.46
CA GLN A 58 -66.07 -27.12 -90.77
C GLN A 58 -65.81 -28.56 -91.24
N SER A 59 -66.63 -29.04 -92.19
CA SER A 59 -66.43 -30.33 -92.86
C SER A 59 -65.24 -30.26 -93.85
N PRO A 60 -64.35 -31.28 -93.90
CA PRO A 60 -63.09 -31.18 -94.64
C PRO A 60 -63.17 -31.62 -96.11
N GLU A 61 -63.37 -30.68 -97.03
CA GLU A 61 -63.05 -30.82 -98.46
C GLU A 61 -62.30 -29.58 -98.99
N GLY A 62 -61.45 -29.74 -100.02
CA GLY A 62 -60.76 -28.62 -100.69
C GLY A 62 -59.29 -28.43 -100.31
N CYS A 63 -58.40 -29.22 -100.92
CA CYS A 63 -56.96 -29.19 -100.65
C CYS A 63 -56.19 -28.15 -101.51
N ARG A 64 -55.03 -27.67 -101.00
CA ARG A 64 -53.86 -27.04 -101.68
C ARG A 64 -53.74 -25.49 -101.76
N ASN A 65 -52.69 -25.01 -101.08
CA ASN A 65 -51.63 -24.09 -101.55
C ASN A 65 -51.92 -22.60 -101.84
N LEU A 66 -50.82 -21.82 -101.83
CA LEU A 66 -50.69 -20.35 -101.99
C LEU A 66 -51.12 -19.58 -100.71
N SER A 67 -50.28 -18.79 -100.02
CA SER A 67 -49.11 -17.98 -100.38
C SER A 67 -49.43 -16.81 -101.33
N MET A 68 -49.72 -15.62 -100.76
CA MET A 68 -48.81 -14.46 -100.78
C MET A 68 -49.37 -13.20 -100.09
N THR A 69 -48.45 -12.38 -99.56
CA THR A 69 -48.48 -10.90 -99.37
C THR A 69 -49.73 -10.14 -98.90
N SER A 70 -49.54 -9.32 -97.84
CA SER A 70 -50.35 -8.13 -97.55
C SER A 70 -50.12 -6.98 -98.56
N PRO A 71 -50.99 -5.94 -98.61
CA PRO A 71 -51.12 -5.07 -99.80
C PRO A 71 -50.60 -3.63 -99.62
N ASP A 72 -50.56 -2.86 -100.72
CA ASP A 72 -50.89 -1.42 -100.70
C ASP A 72 -51.55 -0.96 -102.04
N ARG A 73 -51.98 0.30 -102.14
CA ARG A 73 -52.90 0.84 -103.18
C ARG A 73 -52.33 1.97 -104.05
N GLY A 74 -52.86 2.06 -105.27
CA GLY A 74 -52.93 3.29 -106.10
C GLY A 74 -53.49 2.95 -107.49
N GLN A 75 -54.81 3.08 -107.76
CA GLN A 75 -55.58 4.29 -108.14
C GLN A 75 -55.42 4.75 -109.60
N SER A 76 -56.53 5.24 -110.18
CA SER A 76 -56.76 5.62 -111.60
C SER A 76 -56.77 4.45 -112.60
N CYS A 77 -57.51 4.47 -113.72
CA CYS A 77 -58.76 5.20 -114.03
C CYS A 77 -59.51 4.50 -115.19
N ASP A 78 -60.83 4.76 -115.24
CA ASP A 78 -61.75 4.88 -116.39
C ASP A 78 -61.74 3.86 -117.56
N ASP A 79 -62.93 3.29 -117.79
CA ASP A 79 -63.62 2.99 -119.06
C ASP A 79 -62.81 2.78 -120.38
N VAL A 80 -63.06 1.64 -121.05
CA VAL A 80 -64.04 1.58 -122.17
C VAL A 80 -64.27 0.14 -122.62
N GLU A 81 -65.52 -0.17 -122.98
CA GLU A 81 -65.98 -1.47 -123.51
C GLU A 81 -65.44 -1.77 -124.93
N MET A 82 -65.33 -3.05 -125.33
CA MET A 82 -66.30 -3.65 -126.29
C MET A 82 -65.99 -5.08 -126.80
N SER A 83 -67.10 -5.79 -127.06
CA SER A 83 -67.31 -6.82 -128.11
C SER A 83 -66.71 -8.24 -127.99
N ASN A 84 -67.56 -9.13 -127.44
CA ASN A 84 -68.01 -10.43 -128.01
C ASN A 84 -67.04 -11.61 -128.25
N GLY A 85 -67.45 -12.79 -127.72
CA GLY A 85 -67.16 -14.07 -128.37
C GLY A 85 -67.47 -15.37 -127.60
N GLY A 86 -68.72 -15.85 -127.58
CA GLY A 86 -68.99 -17.30 -127.47
C GLY A 86 -69.66 -17.89 -126.22
N SER A 87 -71.00 -17.93 -126.23
CA SER A 87 -71.85 -19.07 -125.79
C SER A 87 -71.75 -19.72 -124.39
N SER A 88 -72.82 -19.48 -123.62
CA SER A 88 -73.74 -20.53 -123.07
C SER A 88 -73.30 -21.41 -121.89
N MET A 89 -73.91 -21.15 -120.72
CA MET A 89 -75.08 -21.93 -120.25
C MET A 89 -75.97 -21.10 -119.31
N VAL A 90 -77.21 -21.57 -119.07
CA VAL A 90 -78.27 -20.90 -118.29
C VAL A 90 -78.64 -21.76 -117.07
N VAL A 91 -79.15 -21.14 -115.98
CA VAL A 91 -79.84 -21.65 -114.75
C VAL A 91 -79.27 -20.91 -113.52
N THR A 92 -80.02 -20.29 -112.59
CA THR A 92 -81.46 -19.94 -112.49
C THR A 92 -81.60 -18.60 -111.74
N GLY A 93 -82.74 -17.90 -111.88
CA GLY A 93 -82.95 -16.59 -111.25
C GLY A 93 -83.48 -16.66 -109.82
N LEU A 94 -82.66 -16.30 -108.83
CA LEU A 94 -83.13 -15.91 -107.48
C LEU A 94 -84.07 -14.69 -107.56
N THR A 95 -85.12 -14.70 -106.74
CA THR A 95 -86.14 -13.64 -106.66
C THR A 95 -85.57 -12.33 -106.12
N LYS A 96 -86.34 -11.25 -106.25
CA LYS A 96 -85.93 -9.92 -105.76
C LYS A 96 -85.87 -9.87 -104.23
N GLU A 97 -86.76 -10.59 -103.56
CA GLU A 97 -86.87 -10.63 -102.10
C GLU A 97 -85.69 -11.42 -101.48
N GLU A 98 -85.36 -12.60 -102.00
CA GLU A 98 -84.17 -13.38 -101.57
C GLU A 98 -82.88 -12.56 -101.68
N LYS A 99 -82.72 -11.80 -102.78
CA LYS A 99 -81.57 -10.91 -102.97
C LYS A 99 -81.55 -9.72 -101.99
N GLN A 100 -82.72 -9.27 -101.52
CA GLN A 100 -82.81 -8.22 -100.51
C GLN A 100 -82.55 -8.77 -99.10
N HIS A 101 -83.03 -9.96 -98.77
CA HIS A 101 -82.70 -10.65 -97.52
C HIS A 101 -81.19 -10.93 -97.41
N LEU A 102 -80.59 -11.55 -98.45
CA LEU A 102 -79.14 -11.78 -98.51
C LEU A 102 -78.33 -10.48 -98.43
N ALA A 103 -78.82 -9.37 -98.99
CA ALA A 103 -78.15 -8.07 -98.88
C ALA A 103 -78.23 -7.47 -97.46
N VAL A 104 -79.33 -7.70 -96.73
CA VAL A 104 -79.47 -7.31 -95.32
C VAL A 104 -78.59 -8.18 -94.43
N GLU A 105 -78.57 -9.49 -94.63
CA GLU A 105 -77.69 -10.42 -93.90
C GLU A 105 -76.20 -10.11 -94.15
N LEU A 106 -75.83 -9.77 -95.38
CA LEU A 106 -74.48 -9.29 -95.72
C LEU A 106 -74.18 -7.94 -95.06
N ALA A 107 -75.17 -7.04 -94.93
CA ALA A 107 -75.00 -5.77 -94.24
C ALA A 107 -74.82 -5.96 -92.73
N ASP A 108 -75.60 -6.84 -92.10
CA ASP A 108 -75.54 -7.14 -90.67
C ASP A 108 -74.28 -7.90 -90.28
N THR A 109 -73.85 -8.89 -91.07
CA THR A 109 -72.55 -9.57 -90.86
C THR A 109 -71.39 -8.60 -91.03
N LYS A 110 -71.44 -7.70 -92.02
CA LYS A 110 -70.46 -6.61 -92.22
C LYS A 110 -70.51 -5.55 -91.12
N ALA A 111 -71.66 -5.32 -90.49
CA ALA A 111 -71.81 -4.47 -89.32
C ALA A 111 -71.23 -5.12 -88.04
N LYS A 112 -71.49 -6.41 -87.83
CA LYS A 112 -70.87 -7.21 -86.75
C LYS A 112 -69.34 -7.23 -86.90
N LEU A 113 -68.82 -7.48 -88.10
CA LEU A 113 -67.38 -7.40 -88.40
C LEU A 113 -66.76 -6.02 -88.17
N ARG A 114 -67.52 -4.92 -88.27
CA ARG A 114 -67.06 -3.58 -87.89
C ARG A 114 -67.01 -3.40 -86.38
N ARG A 115 -68.01 -3.87 -85.64
CA ARG A 115 -68.01 -3.83 -84.17
C ARG A 115 -66.87 -4.67 -83.61
N TYR A 116 -66.70 -5.91 -84.04
CA TYR A 116 -65.58 -6.75 -83.59
C TYR A 116 -64.20 -6.17 -83.94
N ARG A 117 -64.06 -5.43 -85.05
CA ARG A 117 -62.82 -4.69 -85.33
C ARG A 117 -62.60 -3.53 -84.36
N GLN A 118 -63.62 -2.71 -84.14
CA GLN A 118 -63.55 -1.61 -83.18
C GLN A 118 -63.31 -2.11 -81.75
N GLU A 119 -63.96 -3.19 -81.33
CA GLU A 119 -63.76 -3.85 -80.03
C GLU A 119 -62.32 -4.39 -79.89
N VAL A 120 -61.73 -4.94 -80.95
CA VAL A 120 -60.31 -5.33 -80.97
C VAL A 120 -59.38 -4.11 -80.91
N GLU A 121 -59.69 -3.05 -81.66
CA GLU A 121 -58.92 -1.79 -81.67
C GLU A 121 -58.93 -1.13 -80.27
N GLU A 122 -60.10 -0.97 -79.65
CA GLU A 122 -60.27 -0.48 -78.27
C GLU A 122 -59.56 -1.39 -77.24
N LYS A 123 -59.53 -2.71 -77.46
CA LYS A 123 -58.78 -3.65 -76.60
C LYS A 123 -57.27 -3.56 -76.80
N THR A 124 -56.78 -3.25 -77.99
CA THR A 124 -55.35 -3.00 -78.21
C THR A 124 -54.90 -1.68 -77.59
N GLU A 125 -55.73 -0.64 -77.60
CA GLU A 125 -55.46 0.63 -76.91
C GLU A 125 -55.37 0.42 -75.38
N GLN A 126 -56.35 -0.27 -74.79
CA GLN A 126 -56.35 -0.64 -73.36
C GLN A 126 -55.13 -1.50 -72.96
N LEU A 127 -54.63 -2.35 -73.87
CA LEU A 127 -53.43 -3.16 -73.66
C LEU A 127 -52.14 -2.32 -73.75
N MET A 128 -52.11 -1.29 -74.60
CA MET A 128 -50.98 -0.36 -74.67
C MET A 128 -50.91 0.57 -73.45
N ASP A 129 -52.03 1.12 -72.99
CA ASP A 129 -52.09 1.93 -71.77
C ASP A 129 -51.64 1.14 -70.54
N SER A 130 -52.15 -0.08 -70.36
CA SER A 130 -51.75 -0.93 -69.25
C SER A 130 -50.29 -1.40 -69.35
N LYS A 131 -49.75 -1.58 -70.55
CA LYS A 131 -48.31 -1.82 -70.76
C LYS A 131 -47.46 -0.61 -70.36
N HIS A 132 -47.84 0.60 -70.74
CA HIS A 132 -47.11 1.82 -70.37
C HIS A 132 -47.20 2.13 -68.87
N GLU A 133 -48.31 1.81 -68.21
CA GLU A 133 -48.43 1.89 -66.74
C GLU A 133 -47.51 0.87 -66.05
N VAL A 134 -47.39 -0.36 -66.56
CA VAL A 134 -46.39 -1.34 -66.08
C VAL A 134 -44.96 -0.82 -66.29
N GLU A 135 -44.63 -0.30 -67.46
CA GLU A 135 -43.30 0.29 -67.74
C GLU A 135 -42.98 1.48 -66.82
N ARG A 136 -43.98 2.29 -66.43
CA ARG A 136 -43.84 3.37 -65.45
C ARG A 136 -43.57 2.82 -64.04
N LEU A 137 -44.35 1.82 -63.62
CA LEU A 137 -44.20 1.19 -62.30
C LEU A 137 -42.87 0.42 -62.16
N GLU A 138 -42.37 -0.19 -63.25
CA GLU A 138 -41.04 -0.81 -63.29
C GLU A 138 -39.92 0.23 -63.12
N GLN A 139 -40.03 1.39 -63.77
CA GLN A 139 -39.08 2.49 -63.59
C GLN A 139 -39.09 3.05 -62.16
N GLU A 140 -40.27 3.21 -61.55
CA GLU A 140 -40.40 3.67 -60.15
C GLU A 140 -39.87 2.64 -59.16
N LEU A 141 -40.16 1.35 -59.36
CA LEU A 141 -39.56 0.25 -58.60
C LEU A 141 -38.03 0.25 -58.73
N GLN A 142 -37.48 0.59 -59.91
CA GLN A 142 -36.04 0.68 -60.13
C GLN A 142 -35.41 1.90 -59.44
N ARG A 143 -36.09 3.05 -59.39
CA ARG A 143 -35.65 4.20 -58.57
C ARG A 143 -35.65 3.85 -57.09
N PHE A 144 -36.73 3.27 -56.56
CA PHE A 144 -36.78 2.86 -55.15
C PHE A 144 -35.71 1.80 -54.80
N LYS A 145 -35.34 0.91 -55.72
CA LYS A 145 -34.19 0.01 -55.54
C LYS A 145 -32.86 0.77 -55.42
N GLN A 146 -32.65 1.79 -56.25
CA GLN A 146 -31.44 2.63 -56.21
C GLN A 146 -31.38 3.49 -54.93
N GLU A 147 -32.47 4.13 -54.53
CA GLU A 147 -32.58 4.90 -53.29
C GLU A 147 -32.37 4.01 -52.05
N ASN A 148 -32.92 2.80 -52.05
CA ASN A 148 -32.68 1.84 -50.96
C ASN A 148 -31.20 1.41 -50.92
N GLN A 149 -30.56 1.21 -52.08
CA GLN A 149 -29.11 0.94 -52.16
C GLN A 149 -28.25 2.10 -51.64
N SER A 150 -28.59 3.37 -51.95
CA SER A 150 -27.85 4.52 -51.43
C SER A 150 -28.05 4.68 -49.91
N LEU A 151 -29.28 4.51 -49.41
CA LEU A 151 -29.57 4.49 -47.97
C LEU A 151 -28.84 3.35 -47.24
N PHE A 152 -28.71 2.17 -47.85
CA PHE A 152 -27.87 1.09 -47.31
C PHE A 152 -26.39 1.46 -47.25
N CYS A 153 -25.87 2.24 -48.21
CA CYS A 153 -24.50 2.74 -48.20
C CYS A 153 -24.29 3.82 -47.11
N GLU A 154 -25.23 4.74 -46.95
CA GLU A 154 -25.24 5.73 -45.86
C GLU A 154 -25.30 5.07 -44.48
N VAL A 155 -26.16 4.06 -44.30
CA VAL A 155 -26.22 3.28 -43.05
C VAL A 155 -24.90 2.55 -42.75
N ARG A 156 -24.10 2.20 -43.76
CA ARG A 156 -22.75 1.63 -43.57
C ARG A 156 -21.73 2.70 -43.19
N SER A 157 -21.74 3.89 -43.82
CA SER A 157 -20.82 4.97 -43.46
C SER A 157 -21.12 5.54 -42.05
N VAL A 158 -22.39 5.67 -41.69
CA VAL A 158 -22.82 6.08 -40.33
C VAL A 158 -22.39 5.09 -39.26
N ARG A 159 -22.28 3.78 -39.56
CA ARG A 159 -21.66 2.81 -38.64
C ARG A 159 -20.16 3.05 -38.51
N ALA A 160 -19.43 3.16 -39.61
CA ALA A 160 -17.99 3.41 -39.59
C ALA A 160 -17.62 4.68 -38.79
N TYR A 161 -18.35 5.78 -38.99
CA TYR A 161 -18.17 7.01 -38.20
C TYR A 161 -18.51 6.83 -36.72
N ARG A 162 -19.48 5.97 -36.37
CA ARG A 162 -19.82 5.67 -34.98
C ARG A 162 -18.71 4.87 -34.30
N ASP A 163 -18.19 3.86 -34.99
CA ASP A 163 -17.10 3.01 -34.52
C ASP A 163 -15.80 3.84 -34.35
N GLU A 164 -15.54 4.79 -35.26
CA GLU A 164 -14.43 5.75 -35.12
C GLU A 164 -14.65 6.75 -33.96
N VAL A 165 -15.87 7.27 -33.77
CA VAL A 165 -16.21 8.14 -32.62
C VAL A 165 -16.06 7.40 -31.29
N ASP A 166 -16.44 6.12 -31.21
CA ASP A 166 -16.27 5.32 -30.00
C ASP A 166 -14.79 4.93 -29.77
N SER A 167 -14.00 4.70 -30.83
CA SER A 167 -12.52 4.62 -30.76
C SER A 167 -11.87 5.92 -30.29
N LEU A 168 -12.37 7.09 -30.72
CA LEU A 168 -11.92 8.41 -30.27
C LEU A 168 -12.25 8.64 -28.79
N ARG A 169 -13.46 8.27 -28.35
CA ARG A 169 -13.88 8.33 -26.93
C ARG A 169 -13.01 7.44 -26.05
N GLU A 170 -12.73 6.22 -26.48
CA GLU A 170 -11.89 5.30 -25.72
C GLU A 170 -10.42 5.77 -25.67
N ARG A 171 -9.93 6.43 -26.74
CA ARG A 171 -8.64 7.13 -26.75
C ARG A 171 -8.62 8.33 -25.80
N ALA A 172 -9.65 9.18 -25.79
CA ALA A 172 -9.76 10.30 -24.83
C ALA A 172 -9.73 9.78 -23.39
N ALA A 173 -10.56 8.79 -23.06
CA ALA A 173 -10.57 8.17 -21.73
C ALA A 173 -9.24 7.48 -21.38
N ARG A 174 -8.42 7.05 -22.35
CA ARG A 174 -7.04 6.60 -22.09
C ARG A 174 -6.11 7.77 -21.76
N VAL A 175 -6.22 8.92 -22.44
CA VAL A 175 -5.47 10.14 -22.10
C VAL A 175 -5.83 10.61 -20.69
N ASP A 176 -7.13 10.73 -20.35
CA ASP A 176 -7.57 11.15 -19.01
C ASP A 176 -6.93 10.30 -17.89
N ARG A 177 -6.90 8.98 -18.09
CA ARG A 177 -6.27 8.03 -17.14
C ARG A 177 -4.76 8.27 -17.04
N LEU A 178 -4.05 8.36 -18.16
CA LEU A 178 -2.61 8.63 -18.20
C LEU A 178 -2.27 9.99 -17.57
N GLU A 179 -3.10 11.01 -17.73
CA GLU A 179 -2.94 12.30 -17.05
C GLU A 179 -3.11 12.18 -15.53
N THR A 180 -4.09 11.42 -15.04
CA THR A 180 -4.22 11.17 -13.58
C THR A 180 -3.05 10.36 -13.02
N GLU A 181 -2.53 9.39 -13.76
CA GLU A 181 -1.34 8.62 -13.38
C GLU A 181 -0.09 9.49 -13.36
N LEU A 182 0.08 10.37 -14.36
CA LEU A 182 1.19 11.32 -14.45
C LEU A 182 1.14 12.38 -13.34
N CYS A 183 -0.04 12.87 -12.97
CA CYS A 183 -0.22 13.72 -11.78
C CYS A 183 0.16 12.97 -10.50
N ARG A 184 -0.30 11.73 -10.33
CA ARG A 184 0.07 10.89 -9.17
C ARG A 184 1.57 10.54 -9.13
N CYS A 185 2.25 10.50 -10.27
CA CYS A 185 3.70 10.36 -10.34
C CYS A 185 4.44 11.67 -9.98
N LYS A 186 3.90 12.84 -10.32
CA LYS A 186 4.41 14.14 -9.84
C LYS A 186 4.24 14.30 -8.32
N GLU A 187 3.11 13.88 -7.76
CA GLU A 187 2.89 13.84 -6.30
C GLU A 187 3.97 13.00 -5.60
N LYS A 188 4.17 11.75 -6.04
CA LYS A 188 5.25 10.88 -5.52
C LYS A 188 6.65 11.46 -5.69
N LEU A 189 6.90 12.19 -6.78
CA LEU A 189 8.20 12.84 -7.00
C LEU A 189 8.41 13.99 -5.99
N ASN A 190 7.35 14.75 -5.68
CA ASN A 190 7.38 15.76 -4.62
C ASN A 190 7.61 15.12 -3.24
N ASP A 191 6.96 13.99 -2.93
CA ASP A 191 7.21 13.23 -1.70
C ASP A 191 8.69 12.80 -1.60
N VAL A 192 9.26 12.27 -2.69
CA VAL A 192 10.68 11.88 -2.78
C VAL A 192 11.61 13.08 -2.61
N HIS A 193 11.28 14.25 -3.18
CA HIS A 193 12.04 15.48 -2.95
C HIS A 193 11.96 15.95 -1.48
N PHE A 194 10.78 15.90 -0.86
CA PHE A 194 10.60 16.23 0.56
C PHE A 194 11.43 15.31 1.47
N TYR A 195 11.35 13.99 1.27
CA TYR A 195 12.16 13.04 2.03
C TYR A 195 13.65 13.18 1.74
N LYS A 196 14.05 13.54 0.52
CA LYS A 196 15.45 13.85 0.20
C LYS A 196 15.93 15.05 1.01
N SER A 197 15.25 16.20 0.94
CA SER A 197 15.62 17.40 1.69
C SER A 197 15.65 17.14 3.19
N ARG A 198 14.67 16.40 3.73
CA ARG A 198 14.64 16.06 5.16
C ARG A 198 15.77 15.11 5.57
N LEU A 199 16.25 14.24 4.67
CA LEU A 199 17.45 13.42 4.87
C LEU A 199 18.77 14.21 4.69
N GLU A 200 18.74 15.38 4.06
CA GLU A 200 19.88 16.28 3.95
C GLU A 200 19.97 17.18 5.19
N GLU A 201 18.85 17.79 5.62
CA GLU A 201 18.72 18.45 6.95
C GLU A 201 19.19 17.54 8.09
N LEU A 202 18.67 16.31 8.18
CA LEU A 202 19.05 15.38 9.24
C LEU A 202 20.52 14.94 9.18
N ARG A 203 21.22 15.09 8.05
CA ARG A 203 22.67 14.85 7.96
C ARG A 203 23.46 16.05 8.49
N GLU A 204 23.01 17.27 8.24
CA GLU A 204 23.60 18.50 8.78
C GLU A 204 23.39 18.58 10.31
N ASP A 205 22.19 18.22 10.80
CA ASP A 205 21.89 18.04 12.23
C ASP A 205 22.82 16.98 12.88
N ASN A 206 23.02 15.83 12.23
CA ASN A 206 23.92 14.78 12.77
C ASN A 206 25.41 15.16 12.68
N LEU A 207 25.82 15.94 11.68
CA LEU A 207 27.20 16.42 11.55
C LEU A 207 27.53 17.40 12.67
N THR A 208 26.70 18.43 12.87
CA THR A 208 26.86 19.41 13.95
C THR A 208 26.74 18.77 15.34
N LEU A 209 25.90 17.75 15.51
CA LEU A 209 25.84 16.95 16.74
C LEU A 209 27.13 16.13 16.98
N MET A 210 27.79 15.64 15.91
CA MET A 210 29.10 14.98 16.03
C MET A 210 30.24 15.96 16.31
N GLU A 211 30.23 17.15 15.69
CA GLU A 211 31.22 18.21 15.95
C GLU A 211 31.13 18.70 17.42
N THR A 212 29.92 18.96 17.91
CA THR A 212 29.69 19.33 19.32
C THR A 212 30.01 18.17 20.27
N LYS A 213 29.73 16.92 19.91
CA LYS A 213 30.19 15.74 20.68
C LYS A 213 31.71 15.69 20.79
N VAL A 214 32.45 15.86 19.68
CA VAL A 214 33.92 15.85 19.68
C VAL A 214 34.46 16.99 20.55
N LEU A 215 33.91 18.20 20.41
CA LEU A 215 34.29 19.35 21.25
C LEU A 215 34.06 19.10 22.75
N LEU A 216 32.96 18.42 23.12
CA LEU A 216 32.70 18.02 24.50
C LEU A 216 33.63 16.91 25.00
N GLU A 217 34.01 15.95 24.14
CA GLU A 217 35.01 14.92 24.46
C GLU A 217 36.41 15.52 24.64
N GLU A 218 36.80 16.50 23.82
CA GLU A 218 38.01 17.29 23.97
C GLU A 218 38.00 18.07 25.30
N GLN A 219 36.94 18.84 25.58
CA GLN A 219 36.79 19.57 26.85
C GLN A 219 36.82 18.64 28.08
N LEU A 220 36.22 17.45 27.99
CA LEU A 220 36.26 16.43 29.04
C LEU A 220 37.68 15.87 29.22
N SER A 221 38.40 15.59 28.13
CA SER A 221 39.80 15.13 28.18
C SER A 221 40.74 16.17 28.78
N ALA A 222 40.60 17.43 28.39
CA ALA A 222 41.35 18.55 28.96
C ALA A 222 41.03 18.74 30.45
N SER A 223 39.78 18.49 30.86
CA SER A 223 39.37 18.57 32.26
C SER A 223 39.92 17.41 33.10
N ARG A 224 39.99 16.20 32.55
CA ARG A 224 40.70 15.05 33.16
C ARG A 224 42.19 15.36 33.32
N GLY A 225 42.86 15.82 32.26
CA GLY A 225 44.29 16.19 32.32
C GLY A 225 44.62 17.31 33.33
N ARG A 226 43.70 18.27 33.55
CA ARG A 226 43.83 19.24 34.65
C ARG A 226 43.69 18.58 36.04
N CYS A 227 42.78 17.62 36.18
CA CYS A 227 42.61 16.84 37.42
C CYS A 227 43.85 15.97 37.73
N ASP A 228 44.35 15.26 36.72
CA ASP A 228 45.59 14.47 36.83
C ASP A 228 46.78 15.36 37.22
N LYS A 229 46.90 16.54 36.61
CA LYS A 229 47.95 17.50 36.96
C LYS A 229 47.76 18.03 38.39
N LEU A 230 46.54 18.30 38.84
CA LEU A 230 46.24 18.69 40.22
C LEU A 230 46.68 17.58 41.20
N HIS A 231 46.34 16.31 40.95
CA HIS A 231 46.80 15.19 41.79
C HIS A 231 48.33 15.02 41.82
N THR A 232 49.05 15.29 40.73
CA THR A 232 50.52 15.33 40.80
C THR A 232 51.02 16.46 41.71
N LEU A 233 50.42 17.64 41.66
CA LEU A 233 50.80 18.78 42.51
C LEU A 233 50.42 18.56 43.98
N GLU A 234 49.31 17.89 44.27
CA GLU A 234 48.95 17.46 45.63
C GLU A 234 49.96 16.47 46.19
N LYS A 235 50.34 15.46 45.41
CA LYS A 235 51.39 14.49 45.78
C LYS A 235 52.73 15.18 46.05
N ASP A 236 53.15 16.08 45.17
CA ASP A 236 54.39 16.85 45.33
C ASP A 236 54.31 17.76 46.56
N ASN A 237 53.15 18.37 46.85
CA ASN A 237 52.93 19.18 48.05
C ASN A 237 52.99 18.35 49.34
N LEU A 238 52.44 17.13 49.36
CA LEU A 238 52.54 16.21 50.49
C LEU A 238 53.99 15.75 50.72
N LEU A 239 54.75 15.45 49.66
CA LEU A 239 56.17 15.11 49.74
C LEU A 239 57.01 16.29 50.27
N LEU A 240 56.71 17.52 49.85
CA LEU A 240 57.36 18.72 50.38
C LEU A 240 56.99 18.98 51.85
N ARG A 241 55.76 18.72 52.29
CA ARG A 241 55.36 18.80 53.71
C ARG A 241 56.08 17.77 54.56
N ALA A 242 56.16 16.52 54.12
CA ALA A 242 56.91 15.48 54.81
C ALA A 242 58.39 15.89 54.97
N LYS A 243 59.04 16.32 53.87
CA LYS A 243 60.43 16.79 53.92
C LYS A 243 60.63 18.02 54.81
N LEU A 244 59.66 18.91 54.91
CA LEU A 244 59.71 20.01 55.88
C LEU A 244 59.63 19.49 57.31
N GLN A 245 58.72 18.56 57.61
CA GLN A 245 58.63 17.93 58.94
C GLN A 245 59.91 17.18 59.31
N ASP A 246 60.54 16.47 58.37
CA ASP A 246 61.84 15.82 58.58
C ASP A 246 62.91 16.85 58.98
N LEU A 247 63.03 17.95 58.22
CA LEU A 247 63.96 19.05 58.51
C LEU A 247 63.66 19.79 59.83
N GLU A 248 62.40 19.88 60.24
CA GLU A 248 62.01 20.45 61.53
C GLU A 248 62.37 19.50 62.69
N MET A 249 62.21 18.19 62.50
CA MET A 249 62.64 17.17 63.47
C MET A 249 64.15 17.07 63.58
N GLU A 250 64.89 17.23 62.47
CA GLU A 250 66.35 17.38 62.46
C GLU A 250 66.76 18.62 63.27
N ARG A 251 66.26 19.81 62.90
CA ARG A 251 66.49 21.09 63.62
C ARG A 251 66.21 20.99 65.11
N ASP A 252 65.10 20.36 65.51
CA ASP A 252 64.72 20.24 66.92
C ASP A 252 65.38 19.05 67.63
N SER A 253 66.13 18.20 66.90
CA SER A 253 67.14 17.30 67.49
C SER A 253 68.48 18.00 67.69
N GLU A 254 68.92 18.83 66.73
CA GLU A 254 70.10 19.68 66.87
C GLU A 254 69.95 20.68 68.02
N ARG A 255 68.77 21.28 68.16
CA ARG A 255 68.43 22.18 69.27
C ARG A 255 68.59 21.48 70.63
N ARG A 256 67.99 20.30 70.80
CA ARG A 256 68.13 19.52 72.05
C ARG A 256 69.56 19.13 72.33
N ARG A 257 70.33 18.77 71.28
CA ARG A 257 71.77 18.49 71.42
C ARG A 257 72.58 19.72 71.80
N LEU A 258 72.20 20.92 71.36
CA LEU A 258 72.81 22.18 71.80
C LEU A 258 72.41 22.52 73.24
N GLU A 259 71.17 22.24 73.65
CA GLU A 259 70.69 22.37 75.04
C GLU A 259 71.46 21.41 75.97
N GLU A 260 71.57 20.13 75.61
CA GLU A 260 72.40 19.11 76.30
C GLU A 260 73.86 19.56 76.42
N LEU A 261 74.48 20.04 75.34
CA LEU A 261 75.87 20.54 75.37
C LEU A 261 76.02 21.82 76.22
N VAL A 262 75.00 22.67 76.32
CA VAL A 262 75.01 23.84 77.21
C VAL A 262 74.89 23.42 78.67
N GLU A 263 74.06 22.42 78.98
CA GLU A 263 73.97 21.83 80.33
C GLU A 263 75.28 21.15 80.73
N GLU A 264 75.90 20.35 79.84
CA GLU A 264 77.23 19.76 80.07
C GLU A 264 78.30 20.82 80.32
N ASN A 265 78.37 21.88 79.50
CA ASN A 265 79.31 22.98 79.71
C ASN A 265 79.07 23.72 81.05
N MET A 266 77.81 23.94 81.43
CA MET A 266 77.46 24.55 82.72
C MET A 266 77.89 23.65 83.89
N LEU A 267 77.65 22.34 83.82
CA LEU A 267 78.06 21.38 84.83
C LEU A 267 79.59 21.28 84.94
N LEU A 268 80.31 21.33 83.81
CA LEU A 268 81.78 21.39 83.79
C LEU A 268 82.32 22.70 84.39
N GLU A 269 81.70 23.85 84.12
CA GLU A 269 82.09 25.13 84.72
C GLU A 269 81.81 25.16 86.24
N ILE A 270 80.70 24.56 86.69
CA ILE A 270 80.38 24.37 88.11
C ILE A 270 81.41 23.45 88.77
N GLY A 271 81.75 22.31 88.16
CA GLY A 271 82.77 21.38 88.64
C GLY A 271 84.16 22.01 88.71
N GLN A 272 84.53 22.82 87.71
CA GLN A 272 85.79 23.58 87.72
C GLN A 272 85.81 24.60 88.87
N LYS A 273 84.71 25.34 89.10
CA LYS A 273 84.59 26.27 90.24
C LYS A 273 84.65 25.54 91.58
N GLN A 274 84.02 24.37 91.71
CA GLN A 274 84.11 23.53 92.90
C GLN A 274 85.55 23.06 93.16
N SER A 275 86.23 22.53 92.14
CA SER A 275 87.63 22.10 92.26
C SER A 275 88.60 23.24 92.58
N MET A 276 88.37 24.46 92.06
CA MET A 276 89.13 25.65 92.48
C MET A 276 88.84 26.04 93.94
N ASN A 277 87.59 25.94 94.40
CA ASN A 277 87.22 26.21 95.80
C ASN A 277 87.83 25.17 96.76
N GLU A 278 87.84 23.88 96.39
CA GLU A 278 88.51 22.81 97.13
C GLU A 278 90.04 23.06 97.19
N SER A 279 90.64 23.44 96.07
CA SER A 279 92.06 23.81 96.00
C SER A 279 92.40 25.02 96.90
N ALA A 280 91.51 26.02 96.96
CA ALA A 280 91.64 27.16 97.86
C ALA A 280 91.44 26.76 99.33
N HIS A 281 90.55 25.82 99.63
CA HIS A 281 90.32 25.33 100.99
C HIS A 281 91.51 24.51 101.51
N LEU A 282 92.06 23.61 100.69
CA LEU A 282 93.30 22.89 100.99
C LEU A 282 94.50 23.84 101.15
N GLY A 283 94.56 24.91 100.35
CA GLY A 283 95.54 26.00 100.53
C GLY A 283 95.41 26.69 101.89
N TRP A 284 94.17 26.95 102.33
CA TRP A 284 93.90 27.51 103.66
C TRP A 284 94.27 26.55 104.80
N GLU A 285 93.99 25.25 104.68
CA GLU A 285 94.41 24.25 105.69
C GLU A 285 95.93 24.17 105.83
N LEU A 286 96.66 24.18 104.70
CA LEU A 286 98.13 24.25 104.70
C LEU A 286 98.65 25.54 105.35
N GLU A 287 97.96 26.67 105.19
CA GLU A 287 98.30 27.94 105.85
C GLU A 287 98.05 27.88 107.37
N GLN A 288 96.98 27.19 107.82
CA GLN A 288 96.74 26.95 109.26
C GLN A 288 97.81 26.04 109.87
N LEU A 289 98.21 24.97 109.18
CA LEU A 289 99.30 24.10 109.63
C LEU A 289 100.63 24.85 109.72
N THR A 290 100.89 25.77 108.78
CA THR A 290 102.09 26.63 108.80
C THR A 290 102.07 27.61 109.98
N LYS A 291 100.91 28.17 110.34
CA LYS A 291 100.75 29.11 111.46
C LYS A 291 100.88 28.49 112.85
N ASN A 292 100.82 27.16 112.97
CA ASN A 292 100.91 26.43 114.24
C ASN A 292 102.33 25.97 114.61
N HIS A 293 103.39 26.42 113.90
CA HIS A 293 104.76 25.95 114.15
C HIS A 293 105.64 26.88 115.01
N ASP A 294 105.26 28.14 115.20
CA ASP A 294 106.02 29.12 116.00
C ASP A 294 105.41 29.34 117.39
N ASN A 295 106.19 28.99 118.43
CA ASN A 295 105.86 28.85 119.87
C ASN A 295 105.24 27.47 120.25
N SER A 296 105.85 26.65 121.11
CA SER A 296 106.94 26.90 122.07
C SER A 296 107.76 25.63 122.39
N ASN A 297 109.06 25.77 122.71
CA ASN A 297 109.94 24.63 123.04
C ASN A 297 111.12 25.03 123.96
N ALA A 298 110.84 25.17 125.26
CA ALA A 298 111.78 25.37 126.38
C ALA A 298 110.97 25.31 127.69
N GLU A 299 111.37 24.68 128.81
CA GLU A 299 112.50 23.81 129.18
C GLU A 299 111.94 22.63 130.02
N THR A 300 112.58 21.46 130.14
CA THR A 300 113.70 21.21 131.09
C THR A 300 114.26 19.78 130.92
N ARG A 301 115.53 19.56 131.33
CA ARG A 301 116.19 18.24 131.35
C ARG A 301 117.03 18.04 132.62
N LYS A 302 116.93 16.86 133.27
CA LYS A 302 117.88 16.16 134.19
C LYS A 302 117.14 14.98 134.85
N SER A 303 117.74 13.85 135.27
CA SER A 303 119.16 13.43 135.27
C SER A 303 119.29 11.88 135.12
N LEU A 304 120.33 11.41 134.44
CA LEU A 304 120.35 10.12 133.72
C LEU A 304 121.05 8.94 134.44
N VAL A 305 120.95 8.84 135.77
CA VAL A 305 121.65 7.78 136.55
C VAL A 305 120.73 6.98 137.48
N HIS A 306 119.51 7.46 137.77
CA HIS A 306 118.55 6.73 138.61
C HIS A 306 117.79 5.65 137.81
N GLU A 307 117.40 5.99 136.57
CA GLU A 307 116.58 5.16 135.68
C GLU A 307 117.16 3.76 135.40
N LEU A 308 118.49 3.64 135.40
CA LEU A 308 119.18 2.44 134.89
C LEU A 308 119.17 1.27 135.89
N ASN A 309 119.14 1.52 137.20
CA ASN A 309 118.98 0.46 138.21
C ASN A 309 117.52 0.09 138.47
N GLU A 310 116.57 1.02 138.30
CA GLU A 310 115.14 0.75 138.47
C GLU A 310 114.57 -0.06 137.28
N CYS A 311 115.05 0.22 136.07
CA CYS A 311 114.66 -0.48 134.84
C CYS A 311 114.96 -2.00 134.89
N VAL A 312 116.12 -2.41 135.44
CA VAL A 312 116.52 -3.83 135.49
C VAL A 312 115.59 -4.63 136.39
N SER A 313 115.34 -4.16 137.61
CA SER A 313 114.45 -4.83 138.57
C SER A 313 112.98 -4.87 138.08
N SER A 314 112.50 -3.77 137.47
CA SER A 314 111.17 -3.70 136.86
C SER A 314 110.98 -4.74 135.74
N ARG A 315 112.01 -4.93 134.89
CA ARG A 315 111.95 -5.86 133.76
C ARG A 315 111.96 -7.34 134.19
N VAL A 316 112.65 -7.69 135.27
CA VAL A 316 112.62 -9.06 135.82
C VAL A 316 111.22 -9.41 136.36
N LEU A 317 110.61 -8.52 137.14
CA LEU A 317 109.26 -8.72 137.68
C LEU A 317 108.17 -8.79 136.58
N LYS A 318 108.32 -8.06 135.47
CA LYS A 318 107.45 -8.23 134.29
C LYS A 318 107.58 -9.61 133.67
N LEU A 319 108.80 -10.06 133.36
CA LEU A 319 109.03 -11.37 132.74
C LEU A 319 108.55 -12.52 133.64
N GLU A 320 108.68 -12.40 134.95
CA GLU A 320 108.13 -13.35 135.91
C GLU A 320 106.58 -13.39 135.94
N LYS A 321 105.92 -12.25 135.70
CA LYS A 321 104.46 -12.18 135.60
C LYS A 321 103.97 -12.76 134.26
N GLU A 322 104.60 -12.33 133.17
CA GLU A 322 104.33 -12.79 131.81
C GLU A 322 104.52 -14.31 131.67
N ASN A 323 105.54 -14.91 132.29
CA ASN A 323 105.78 -16.36 132.22
C ASN A 323 104.68 -17.17 132.95
N ARG A 324 104.12 -16.67 134.05
CA ARG A 324 102.94 -17.28 134.71
C ARG A 324 101.67 -17.09 133.88
N GLU A 325 101.48 -15.91 133.30
CA GLU A 325 100.33 -15.59 132.43
C GLU A 325 100.32 -16.41 131.13
N LEU A 326 101.50 -16.72 130.59
CA LEU A 326 101.69 -17.66 129.47
C LEU A 326 101.37 -19.10 129.87
N GLN A 327 101.83 -19.57 131.04
CA GLN A 327 101.51 -20.92 131.54
C GLN A 327 100.00 -21.14 131.69
N SER A 328 99.29 -20.24 132.38
CA SER A 328 97.82 -20.34 132.51
C SER A 328 97.06 -20.11 131.19
N SER A 329 97.70 -19.52 130.18
CA SER A 329 97.11 -19.38 128.84
C SER A 329 97.35 -20.61 127.96
N ILE A 330 98.45 -21.34 128.16
CA ILE A 330 98.68 -22.65 127.53
C ILE A 330 97.73 -23.72 128.08
N GLU A 331 97.30 -23.62 129.34
CA GLU A 331 96.27 -24.50 129.91
C GLU A 331 94.89 -24.19 129.31
N ARG A 332 94.44 -22.93 129.33
CA ARG A 332 93.19 -22.50 128.64
C ARG A 332 93.15 -22.92 127.18
N LEU A 333 94.22 -22.67 126.41
CA LEU A 333 94.29 -23.05 124.99
C LEU A 333 94.21 -24.57 124.74
N LYS A 334 94.40 -25.43 125.74
CA LYS A 334 94.17 -26.88 125.60
C LYS A 334 92.70 -27.25 125.82
N GLU A 335 92.04 -26.64 126.80
CA GLU A 335 90.60 -26.83 127.03
C GLU A 335 89.79 -26.21 125.88
N ASP A 336 90.17 -25.02 125.40
CA ASP A 336 89.58 -24.37 124.23
C ASP A 336 89.69 -25.25 122.96
N ASN A 337 90.82 -25.94 122.75
CA ASN A 337 90.98 -26.87 121.61
C ASN A 337 90.04 -28.07 121.70
N HIS A 338 89.87 -28.65 122.89
CA HIS A 338 89.02 -29.84 123.07
C HIS A 338 87.53 -29.50 122.87
N ILE A 339 87.11 -28.31 123.32
CA ILE A 339 85.77 -27.76 123.06
C ILE A 339 85.59 -27.47 121.55
N LEU A 340 86.63 -27.01 120.85
CA LEU A 340 86.60 -26.77 119.41
C LEU A 340 86.41 -28.06 118.59
N GLU A 341 87.02 -29.18 118.99
CA GLU A 341 86.82 -30.49 118.33
C GLU A 341 85.37 -30.98 118.45
N GLU A 342 84.74 -30.87 119.63
CA GLU A 342 83.33 -31.23 119.82
C GLU A 342 82.39 -30.30 119.01
N GLN A 343 82.62 -28.98 119.04
CA GLN A 343 81.84 -28.02 118.26
C GLN A 343 81.97 -28.23 116.74
N GLN A 344 83.17 -28.60 116.26
CA GLN A 344 83.41 -28.86 114.85
C GLN A 344 82.70 -30.13 114.36
N LEU A 345 82.59 -31.17 115.20
CA LEU A 345 81.77 -32.35 114.90
C LEU A 345 80.27 -31.98 114.80
N HIS A 346 79.75 -31.24 115.77
CA HIS A 346 78.33 -30.87 115.78
C HIS A 346 77.93 -29.94 114.62
N SER A 347 78.79 -28.99 114.24
CA SER A 347 78.58 -28.14 113.06
C SER A 347 78.42 -28.96 111.78
N GLN A 348 79.25 -29.99 111.58
CA GLN A 348 79.18 -30.83 110.38
C GLN A 348 77.89 -31.66 110.30
N GLU A 349 77.19 -31.92 111.41
CA GLU A 349 75.90 -32.62 111.39
C GLU A 349 74.77 -31.65 110.96
N LEU A 350 74.74 -30.45 111.57
CA LEU A 350 73.82 -29.37 111.18
C LEU A 350 73.97 -28.94 109.72
N ASP A 351 75.19 -28.90 109.18
CA ASP A 351 75.45 -28.59 107.77
C ASP A 351 74.89 -29.68 106.83
N ARG A 352 75.00 -30.96 107.21
CA ARG A 352 74.44 -32.08 106.41
C ARG A 352 72.92 -32.03 106.37
N GLU A 353 72.28 -31.69 107.49
CA GLU A 353 70.81 -31.61 107.57
C GLU A 353 70.27 -30.37 106.84
N ASN A 354 70.90 -29.20 107.00
CA ASN A 354 70.57 -28.00 106.22
C ASN A 354 70.73 -28.22 104.70
N GLN A 355 71.80 -28.86 104.25
CA GLN A 355 71.98 -29.20 102.83
C GLN A 355 70.91 -30.18 102.32
N SER A 356 70.41 -31.08 103.16
CA SER A 356 69.31 -32.00 102.82
C SER A 356 67.98 -31.26 102.64
N LEU A 357 67.64 -30.38 103.58
CA LEU A 357 66.41 -29.58 103.54
C LEU A 357 66.43 -28.55 102.41
N SER A 358 67.55 -27.83 102.21
CA SER A 358 67.70 -26.84 101.14
C SER A 358 67.52 -27.46 99.73
N LYS A 359 68.04 -28.67 99.50
CA LYS A 359 67.82 -29.43 98.25
C LYS A 359 66.35 -29.82 98.05
N LYS A 360 65.65 -30.23 99.11
CA LYS A 360 64.20 -30.53 99.04
C LYS A 360 63.37 -29.29 98.71
N VAL A 361 63.60 -28.18 99.40
CA VAL A 361 62.91 -26.90 99.14
C VAL A 361 63.14 -26.45 97.70
N ARG A 362 64.41 -26.39 97.25
CA ARG A 362 64.76 -25.95 95.89
C ARG A 362 64.12 -26.80 94.80
N ASN A 363 64.06 -28.13 94.98
CA ASN A 363 63.37 -29.02 94.04
C ASN A 363 61.85 -28.78 94.02
N PHE A 364 61.23 -28.52 95.18
CA PHE A 364 59.80 -28.20 95.25
C PHE A 364 59.49 -26.89 94.53
N THR A 365 60.27 -25.82 94.77
CA THR A 365 60.10 -24.53 94.10
C THR A 365 60.27 -24.64 92.58
N LEU A 366 61.27 -25.39 92.10
CA LEU A 366 61.48 -25.64 90.67
C LEU A 366 60.33 -26.42 90.04
N PHE A 367 59.77 -27.40 90.74
CA PHE A 367 58.62 -28.16 90.25
C PHE A 367 57.38 -27.27 90.10
N THR A 368 57.09 -26.40 91.08
CA THR A 368 55.99 -25.44 90.98
C THR A 368 56.19 -24.43 89.86
N SER A 369 57.42 -23.88 89.68
CA SER A 369 57.67 -22.93 88.60
C SER A 369 57.53 -23.55 87.21
N PHE A 370 58.03 -24.77 87.00
CA PHE A 370 57.83 -25.46 85.72
C PHE A 370 56.36 -25.84 85.47
N SER A 371 55.63 -26.26 86.51
CA SER A 371 54.20 -26.58 86.36
C SER A 371 53.37 -25.36 85.97
N ASN A 372 53.66 -24.18 86.54
CA ASN A 372 52.97 -22.94 86.18
C ASN A 372 53.33 -22.50 84.76
N GLN A 373 54.62 -22.51 84.40
CA GLN A 373 55.05 -22.05 83.08
C GLN A 373 54.59 -22.97 81.94
N ILE A 374 54.39 -24.27 82.19
CA ILE A 374 53.72 -25.18 81.24
C ILE A 374 52.25 -24.78 81.07
N SER A 375 51.52 -24.51 82.15
CA SER A 375 50.11 -24.08 82.11
C SER A 375 49.92 -22.75 81.37
N GLU A 376 50.85 -21.80 81.53
CA GLU A 376 50.88 -20.53 80.79
C GLU A 376 51.11 -20.76 79.29
N LEU A 377 52.14 -21.53 78.91
CA LEU A 377 52.40 -21.88 77.51
C LEU A 377 51.29 -22.70 76.84
N GLU A 378 50.55 -23.52 77.60
CA GLU A 378 49.40 -24.27 77.08
C GLU A 378 48.18 -23.38 76.83
N SER A 379 47.92 -22.38 77.68
CA SER A 379 46.86 -21.38 77.46
C SER A 379 47.18 -20.39 76.34
N GLU A 380 48.43 -19.89 76.25
CA GLU A 380 48.88 -19.09 75.11
C GLU A 380 48.73 -19.87 73.79
N LYS A 381 49.12 -21.15 73.78
CA LYS A 381 48.94 -22.04 72.63
C LYS A 381 47.47 -22.24 72.24
N GLN A 382 46.55 -22.34 73.20
CA GLN A 382 45.11 -22.40 72.92
C GLN A 382 44.63 -21.09 72.28
N HIS A 383 44.92 -19.93 72.88
CA HIS A 383 44.51 -18.65 72.33
C HIS A 383 45.13 -18.32 70.96
N LEU A 384 46.37 -18.73 70.71
CA LEU A 384 46.98 -18.64 69.37
C LEU A 384 46.28 -19.56 68.37
N SER A 385 45.86 -20.77 68.78
CA SER A 385 45.09 -21.67 67.91
C SER A 385 43.69 -21.13 67.59
N GLU A 386 43.01 -20.52 68.56
CA GLU A 386 41.71 -19.84 68.38
C GLU A 386 41.84 -18.61 67.47
N ALA A 387 42.88 -17.80 67.67
CA ALA A 387 43.18 -16.65 66.82
C ALA A 387 43.44 -17.08 65.36
N VAL A 388 44.27 -18.10 65.15
CA VAL A 388 44.55 -18.66 63.81
C VAL A 388 43.27 -19.20 63.15
N ALA A 389 42.42 -19.93 63.89
CA ALA A 389 41.14 -20.40 63.37
C ALA A 389 40.23 -19.23 62.94
N SER A 390 40.09 -18.19 63.76
CA SER A 390 39.29 -17.00 63.44
C SER A 390 39.83 -16.19 62.24
N LEU A 391 41.14 -16.25 62.00
CA LEU A 391 41.77 -15.63 60.83
C LEU A 391 41.60 -16.49 59.57
N GLN A 392 41.67 -17.82 59.69
CA GLN A 392 41.37 -18.74 58.59
C GLN A 392 39.90 -18.64 58.16
N GLU A 393 38.95 -18.64 59.09
CA GLU A 393 37.52 -18.50 58.79
C GLU A 393 37.21 -17.14 58.14
N ARG A 394 37.78 -16.04 58.66
CA ARG A 394 37.63 -14.70 58.06
C ARG A 394 38.26 -14.61 56.66
N ALA A 395 39.41 -15.27 56.43
CA ALA A 395 40.05 -15.33 55.13
C ALA A 395 39.30 -16.23 54.13
N GLN A 396 38.73 -17.35 54.58
CA GLN A 396 37.87 -18.21 53.75
C GLN A 396 36.60 -17.46 53.35
N SER A 397 35.90 -16.85 54.31
CA SER A 397 34.69 -16.04 54.05
C SER A 397 34.94 -14.93 53.03
N ASN A 398 36.03 -14.15 53.17
CA ASN A 398 36.37 -13.10 52.21
C ASN A 398 36.79 -13.65 50.83
N ASN A 399 37.48 -14.79 50.77
CA ASN A 399 37.80 -15.43 49.49
C ASN A 399 36.53 -15.98 48.80
N GLU A 400 35.59 -16.58 49.54
CA GLU A 400 34.31 -16.99 48.97
C GLU A 400 33.46 -15.80 48.51
N GLU A 401 33.47 -14.70 49.26
CA GLU A 401 32.78 -13.46 48.88
C GLU A 401 33.32 -12.91 47.56
N ARG A 402 34.64 -12.82 47.43
CA ARG A 402 35.31 -12.42 46.18
C ARG A 402 35.08 -13.43 45.04
N VAL A 403 34.99 -14.73 45.31
CA VAL A 403 34.62 -15.73 44.29
C VAL A 403 33.17 -15.55 43.86
N ARG A 404 32.22 -15.34 44.78
CA ARG A 404 30.81 -15.06 44.46
C ARG A 404 30.66 -13.76 43.66
N GLU A 405 31.44 -12.73 43.98
CA GLU A 405 31.52 -11.46 43.25
C GLU A 405 32.04 -11.66 41.82
N VAL A 406 33.22 -12.29 41.67
CA VAL A 406 33.81 -12.63 40.35
C VAL A 406 32.89 -13.56 39.55
N GLU A 407 32.14 -14.46 40.18
CA GLU A 407 31.12 -15.25 39.49
C GLU A 407 29.92 -14.40 39.04
N THR A 408 29.45 -13.42 39.83
CA THR A 408 28.40 -12.50 39.39
C THR A 408 28.88 -11.62 38.23
N GLU A 409 30.12 -11.11 38.29
CA GLU A 409 30.73 -10.40 37.16
C GLU A 409 30.85 -11.29 35.92
N ASN A 410 31.32 -12.54 36.05
CA ASN A 410 31.37 -13.47 34.91
C ASN A 410 29.97 -13.80 34.35
N ARG A 411 28.95 -13.94 35.19
CA ARG A 411 27.55 -14.12 34.73
C ARG A 411 27.04 -12.89 33.97
N LEU A 412 27.32 -11.68 34.47
CA LEU A 412 26.96 -10.42 33.81
C LEU A 412 27.75 -10.18 32.51
N LEU A 413 29.03 -10.54 32.48
CA LEU A 413 29.88 -10.47 31.29
C LEU A 413 29.46 -11.50 30.23
N LEU A 414 29.09 -12.72 30.63
CA LEU A 414 28.51 -13.71 29.71
C LEU A 414 27.17 -13.23 29.15
N GLN A 415 26.30 -12.67 29.99
CA GLN A 415 25.03 -12.08 29.55
C GLN A 415 25.27 -10.91 28.57
N SER A 416 26.17 -9.99 28.91
CA SER A 416 26.58 -8.89 28.01
C SER A 416 27.19 -9.41 26.71
N ASN A 417 27.95 -10.50 26.73
CA ASN A 417 28.48 -11.15 25.54
C ASN A 417 27.35 -11.77 24.68
N THR A 418 26.34 -12.40 25.28
CA THR A 418 25.16 -12.88 24.52
C THR A 418 24.28 -11.74 23.99
N ASP A 419 24.17 -10.62 24.73
CA ASP A 419 23.38 -9.46 24.32
C ASP A 419 24.09 -8.69 23.17
N THR A 420 25.41 -8.54 23.24
CA THR A 420 26.23 -8.00 22.13
C THR A 420 26.27 -8.94 20.93
N SER A 421 26.37 -10.26 21.13
CA SER A 421 26.36 -11.25 20.03
C SER A 421 25.00 -11.31 19.31
N SER A 422 23.89 -11.27 20.05
CA SER A 422 22.55 -11.19 19.46
C SER A 422 22.28 -9.85 18.79
N ARG A 423 22.81 -8.75 19.34
CA ARG A 423 22.80 -7.43 18.69
C ARG A 423 23.65 -7.39 17.42
N LEU A 424 24.79 -8.06 17.38
CA LEU A 424 25.61 -8.22 16.17
C LEU A 424 24.85 -9.03 15.11
N ALA A 425 24.27 -10.18 15.45
CA ALA A 425 23.43 -10.95 14.52
C ALA A 425 22.22 -10.15 14.00
N SER A 426 21.62 -9.30 14.85
CA SER A 426 20.57 -8.36 14.42
C SER A 426 21.10 -7.30 13.44
N LEU A 427 22.29 -6.74 13.68
CA LEU A 427 22.92 -5.78 12.77
C LEU A 427 23.38 -6.44 11.45
N GLU A 428 23.87 -7.68 11.48
CA GLU A 428 24.21 -8.45 10.28
C GLU A 428 22.97 -8.77 9.43
N THR A 429 21.84 -9.14 10.05
CA THR A 429 20.58 -9.36 9.33
C THR A 429 20.00 -8.06 8.78
N GLN A 430 20.06 -6.95 9.52
CA GLN A 430 19.71 -5.62 9.01
C GLN A 430 20.60 -5.19 7.84
N LEU A 431 21.91 -5.44 7.91
CA LEU A 431 22.86 -5.16 6.84
C LEU A 431 22.62 -6.04 5.61
N LYS A 432 22.18 -7.30 5.78
CA LYS A 432 21.69 -8.13 4.66
C LYS A 432 20.44 -7.53 4.02
N VAL A 433 19.42 -7.18 4.80
CA VAL A 433 18.18 -6.57 4.29
C VAL A 433 18.47 -5.27 3.56
N ALA A 434 19.30 -4.39 4.11
CA ALA A 434 19.72 -3.14 3.46
C ALA A 434 20.48 -3.38 2.14
N ASN A 435 21.33 -4.41 2.05
CA ASN A 435 22.00 -4.79 0.81
C ASN A 435 21.03 -5.37 -0.23
N GLU A 436 20.05 -6.18 0.19
CA GLU A 436 19.00 -6.67 -0.70
C GLU A 436 18.07 -5.53 -1.18
N GLU A 437 17.77 -4.56 -0.34
CA GLU A 437 17.01 -3.35 -0.70
C GLU A 437 17.81 -2.46 -1.66
N ALA A 438 19.12 -2.26 -1.42
CA ALA A 438 20.01 -1.58 -2.36
C ALA A 438 20.09 -2.31 -3.72
N ALA A 439 20.11 -3.64 -3.74
CA ALA A 439 20.04 -4.43 -4.97
C ALA A 439 18.68 -4.27 -5.68
N ARG A 440 17.56 -4.35 -4.95
CA ARG A 440 16.20 -4.10 -5.47
C ARG A 440 16.03 -2.66 -5.98
N LEU A 441 16.75 -1.68 -5.42
CA LEU A 441 16.74 -0.30 -5.90
C LEU A 441 17.57 -0.12 -7.17
N LYS A 442 18.73 -0.79 -7.29
CA LYS A 442 19.50 -0.84 -8.56
C LYS A 442 18.72 -1.51 -9.68
N GLU A 443 18.12 -2.66 -9.41
CA GLU A 443 17.30 -3.39 -10.38
C GLU A 443 16.07 -2.57 -10.82
N LYS A 444 15.49 -1.75 -9.92
CA LYS A 444 14.46 -0.78 -10.27
C LYS A 444 15.00 0.38 -11.12
N ALA A 445 16.19 0.90 -10.83
CA ALA A 445 16.81 1.96 -11.62
C ALA A 445 17.13 1.46 -13.04
N GLU A 446 17.73 0.28 -13.18
CA GLU A 446 17.99 -0.39 -14.47
C GLU A 446 16.68 -0.61 -15.26
N ARG A 447 15.59 -1.01 -14.59
CA ARG A 447 14.26 -1.12 -15.20
C ARG A 447 13.65 0.24 -15.58
N CYS A 448 13.91 1.30 -14.83
CA CYS A 448 13.50 2.66 -15.22
C CYS A 448 14.28 3.15 -16.45
N GLU A 449 15.60 2.95 -16.50
CA GLU A 449 16.42 3.29 -17.66
C GLU A 449 15.96 2.55 -18.93
N GLU A 450 15.57 1.28 -18.85
CA GLU A 450 15.06 0.57 -20.02
C GLU A 450 13.67 1.06 -20.45
N VAL A 451 12.81 1.47 -19.51
CA VAL A 451 11.55 2.16 -19.84
C VAL A 451 11.83 3.51 -20.50
N GLU A 452 12.82 4.28 -20.06
CA GLU A 452 13.24 5.53 -20.72
C GLU A 452 13.80 5.29 -22.13
N ARG A 453 14.54 4.19 -22.33
CA ARG A 453 15.00 3.75 -23.67
C ARG A 453 13.83 3.35 -24.56
N GLU A 454 12.82 2.63 -24.04
CA GLU A 454 11.61 2.28 -24.80
C GLU A 454 10.75 3.50 -25.13
N VAL A 455 10.53 4.42 -24.19
CA VAL A 455 9.88 5.72 -24.46
C VAL A 455 10.64 6.45 -25.56
N SER A 456 11.97 6.53 -25.48
CA SER A 456 12.82 7.14 -26.52
C SER A 456 12.74 6.42 -27.88
N LYS A 457 12.45 5.10 -27.93
CA LYS A 457 12.23 4.35 -29.18
C LYS A 457 10.83 4.66 -29.74
N LEU A 458 9.82 4.67 -28.88
CA LEU A 458 8.42 4.98 -29.22
C LEU A 458 8.22 6.42 -29.69
N GLU A 459 8.91 7.40 -29.11
CA GLU A 459 8.89 8.79 -29.57
C GLU A 459 9.47 8.94 -30.98
N ARG A 460 10.63 8.32 -31.26
CA ARG A 460 11.20 8.31 -32.63
C ARG A 460 10.28 7.62 -33.64
N SER A 461 9.55 6.59 -33.22
CA SER A 461 8.53 5.92 -34.04
C SER A 461 7.30 6.81 -34.29
N LYS A 462 6.78 7.46 -33.24
CA LYS A 462 5.71 8.46 -33.32
C LYS A 462 6.07 9.62 -34.24
N ASP A 463 7.32 10.11 -34.20
CA ASP A 463 7.78 11.17 -35.10
C ASP A 463 7.92 10.69 -36.55
N ALA A 464 8.27 9.41 -36.76
CA ALA A 464 8.31 8.80 -38.09
C ALA A 464 6.90 8.68 -38.68
N LEU A 465 5.96 8.12 -37.93
CA LEU A 465 4.55 8.02 -38.31
C LEU A 465 3.90 9.41 -38.50
N SER A 466 4.30 10.41 -37.70
CA SER A 466 3.81 11.79 -37.87
C SER A 466 4.28 12.41 -39.18
N ARG A 467 5.54 12.18 -39.58
CA ARG A 467 6.08 12.59 -40.88
C ARG A 467 5.41 11.84 -42.04
N GLU A 468 5.12 10.56 -41.87
CA GLU A 468 4.40 9.75 -42.85
C GLU A 468 2.94 10.21 -43.03
N VAL A 469 2.22 10.50 -41.95
CA VAL A 469 0.86 11.09 -41.99
C VAL A 469 0.86 12.46 -42.68
N VAL A 470 1.87 13.30 -42.49
CA VAL A 470 2.00 14.57 -43.24
C VAL A 470 2.25 14.31 -44.74
N SER A 471 3.09 13.33 -45.09
CA SER A 471 3.31 12.91 -46.48
C SER A 471 2.03 12.38 -47.14
N LEU A 472 1.26 11.56 -46.43
CA LEU A 472 -0.01 11.00 -46.90
C LEU A 472 -1.10 12.07 -47.09
N ARG A 473 -1.19 13.07 -46.21
CA ARG A 473 -2.07 14.25 -46.42
C ARG A 473 -1.69 15.00 -47.70
N ALA A 474 -0.40 15.29 -47.88
CA ALA A 474 0.11 15.90 -49.10
C ALA A 474 -0.07 15.02 -50.36
N CYS A 475 -0.33 13.71 -50.23
CA CYS A 475 -0.78 12.85 -51.33
C CYS A 475 -2.30 12.94 -51.54
N SER A 476 -3.11 12.99 -50.48
CA SER A 476 -4.57 13.18 -50.56
C SER A 476 -4.93 14.49 -51.26
N GLU A 477 -4.29 15.59 -50.86
CA GLU A 477 -4.47 16.92 -51.47
C GLU A 477 -4.15 16.92 -52.98
N ARG A 478 -3.22 16.05 -53.42
CA ARG A 478 -2.90 15.83 -54.84
C ARG A 478 -3.91 14.93 -55.55
N SER A 479 -4.49 13.93 -54.88
CA SER A 479 -5.60 13.12 -55.43
C SER A 479 -6.82 13.99 -55.68
N GLU A 480 -7.23 14.77 -54.67
CA GLU A 480 -8.36 15.69 -54.79
C GLU A 480 -8.15 16.74 -55.90
N ALA A 481 -6.92 17.21 -56.11
CA ALA A 481 -6.60 18.13 -57.20
C ALA A 481 -6.71 17.47 -58.58
N LEU A 482 -6.35 16.18 -58.70
CA LEU A 482 -6.52 15.38 -59.93
C LEU A 482 -7.99 15.02 -60.18
N GLU A 483 -8.76 14.67 -59.15
CA GLU A 483 -10.21 14.41 -59.24
C GLU A 483 -10.98 15.65 -59.71
N LYS A 484 -10.57 16.85 -59.24
CA LYS A 484 -11.08 18.14 -59.72
C LYS A 484 -10.72 18.43 -61.18
N GLN A 485 -9.61 17.88 -61.69
CA GLN A 485 -9.25 17.97 -63.12
C GLN A 485 -10.00 16.93 -63.97
N VAL A 486 -10.12 15.68 -63.51
CA VAL A 486 -10.88 14.61 -64.18
C VAL A 486 -12.34 15.04 -64.37
N SER A 487 -12.99 15.53 -63.32
CA SER A 487 -14.38 15.99 -63.39
C SER A 487 -14.60 17.20 -64.33
N THR A 488 -13.60 18.07 -64.53
CA THR A 488 -13.68 19.10 -65.59
C THR A 488 -13.50 18.52 -67.00
N LEU A 489 -12.62 17.53 -67.18
CA LEU A 489 -12.42 16.84 -68.45
C LEU A 489 -13.65 15.99 -68.83
N GLU A 490 -14.32 15.38 -67.87
CA GLU A 490 -15.59 14.66 -68.07
C GLU A 490 -16.69 15.62 -68.56
N GLN A 491 -16.81 16.82 -67.97
CA GLN A 491 -17.74 17.86 -68.43
C GLN A 491 -17.43 18.32 -69.87
N ASP A 492 -16.14 18.47 -70.21
CA ASP A 492 -15.71 18.79 -71.58
C ASP A 492 -16.03 17.66 -72.58
N ILE A 493 -15.81 16.40 -72.20
CA ILE A 493 -16.17 15.21 -73.00
C ILE A 493 -17.69 15.15 -73.22
N HIS A 494 -18.50 15.42 -72.19
CA HIS A 494 -19.96 15.46 -72.32
C HIS A 494 -20.43 16.58 -73.26
N ARG A 495 -19.81 17.76 -73.22
CA ARG A 495 -20.10 18.87 -74.15
C ARG A 495 -19.76 18.48 -75.60
N LEU A 496 -18.54 18.00 -75.84
CA LEU A 496 -18.08 17.57 -77.18
C LEU A 496 -18.94 16.43 -77.75
N LYS A 497 -19.42 15.52 -76.89
CA LYS A 497 -20.36 14.47 -77.31
C LYS A 497 -21.70 15.04 -77.76
N TRP A 498 -22.25 16.02 -77.05
CA TRP A 498 -23.51 16.66 -77.44
C TRP A 498 -23.38 17.40 -78.78
N GLU A 499 -22.28 18.12 -79.00
CA GLU A 499 -21.95 18.79 -80.26
C GLU A 499 -21.82 17.78 -81.42
N ALA A 500 -21.18 16.63 -81.20
CA ALA A 500 -21.06 15.57 -82.19
C ALA A 500 -22.41 14.90 -82.53
N GLU A 501 -23.27 14.67 -81.55
CA GLU A 501 -24.62 14.14 -81.78
C GLU A 501 -25.50 15.10 -82.59
N GLU A 502 -25.40 16.42 -82.35
CA GLU A 502 -26.16 17.42 -83.11
C GLU A 502 -25.70 17.50 -84.57
N ALA A 503 -24.39 17.50 -84.82
CA ALA A 503 -23.84 17.40 -86.18
C ALA A 503 -24.28 16.11 -86.91
N GLN A 504 -24.44 14.99 -86.19
CA GLN A 504 -24.94 13.75 -86.77
C GLN A 504 -26.44 13.79 -87.10
N ARG A 505 -27.25 14.59 -86.36
CA ARG A 505 -28.65 14.88 -86.73
C ARG A 505 -28.75 15.68 -88.03
N ASP A 506 -27.82 16.61 -88.27
CA ASP A 506 -27.76 17.37 -89.54
C ASP A 506 -27.40 16.52 -90.75
N ILE A 507 -26.43 15.61 -90.62
CA ILE A 507 -26.10 14.64 -91.69
C ILE A 507 -27.33 13.79 -92.04
N GLN A 508 -28.13 13.38 -91.03
CA GLN A 508 -29.39 12.67 -91.23
C GLN A 508 -30.54 13.55 -91.77
N ARG A 509 -30.41 14.88 -91.78
CA ARG A 509 -31.33 15.79 -92.51
C ARG A 509 -30.95 15.82 -94.00
N LEU A 510 -29.66 16.04 -94.30
CA LEU A 510 -29.15 16.13 -95.68
C LEU A 510 -29.42 14.85 -96.50
N GLY A 511 -29.06 13.67 -95.98
CA GLY A 511 -29.23 12.41 -96.71
C GLY A 511 -30.68 12.04 -97.07
N ARG A 512 -31.68 12.63 -96.40
CA ARG A 512 -33.10 12.46 -96.76
C ARG A 512 -33.49 13.23 -98.02
N HIS A 513 -32.92 14.43 -98.23
CA HIS A 513 -33.19 15.22 -99.43
C HIS A 513 -32.52 14.63 -100.69
N GLU A 514 -31.34 14.02 -100.55
CA GLU A 514 -30.64 13.34 -101.65
C GLU A 514 -31.42 12.10 -102.16
N ALA A 515 -32.02 11.32 -101.24
CA ALA A 515 -32.86 10.19 -101.58
C ALA A 515 -34.14 10.59 -102.33
N GLU A 516 -34.77 11.71 -101.95
CA GLU A 516 -35.97 12.24 -102.59
C GLU A 516 -35.69 12.71 -104.03
N SER A 517 -34.59 13.45 -104.23
CA SER A 517 -34.12 13.86 -105.57
C SER A 517 -33.86 12.65 -106.48
N SER A 518 -33.24 11.60 -105.93
CA SER A 518 -32.91 10.37 -106.66
C SER A 518 -34.15 9.62 -107.17
N ARG A 519 -35.27 9.65 -106.43
CA ARG A 519 -36.52 8.97 -106.82
C ARG A 519 -37.14 9.59 -108.07
N LEU A 520 -37.26 10.91 -108.10
CA LEU A 520 -37.86 11.67 -109.22
C LEU A 520 -37.11 11.48 -110.54
N SER A 521 -35.79 11.23 -110.50
CA SER A 521 -35.00 10.94 -111.69
C SER A 521 -35.30 9.58 -112.32
N LYS A 522 -35.81 8.61 -111.55
CA LYS A 522 -36.03 7.23 -112.03
C LYS A 522 -37.35 7.10 -112.79
N GLU A 523 -38.42 7.68 -112.24
CA GLU A 523 -39.77 7.70 -112.83
C GLU A 523 -39.80 8.30 -114.26
N ASN A 524 -38.85 9.20 -114.57
CA ASN A 524 -38.66 9.79 -115.90
C ASN A 524 -38.05 8.86 -116.97
N LEU A 525 -37.45 7.73 -116.59
CA LEU A 525 -36.78 6.81 -117.51
C LEU A 525 -37.73 5.71 -118.01
N ASP A 526 -38.49 5.09 -117.10
CA ASP A 526 -39.32 3.91 -117.40
C ASP A 526 -40.44 4.22 -118.41
N LEU A 527 -40.98 5.45 -118.37
CA LEU A 527 -41.98 5.97 -119.33
C LEU A 527 -41.50 5.97 -120.79
N ARG A 528 -40.18 5.95 -121.05
CA ARG A 528 -39.64 5.94 -122.42
C ARG A 528 -39.61 4.54 -123.03
N CYS A 529 -39.29 3.53 -122.23
CA CYS A 529 -39.05 2.17 -122.73
C CYS A 529 -40.32 1.42 -123.17
N SER A 530 -41.48 1.79 -122.61
CA SER A 530 -42.76 1.12 -122.89
C SER A 530 -43.27 1.33 -124.33
N LEU A 531 -42.95 2.48 -124.95
CA LEU A 531 -43.46 2.86 -126.27
C LEU A 531 -42.85 2.08 -127.45
N GLU A 532 -41.74 1.37 -127.25
CA GLU A 532 -40.94 0.82 -128.34
C GLU A 532 -41.26 -0.66 -128.64
N ASN A 533 -41.62 -1.45 -127.61
CA ASN A 533 -41.87 -2.89 -127.73
C ASN A 533 -43.16 -3.25 -128.51
N MET A 534 -44.14 -2.35 -128.60
CA MET A 534 -45.47 -2.64 -129.17
C MET A 534 -45.52 -2.78 -130.71
N ARG A 535 -44.38 -2.80 -131.41
CA ARG A 535 -44.32 -2.69 -132.89
C ARG A 535 -43.93 -3.97 -133.67
N ALA A 536 -43.55 -5.07 -133.01
CA ALA A 536 -42.69 -6.08 -133.66
C ALA A 536 -43.24 -7.52 -133.90
N SER A 537 -44.33 -7.97 -133.27
CA SER A 537 -44.46 -9.43 -132.96
C SER A 537 -45.40 -10.31 -133.84
N CYS A 538 -46.08 -9.79 -134.86
CA CYS A 538 -47.25 -10.48 -135.45
C CYS A 538 -46.97 -11.44 -136.65
N ALA A 539 -45.97 -12.34 -136.60
CA ALA A 539 -45.71 -13.25 -137.75
C ALA A 539 -45.06 -14.63 -137.48
N ARG A 540 -45.70 -15.67 -138.08
CA ARG A 540 -45.31 -17.09 -138.33
C ARG A 540 -45.78 -18.13 -137.29
N LEU A 541 -46.66 -19.04 -137.72
CA LEU A 541 -47.19 -20.15 -136.91
C LEU A 541 -47.73 -21.30 -137.79
N ALA A 542 -46.88 -22.02 -138.54
CA ALA A 542 -47.34 -22.99 -139.55
C ALA A 542 -46.44 -24.24 -139.80
N THR A 543 -45.34 -24.43 -139.07
CA THR A 543 -44.28 -25.39 -139.47
C THR A 543 -44.02 -26.54 -138.48
N LEU A 544 -44.91 -26.78 -137.50
CA LEU A 544 -44.67 -27.69 -136.37
C LEU A 544 -45.42 -29.04 -136.44
N GLN A 545 -46.20 -29.31 -137.49
CA GLN A 545 -47.17 -30.41 -137.48
C GLN A 545 -46.57 -31.82 -137.73
N GLU A 546 -45.45 -31.93 -138.45
CA GLU A 546 -44.94 -33.22 -138.93
C GLU A 546 -43.99 -33.95 -137.98
N GLU A 547 -43.30 -33.23 -137.08
CA GLU A 547 -42.28 -33.81 -136.19
C GLU A 547 -42.88 -34.74 -135.11
N HIS A 548 -44.12 -34.46 -134.70
CA HIS A 548 -44.83 -35.15 -133.61
C HIS A 548 -44.95 -36.68 -133.82
N ASN A 549 -45.15 -37.14 -135.07
CA ASN A 549 -45.54 -38.53 -135.35
C ASN A 549 -44.39 -39.55 -135.25
N LYS A 550 -43.14 -39.10 -135.09
CA LYS A 550 -41.98 -40.00 -135.00
C LYS A 550 -41.58 -40.32 -133.55
N ALA A 551 -41.54 -39.31 -132.68
CA ALA A 551 -41.13 -39.46 -131.27
C ALA A 551 -42.05 -40.38 -130.45
N GLN A 552 -43.32 -40.50 -130.84
CA GLN A 552 -44.35 -41.19 -130.06
C GLN A 552 -44.12 -42.71 -129.88
N ARG A 553 -43.25 -43.36 -130.68
CA ARG A 553 -42.88 -44.77 -130.49
C ARG A 553 -41.70 -44.96 -129.53
N GLU A 554 -40.70 -44.07 -129.62
CA GLU A 554 -39.50 -44.10 -128.77
C GLU A 554 -39.84 -43.79 -127.30
N PHE A 555 -40.94 -43.07 -127.06
CA PHE A 555 -41.51 -42.80 -125.74
C PHE A 555 -41.90 -44.07 -124.96
N GLN A 556 -42.43 -45.11 -125.63
CA GLN A 556 -43.04 -46.27 -124.95
C GLN A 556 -42.00 -47.22 -124.35
N ASP A 557 -40.89 -47.48 -125.04
CA ASP A 557 -39.79 -48.34 -124.53
C ASP A 557 -39.01 -47.71 -123.37
N LEU A 558 -39.03 -46.37 -123.25
CA LEU A 558 -38.43 -45.65 -122.14
C LEU A 558 -39.36 -45.63 -120.90
N GLN A 559 -40.67 -45.75 -121.10
CA GLN A 559 -41.65 -45.63 -120.01
C GLN A 559 -41.54 -46.77 -118.98
N MET A 560 -41.42 -48.05 -119.40
CA MET A 560 -41.27 -49.16 -118.44
C MET A 560 -39.97 -49.06 -117.62
N LYS A 561 -38.87 -48.63 -118.23
CA LYS A 561 -37.57 -48.51 -117.55
C LYS A 561 -37.55 -47.40 -116.51
N LEU A 562 -38.40 -46.38 -116.69
CA LEU A 562 -38.59 -45.34 -115.70
C LEU A 562 -39.27 -45.90 -114.44
N GLU A 563 -40.29 -46.75 -114.60
CA GLU A 563 -41.04 -47.34 -113.48
C GLU A 563 -40.17 -48.22 -112.58
N GLU A 564 -39.32 -49.11 -113.13
CA GLU A 564 -38.36 -49.90 -112.32
C GLU A 564 -37.43 -49.00 -111.49
N THR A 565 -36.83 -47.96 -112.11
CA THR A 565 -35.94 -47.03 -111.38
C THR A 565 -36.68 -46.17 -110.35
N GLN A 566 -37.98 -45.93 -110.53
CA GLN A 566 -38.80 -45.15 -109.62
C GLN A 566 -39.08 -45.92 -108.32
N ASP A 567 -39.37 -47.22 -108.41
CA ASP A 567 -39.56 -48.08 -107.23
C ASP A 567 -38.26 -48.26 -106.42
N GLU A 568 -37.11 -48.43 -107.08
CA GLU A 568 -35.80 -48.47 -106.41
C GLU A 568 -35.49 -47.15 -105.68
N ALA A 569 -35.70 -46.01 -106.35
CA ALA A 569 -35.52 -44.69 -105.73
C ALA A 569 -36.49 -44.46 -104.56
N GLN A 570 -37.72 -44.95 -104.65
CA GLN A 570 -38.71 -44.84 -103.58
C GLN A 570 -38.45 -45.79 -102.40
N ALA A 571 -37.77 -46.92 -102.62
CA ALA A 571 -37.24 -47.77 -101.56
C ALA A 571 -36.07 -47.10 -100.83
N GLU A 572 -35.12 -46.53 -101.56
CA GLU A 572 -33.95 -45.85 -100.98
C GLU A 572 -34.34 -44.57 -100.22
N LYS A 573 -35.32 -43.80 -100.72
CA LYS A 573 -35.87 -42.64 -99.99
C LYS A 573 -36.39 -43.03 -98.61
N LYS A 574 -37.14 -44.14 -98.51
CA LYS A 574 -37.64 -44.68 -97.23
C LYS A 574 -36.52 -45.20 -96.32
N ARG A 575 -35.31 -45.46 -96.86
CA ARG A 575 -34.11 -45.78 -96.07
C ARG A 575 -33.46 -44.51 -95.52
N VAL A 576 -33.37 -43.45 -96.31
CA VAL A 576 -32.87 -42.12 -95.89
C VAL A 576 -33.77 -41.52 -94.80
N GLU A 577 -35.09 -41.48 -95.00
CA GLU A 577 -36.06 -40.94 -94.02
C GLU A 577 -35.92 -41.61 -92.64
N ARG A 578 -35.61 -42.92 -92.59
CA ARG A 578 -35.35 -43.65 -91.33
C ARG A 578 -34.01 -43.30 -90.70
N LEU A 579 -32.98 -43.05 -91.50
CA LEU A 579 -31.66 -42.65 -91.01
C LEU A 579 -31.67 -41.20 -90.51
N GLU A 580 -32.41 -40.30 -91.15
CA GLU A 580 -32.63 -38.93 -90.68
C GLU A 580 -33.34 -38.91 -89.32
N LEU A 581 -34.40 -39.72 -89.16
CA LEU A 581 -35.07 -39.89 -87.87
C LEU A 581 -34.11 -40.45 -86.79
N ALA A 582 -33.32 -41.48 -87.10
CA ALA A 582 -32.34 -42.05 -86.17
C ALA A 582 -31.20 -41.09 -85.81
N VAL A 583 -30.76 -40.23 -86.75
CA VAL A 583 -29.81 -39.15 -86.46
C VAL A 583 -30.45 -38.10 -85.56
N SER A 584 -31.72 -37.75 -85.79
CA SER A 584 -32.41 -36.74 -84.97
C SER A 584 -32.64 -37.20 -83.52
N SER A 585 -32.93 -38.48 -83.27
CA SER A 585 -33.01 -38.99 -81.89
C SER A 585 -31.64 -39.02 -81.23
N LEU A 586 -30.59 -39.47 -81.94
CA LEU A 586 -29.21 -39.46 -81.42
C LEU A 586 -28.69 -38.04 -81.13
N THR A 587 -29.08 -37.01 -81.89
CA THR A 587 -28.72 -35.62 -81.56
C THR A 587 -29.47 -35.11 -80.33
N GLN A 588 -30.73 -35.50 -80.12
CA GLN A 588 -31.47 -35.19 -78.88
C GLN A 588 -30.88 -35.90 -77.66
N GLU A 589 -30.48 -37.17 -77.76
CA GLU A 589 -29.77 -37.87 -76.67
C GLU A 589 -28.41 -37.23 -76.37
N LYS A 590 -27.64 -36.89 -77.40
CA LYS A 590 -26.38 -36.15 -77.24
C LYS A 590 -26.58 -34.80 -76.54
N HIS A 591 -27.66 -34.08 -76.84
CA HIS A 591 -27.98 -32.81 -76.20
C HIS A 591 -28.31 -32.99 -74.71
N LYS A 592 -29.17 -33.96 -74.36
CA LYS A 592 -29.52 -34.29 -72.97
C LYS A 592 -28.30 -34.73 -72.16
N LEU A 593 -27.43 -35.56 -72.74
CA LEU A 593 -26.18 -35.98 -72.11
C LEU A 593 -25.22 -34.80 -71.90
N ALA A 594 -25.17 -33.83 -72.82
CA ALA A 594 -24.37 -32.61 -72.65
C ALA A 594 -24.90 -31.71 -71.52
N GLU A 595 -26.22 -31.54 -71.42
CA GLU A 595 -26.88 -30.82 -70.33
C GLU A 595 -26.65 -31.51 -68.98
N GLN A 596 -26.80 -32.83 -68.92
CA GLN A 596 -26.59 -33.62 -67.70
C GLN A 596 -25.12 -33.62 -67.24
N ILE A 597 -24.16 -33.62 -68.18
CA ILE A 597 -22.74 -33.40 -67.88
C ILE A 597 -22.47 -31.98 -67.40
N GLN A 598 -23.19 -30.97 -67.91
CA GLN A 598 -23.00 -29.59 -67.50
C GLN A 598 -23.55 -29.33 -66.09
N ALA A 599 -24.77 -29.79 -65.78
CA ALA A 599 -25.33 -29.75 -64.43
C ALA A 599 -24.42 -30.46 -63.40
N SER A 600 -23.89 -31.65 -63.75
CA SER A 600 -22.98 -32.39 -62.88
C SER A 600 -21.62 -31.71 -62.65
N LYS A 601 -21.19 -30.77 -63.53
CA LYS A 601 -20.04 -29.90 -63.25
C LYS A 601 -20.41 -28.75 -62.31
N GLU A 602 -21.55 -28.12 -62.55
CA GLU A 602 -22.04 -26.99 -61.75
C GLU A 602 -22.28 -27.42 -60.29
N GLU A 603 -22.91 -28.58 -60.07
CA GLU A 603 -23.00 -29.23 -58.74
C GLU A 603 -21.62 -29.48 -58.11
N ARG A 604 -20.63 -29.91 -58.90
CA ARG A 604 -19.27 -30.18 -58.42
C ARG A 604 -18.51 -28.90 -58.07
N GLU A 605 -18.67 -27.83 -58.84
CA GLU A 605 -18.04 -26.53 -58.59
C GLU A 605 -18.66 -25.86 -57.35
N GLU A 606 -19.97 -25.96 -57.15
CA GLU A 606 -20.65 -25.51 -55.93
C GLU A 606 -20.18 -26.31 -54.70
N LEU A 607 -20.08 -27.65 -54.79
CA LEU A 607 -19.54 -28.49 -53.71
C LEU A 607 -18.04 -28.24 -53.40
N GLU A 608 -17.23 -27.92 -54.41
CA GLU A 608 -15.82 -27.56 -54.22
C GLU A 608 -15.68 -26.19 -53.53
N LYS A 609 -16.55 -25.23 -53.87
CA LYS A 609 -16.68 -23.94 -53.18
C LYS A 609 -17.18 -24.09 -51.74
N GLU A 610 -18.23 -24.89 -51.49
CA GLU A 610 -18.70 -25.20 -50.13
C GLU A 610 -17.58 -25.83 -49.28
N ARG A 611 -16.79 -26.76 -49.86
CA ARG A 611 -15.63 -27.36 -49.19
C ARG A 611 -14.58 -26.30 -48.83
N LEU A 612 -14.27 -25.37 -49.73
CA LEU A 612 -13.31 -24.28 -49.48
C LEU A 612 -13.82 -23.31 -48.40
N GLU A 613 -15.10 -22.96 -48.40
CA GLU A 613 -15.71 -22.16 -47.32
C GLU A 613 -15.70 -22.90 -45.97
N ALA A 614 -16.01 -24.20 -45.95
CA ALA A 614 -15.93 -25.02 -44.75
C ALA A 614 -14.49 -25.12 -44.21
N GLN A 615 -13.50 -25.26 -45.09
CA GLN A 615 -12.09 -25.31 -44.73
C GLN A 615 -11.59 -23.96 -44.18
N ALA A 616 -12.02 -22.83 -44.77
CA ALA A 616 -11.73 -21.50 -44.23
C ALA A 616 -12.32 -21.30 -42.82
N ARG A 617 -13.57 -21.73 -42.60
CA ARG A 617 -14.24 -21.73 -41.28
C ARG A 617 -13.50 -22.62 -40.28
N GLU A 618 -12.98 -23.77 -40.69
CA GLU A 618 -12.19 -24.65 -39.82
C GLU A 618 -10.87 -23.98 -39.39
N GLU A 619 -10.17 -23.30 -40.30
CA GLU A 619 -8.96 -22.55 -39.95
C GLU A 619 -9.25 -21.34 -39.04
N GLU A 620 -10.38 -20.66 -39.23
CA GLU A 620 -10.81 -19.55 -38.36
C GLU A 620 -11.09 -20.03 -36.93
N VAL A 621 -11.87 -21.10 -36.78
CA VAL A 621 -12.10 -21.75 -35.47
C VAL A 621 -10.80 -22.26 -34.85
N ARG A 622 -9.85 -22.78 -35.64
CA ARG A 622 -8.51 -23.16 -35.14
C ARG A 622 -7.75 -21.94 -34.58
N ARG A 623 -7.80 -20.78 -35.23
CA ARG A 623 -7.18 -19.53 -34.75
C ARG A 623 -7.83 -19.04 -33.46
N GLU A 624 -9.17 -19.03 -33.38
CA GLU A 624 -9.89 -18.70 -32.14
C GLU A 624 -9.50 -19.61 -30.98
N VAL A 625 -9.41 -20.93 -31.22
CA VAL A 625 -9.00 -21.91 -30.21
C VAL A 625 -7.55 -21.70 -29.74
N GLU A 626 -6.64 -21.19 -30.57
CA GLU A 626 -5.29 -20.82 -30.13
C GLU A 626 -5.26 -19.51 -29.32
N ILE A 627 -6.08 -18.52 -29.69
CA ILE A 627 -6.25 -17.28 -28.91
C ILE A 627 -6.78 -17.62 -27.50
N LEU A 628 -7.85 -18.41 -27.42
CA LEU A 628 -8.45 -18.85 -26.15
C LEU A 628 -7.48 -19.67 -25.29
N LYS A 629 -6.62 -20.51 -25.88
CA LYS A 629 -5.52 -21.20 -25.16
C LYS A 629 -4.48 -20.21 -24.62
N GLY A 630 -4.19 -19.12 -25.34
CA GLY A 630 -3.32 -18.05 -24.89
C GLY A 630 -3.91 -17.26 -23.72
N GLU A 631 -5.20 -16.95 -23.78
CA GLU A 631 -5.93 -16.27 -22.71
C GLU A 631 -6.05 -17.13 -21.45
N GLN A 632 -6.35 -18.43 -21.59
CA GLN A 632 -6.41 -19.34 -20.44
C GLN A 632 -5.04 -19.44 -19.73
N LYS A 633 -3.92 -19.50 -20.47
CA LYS A 633 -2.58 -19.48 -19.85
C LYS A 633 -2.32 -18.19 -19.07
N ARG A 634 -2.63 -17.02 -19.64
CA ARG A 634 -2.51 -15.73 -18.94
C ARG A 634 -3.39 -15.68 -17.69
N LYS A 635 -4.59 -16.25 -17.74
CA LYS A 635 -5.48 -16.38 -16.58
C LYS A 635 -4.87 -17.29 -15.51
N ASP A 636 -4.33 -18.45 -15.88
CA ASP A 636 -3.65 -19.38 -14.95
C ASP A 636 -2.41 -18.75 -14.31
N GLU A 637 -1.73 -17.85 -15.01
CA GLU A 637 -0.60 -17.06 -14.50
C GLU A 637 -1.06 -15.98 -13.51
N VAL A 638 -2.07 -15.18 -13.88
CA VAL A 638 -2.69 -14.17 -13.01
C VAL A 638 -3.32 -14.79 -11.75
N GLU A 639 -3.90 -16.00 -11.83
CA GLU A 639 -4.41 -16.71 -10.64
C GLU A 639 -3.29 -17.20 -9.70
N LYS A 640 -2.12 -17.58 -10.23
CA LYS A 640 -0.92 -17.89 -9.42
C LYS A 640 -0.36 -16.64 -8.76
N GLU A 641 -0.23 -15.53 -9.49
CA GLU A 641 0.21 -14.25 -8.92
C GLU A 641 -0.76 -13.75 -7.84
N LYS A 642 -2.07 -13.83 -8.08
CA LYS A 642 -3.11 -13.50 -7.10
C LYS A 642 -3.01 -14.37 -5.84
N SER A 643 -2.75 -15.67 -5.99
CA SER A 643 -2.55 -16.59 -4.85
C SER A 643 -1.29 -16.25 -4.06
N LYS A 644 -0.20 -15.89 -4.74
CA LYS A 644 1.05 -15.44 -4.11
C LYS A 644 0.84 -14.12 -3.35
N LEU A 645 0.27 -13.11 -4.00
CA LEU A 645 -0.04 -11.82 -3.38
C LEU A 645 -0.98 -11.96 -2.17
N HIS A 646 -1.91 -12.93 -2.19
CA HIS A 646 -2.77 -13.21 -1.06
C HIS A 646 -2.00 -13.80 0.14
N LEU A 647 -1.04 -14.69 -0.11
CA LEU A 647 -0.15 -15.25 0.91
C LEU A 647 0.80 -14.18 1.47
N ASP A 648 1.39 -13.35 0.61
CA ASP A 648 2.27 -12.23 1.00
C ASP A 648 1.49 -11.20 1.85
N LEU A 649 0.24 -10.91 1.50
CA LEU A 649 -0.67 -10.08 2.30
C LEU A 649 -0.98 -10.71 3.68
N GLU A 650 -1.24 -12.02 3.73
CA GLU A 650 -1.53 -12.71 5.00
C GLU A 650 -0.30 -12.74 5.93
N GLN A 651 0.91 -12.87 5.37
CA GLN A 651 2.18 -12.74 6.10
C GLN A 651 2.39 -11.31 6.61
N SER A 652 2.16 -10.30 5.76
CA SER A 652 2.23 -8.88 6.14
C SER A 652 1.22 -8.52 7.24
N GLU A 653 0.00 -9.09 7.20
CA GLU A 653 -0.97 -8.93 8.28
C GLU A 653 -0.51 -9.57 9.60
N LYS A 654 0.14 -10.74 9.56
CA LYS A 654 0.69 -11.40 10.75
C LYS A 654 1.82 -10.58 11.36
N ALA A 655 2.72 -10.03 10.53
CA ALA A 655 3.77 -9.10 10.97
C ALA A 655 3.19 -7.82 11.57
N ARG A 656 2.21 -7.19 10.91
CA ARG A 656 1.50 -6.00 11.42
C ARG A 656 0.86 -6.26 12.78
N LYS A 657 0.18 -7.40 12.96
CA LYS A 657 -0.43 -7.83 14.24
C LYS A 657 0.60 -8.18 15.32
N HIS A 658 1.87 -8.41 14.98
CA HIS A 658 2.97 -8.51 15.95
C HIS A 658 3.42 -7.12 16.40
N LEU A 659 3.73 -6.25 15.43
CA LEU A 659 4.15 -4.86 15.68
C LEU A 659 3.10 -4.05 16.45
N GLU A 660 1.80 -4.28 16.21
CA GLU A 660 0.72 -3.69 17.00
C GLU A 660 0.75 -4.11 18.48
N LYS A 661 1.06 -5.38 18.77
CA LYS A 661 1.19 -5.89 20.14
C LYS A 661 2.44 -5.34 20.84
N GLU A 662 3.54 -5.17 20.10
CA GLU A 662 4.76 -4.58 20.65
C GLU A 662 4.63 -3.07 20.86
N SER A 663 4.01 -2.36 19.92
CA SER A 663 3.59 -0.96 20.09
C SER A 663 2.65 -0.76 21.29
N TRP A 664 1.78 -1.73 21.59
CA TRP A 664 0.92 -1.69 22.77
C TRP A 664 1.69 -1.96 24.09
N ARG A 665 2.61 -2.94 24.11
CA ARG A 665 3.53 -3.17 25.25
C ARG A 665 4.42 -1.96 25.52
N ILE A 666 4.99 -1.35 24.48
CA ILE A 666 5.87 -0.18 24.60
C ILE A 666 5.08 1.01 25.17
N ARG A 667 3.83 1.22 24.76
CA ARG A 667 2.95 2.23 25.35
C ARG A 667 2.66 1.98 26.82
N THR A 668 2.26 0.77 27.21
CA THR A 668 2.03 0.46 28.64
C THR A 668 3.29 0.55 29.50
N LEU A 669 4.48 0.31 28.93
CA LEU A 669 5.76 0.56 29.60
C LEU A 669 6.10 2.05 29.68
N LEU A 670 5.80 2.85 28.66
CA LEU A 670 5.98 4.31 28.67
C LEU A 670 5.02 4.97 29.66
N GLU A 671 3.73 4.64 29.64
CA GLU A 671 2.71 5.10 30.60
C GLU A 671 3.15 4.78 32.05
N GLY A 672 3.70 3.58 32.29
CA GLY A 672 4.29 3.21 33.59
C GLY A 672 5.54 4.02 33.96
N LYS A 673 6.35 4.45 32.98
CA LYS A 673 7.53 5.30 33.22
C LYS A 673 7.18 6.79 33.37
N GLU A 674 6.12 7.28 32.73
CA GLU A 674 5.56 8.60 32.99
C GLU A 674 5.05 8.67 34.44
N LEU A 675 4.28 7.69 34.90
CA LEU A 675 3.84 7.62 36.30
C LEU A 675 5.01 7.52 37.31
N GLU A 676 6.08 6.78 36.98
CA GLU A 676 7.31 6.79 37.79
C GLU A 676 8.03 8.15 37.80
N LEU A 677 7.97 8.90 36.69
CA LEU A 677 8.59 10.22 36.58
C LEU A 677 7.75 11.29 37.30
N ASP A 678 6.43 11.22 37.23
CA ASP A 678 5.51 12.05 38.01
C ASP A 678 5.71 11.82 39.51
N GLU A 679 5.84 10.56 39.96
CA GLU A 679 6.10 10.27 41.36
C GLU A 679 7.48 10.83 41.81
N LYS A 680 8.52 10.65 41.00
CA LYS A 680 9.86 11.22 41.26
C LYS A 680 9.82 12.76 41.28
N THR A 681 9.02 13.38 40.41
CA THR A 681 8.84 14.83 40.34
C THR A 681 8.09 15.35 41.57
N MET A 682 7.01 14.68 41.99
CA MET A 682 6.32 15.01 43.24
C MET A 682 7.27 14.92 44.45
N ARG A 683 8.05 13.83 44.55
CA ARG A 683 9.08 13.64 45.59
C ARG A 683 10.15 14.72 45.56
N LEU A 684 10.59 15.16 44.38
CA LEU A 684 11.49 16.32 44.23
C LEU A 684 10.85 17.59 44.77
N THR A 685 9.61 17.94 44.38
CA THR A 685 8.96 19.17 44.88
C THR A 685 8.69 19.14 46.39
N THR A 686 8.61 17.97 47.04
CA THR A 686 8.60 17.89 48.51
C THR A 686 9.98 18.17 49.10
N VAL A 687 11.04 17.54 48.56
CA VAL A 687 12.42 17.78 49.01
C VAL A 687 12.86 19.24 48.78
N GLU A 688 12.38 19.89 47.72
CA GLU A 688 12.60 21.33 47.47
C GLU A 688 11.92 22.22 48.52
N LYS A 689 10.68 21.89 48.93
CA LYS A 689 9.97 22.60 50.00
C LYS A 689 10.64 22.39 51.36
N ASP A 690 11.09 21.18 51.65
CA ASP A 690 11.81 20.85 52.87
C ASP A 690 13.17 21.56 52.92
N ASN A 691 13.92 21.57 51.81
CA ASN A 691 15.16 22.36 51.66
C ASN A 691 14.91 23.87 51.82
N LEU A 692 13.78 24.39 51.32
CA LEU A 692 13.40 25.79 51.51
C LEU A 692 13.10 26.09 52.99
N SER A 693 12.41 25.19 53.70
CA SER A 693 12.19 25.32 55.15
C SER A 693 13.50 25.27 55.93
N MET A 694 14.35 24.28 55.65
CA MET A 694 15.67 24.15 56.28
C MET A 694 16.57 25.36 56.00
N SER A 695 16.48 25.97 54.80
CA SER A 695 17.18 27.22 54.48
C SER A 695 16.64 28.42 55.27
N GLN A 696 15.32 28.49 55.50
CA GLN A 696 14.71 29.48 56.39
C GLN A 696 15.18 29.29 57.84
N ASP A 697 15.21 28.06 58.34
CA ASP A 697 15.67 27.75 59.70
C ASP A 697 17.18 28.00 59.88
N VAL A 698 18.01 27.68 58.88
CA VAL A 698 19.42 28.07 58.83
C VAL A 698 19.58 29.60 58.86
N ASN A 699 18.68 30.37 58.23
CA ASN A 699 18.71 31.84 58.30
C ASN A 699 18.24 32.36 59.67
N ARG A 700 17.20 31.77 60.28
CA ARG A 700 16.78 32.05 61.67
C ARG A 700 17.93 31.77 62.66
N LEU A 701 18.69 30.70 62.46
CA LEU A 701 19.87 30.36 63.25
C LEU A 701 21.04 31.34 63.03
N LYS A 702 21.23 31.87 61.81
CA LYS A 702 22.20 32.97 61.59
C LYS A 702 21.79 34.22 62.38
N GLU A 703 20.51 34.57 62.40
CA GLU A 703 20.01 35.71 63.20
C GLU A 703 20.20 35.51 64.70
N THR A 704 19.96 34.32 65.26
CA THR A 704 20.21 34.07 66.68
C THR A 704 21.69 34.07 67.01
N VAL A 705 22.57 33.61 66.10
CA VAL A 705 24.04 33.73 66.24
C VAL A 705 24.51 35.19 66.17
N VAL A 706 23.87 36.06 65.37
CA VAL A 706 24.14 37.51 65.39
C VAL A 706 23.74 38.13 66.73
N LYS A 707 22.50 37.87 67.19
CA LYS A 707 21.99 38.35 68.49
C LYS A 707 22.85 37.86 69.67
N ALA A 708 23.34 36.63 69.63
CA ALA A 708 24.28 36.09 70.62
C ALA A 708 25.62 36.85 70.62
N LYS A 709 26.16 37.19 69.44
CA LYS A 709 27.39 37.99 69.30
C LYS A 709 27.21 39.45 69.72
N GLU A 710 25.99 39.98 69.69
CA GLU A 710 25.65 41.31 70.21
C GLU A 710 25.59 41.28 71.74
N LEU A 711 24.87 40.32 72.33
CA LEU A 711 24.84 40.09 73.78
C LEU A 711 26.24 39.78 74.35
N GLU A 712 27.10 39.08 73.61
CA GLU A 712 28.51 38.89 73.99
C GLU A 712 29.30 40.21 74.05
N LYS A 713 29.06 41.14 73.11
CA LYS A 713 29.70 42.46 73.12
C LYS A 713 29.20 43.28 74.31
N GLU A 714 27.89 43.32 74.53
CA GLU A 714 27.29 44.01 75.67
C GLU A 714 27.82 43.47 77.02
N ASN A 715 27.91 42.15 77.16
CA ASN A 715 28.47 41.52 78.36
C ASN A 715 29.97 41.87 78.53
N LYS A 716 30.75 41.88 77.44
CA LYS A 716 32.15 42.36 77.46
C LYS A 716 32.24 43.86 77.82
N GLU A 717 31.29 44.69 77.38
CA GLU A 717 31.22 46.11 77.73
C GLU A 717 30.88 46.33 79.21
N LEU A 718 29.87 45.60 79.72
CA LEU A 718 29.49 45.58 81.14
C LEU A 718 30.65 45.05 82.01
N GLN A 719 31.40 44.07 81.54
CA GLN A 719 32.58 43.57 82.25
C GLN A 719 33.73 44.58 82.26
N LYS A 720 33.95 45.35 81.18
CA LYS A 720 34.87 46.51 81.21
C LYS A 720 34.40 47.52 82.26
N GLN A 721 33.12 47.91 82.22
CA GLN A 721 32.55 48.88 83.17
C GLN A 721 32.75 48.42 84.62
N ALA A 722 32.42 47.16 84.93
CA ALA A 722 32.64 46.58 86.25
C ALA A 722 34.13 46.53 86.67
N THR A 723 35.09 46.50 85.74
CA THR A 723 36.53 46.66 86.05
C THR A 723 36.95 48.12 86.23
N ILE A 724 36.28 49.08 85.56
CA ILE A 724 36.45 50.52 85.81
C ILE A 724 35.90 50.84 87.20
N ASP A 725 34.67 50.45 87.51
CA ASP A 725 34.02 50.68 88.81
C ASP A 725 34.83 50.09 89.97
N LYS A 726 35.43 48.90 89.78
CA LYS A 726 36.35 48.29 90.75
C LYS A 726 37.66 49.08 90.92
N ARG A 727 38.18 49.71 89.87
CA ARG A 727 39.36 50.59 89.97
C ARG A 727 39.01 51.90 90.65
N THR A 728 37.88 52.52 90.31
CA THR A 728 37.38 53.72 90.99
C THR A 728 37.10 53.46 92.47
N LEU A 729 36.55 52.29 92.81
CA LEU A 729 36.40 51.87 94.21
C LEU A 729 37.74 51.53 94.91
N ALA A 730 38.80 51.20 94.16
CA ALA A 730 40.13 51.04 94.71
C ALA A 730 40.80 52.40 94.96
N THR A 731 40.76 53.33 93.99
CA THR A 731 41.32 54.68 94.17
C THR A 731 40.59 55.45 95.26
N LEU A 732 39.25 55.40 95.33
CA LEU A 732 38.48 55.99 96.43
C LEU A 732 38.81 55.36 97.81
N ARG A 733 39.24 54.10 97.86
CA ARG A 733 39.72 53.46 99.10
C ARG A 733 41.14 53.87 99.45
N GLU A 734 42.02 54.01 98.46
CA GLU A 734 43.38 54.51 98.63
C GLU A 734 43.36 55.98 99.08
N GLU A 735 42.57 56.82 98.42
CA GLU A 735 42.28 58.21 98.81
C GLU A 735 41.78 58.27 100.26
N LEU A 736 40.72 57.55 100.62
CA LEU A 736 40.21 57.47 101.99
C LEU A 736 41.25 56.99 103.02
N VAL A 737 42.13 56.06 102.63
CA VAL A 737 43.23 55.58 103.50
C VAL A 737 44.33 56.62 103.62
N THR A 738 44.70 57.34 102.57
CA THR A 738 45.67 58.44 102.63
C THR A 738 45.13 59.63 103.41
N GLU A 739 43.85 59.97 103.28
CA GLU A 739 43.20 61.03 104.05
C GLU A 739 43.08 60.65 105.53
N LYS A 740 42.74 59.38 105.83
CA LYS A 740 42.80 58.85 107.19
C LYS A 740 44.23 58.86 107.77
N LEU A 741 45.24 58.51 106.97
CA LEU A 741 46.65 58.58 107.40
C LEU A 741 47.07 60.02 107.65
N ASN A 742 46.70 60.97 106.80
CA ASN A 742 46.94 62.40 107.00
C ASN A 742 46.28 62.91 108.29
N LEU A 743 45.04 62.49 108.58
CA LEU A 743 44.35 62.83 109.83
C LEU A 743 45.04 62.19 111.06
N GLN A 744 45.52 60.95 110.97
CA GLN A 744 46.32 60.33 112.04
C GLN A 744 47.68 61.03 112.21
N GLN A 745 48.31 61.46 111.13
CA GLN A 745 49.60 62.15 111.15
C GLN A 745 49.45 63.57 111.73
N GLN A 746 48.36 64.28 111.41
CA GLN A 746 47.95 65.52 112.09
C GLN A 746 47.63 65.29 113.57
N SER A 747 47.01 64.16 113.95
CA SER A 747 46.80 63.81 115.36
C SER A 747 48.13 63.64 116.09
N VAL A 748 49.10 62.93 115.50
CA VAL A 748 50.43 62.73 116.06
C VAL A 748 51.23 64.04 116.11
N GLU A 749 51.09 64.93 115.13
CA GLU A 749 51.69 66.27 115.17
C GLU A 749 51.05 67.15 116.26
N LEU A 750 49.73 67.06 116.47
CA LEU A 750 49.03 67.72 117.57
C LEU A 750 49.42 67.15 118.94
N GLU A 751 49.58 65.83 119.06
CA GLU A 751 50.08 65.16 120.27
C GLU A 751 51.53 65.57 120.55
N ARG A 752 52.40 65.63 119.54
CA ARG A 752 53.79 66.09 119.66
C ARG A 752 53.88 67.57 120.05
N LEU A 753 53.04 68.43 119.47
CA LEU A 753 52.92 69.83 119.87
C LEU A 753 52.40 69.96 121.31
N ASN A 754 51.47 69.10 121.72
CA ASN A 754 50.96 69.07 123.09
C ASN A 754 52.06 68.60 124.07
N GLU A 755 52.85 67.59 123.72
CA GLU A 755 54.06 67.21 124.47
C GLU A 755 55.11 68.32 124.53
N GLU A 756 55.33 69.07 123.45
CA GLU A 756 56.27 70.21 123.43
C GLU A 756 55.79 71.35 124.34
N LEU A 757 54.48 71.65 124.34
CA LEU A 757 53.86 72.58 125.28
C LEU A 757 53.97 72.11 126.73
N GLU A 758 53.78 70.82 127.01
CA GLU A 758 54.00 70.25 128.35
C GLU A 758 55.47 70.28 128.78
N LYS A 759 56.42 70.03 127.87
CA LYS A 759 57.86 70.15 128.11
C LYS A 759 58.30 71.60 128.37
N ILE A 760 57.56 72.58 127.86
CA ILE A 760 57.70 74.02 128.16
C ILE A 760 56.99 74.40 129.48
N GLY A 761 56.22 73.49 130.09
CA GLY A 761 55.53 73.68 131.38
C GLY A 761 54.08 74.20 131.25
N LEU A 762 53.57 74.34 130.02
CA LEU A 762 52.21 74.80 129.72
C LEU A 762 51.24 73.61 129.63
N ASN A 763 51.03 72.92 130.75
CA ASN A 763 50.08 71.80 130.81
C ASN A 763 48.64 72.25 130.54
N ARG A 764 48.00 71.61 129.54
CA ARG A 764 46.74 72.06 128.92
C ARG A 764 45.54 72.05 129.86
N GLU A 765 45.46 71.08 130.78
CA GLU A 765 44.38 71.01 131.76
C GLU A 765 44.42 72.17 132.77
N LYS A 766 45.61 72.74 133.03
CA LYS A 766 45.79 73.88 133.94
C LYS A 766 45.46 75.23 133.30
N LEU A 767 45.57 75.37 131.98
CA LEU A 767 45.07 76.56 131.27
C LEU A 767 43.53 76.55 131.16
N LEU A 768 42.93 75.40 130.83
CA LEU A 768 41.47 75.27 130.71
C LEU A 768 40.73 75.55 132.04
N GLN A 769 41.38 75.31 133.19
CA GLN A 769 40.84 75.70 134.50
C GLN A 769 41.01 77.21 134.82
N GLN A 770 41.82 77.97 134.08
CA GLN A 770 41.93 79.43 134.22
C GLN A 770 41.05 80.20 133.23
N GLU A 771 40.81 79.69 132.01
CA GLU A 771 39.99 80.39 131.00
C GLU A 771 38.54 80.64 131.48
N HIS A 772 37.95 79.70 132.24
CA HIS A 772 36.65 79.89 132.90
C HIS A 772 36.62 81.00 133.99
N THR A 773 37.76 81.59 134.35
CA THR A 773 37.84 82.80 135.21
C THR A 773 38.17 84.08 134.43
N LEU A 774 38.45 83.95 133.13
CA LEU A 774 38.72 85.05 132.21
C LEU A 774 37.47 85.51 131.45
N ASP A 775 36.52 84.62 131.13
CA ASP A 775 35.31 84.98 130.37
C ASP A 775 34.47 86.09 131.06
N ASP A 776 34.23 85.96 132.37
CA ASP A 776 33.55 87.01 133.17
C ASP A 776 34.39 88.30 133.33
N ARG A 777 35.72 88.25 133.09
CA ARG A 777 36.57 89.44 133.00
C ARG A 777 36.54 90.07 131.61
N TYR A 778 36.46 89.27 130.54
CA TYR A 778 36.34 89.78 129.18
C TYR A 778 35.01 90.49 128.98
N ARG A 779 33.90 89.94 129.47
CA ARG A 779 32.58 90.59 129.43
C ARG A 779 32.54 91.97 130.13
N LEU A 780 33.38 92.17 131.15
CA LEU A 780 33.56 93.46 131.84
C LEU A 780 34.56 94.40 131.11
N LEU A 781 35.50 93.85 130.35
CA LEU A 781 36.45 94.59 129.51
C LEU A 781 35.82 95.07 128.21
N GLU A 782 34.96 94.28 127.57
CA GLU A 782 34.21 94.62 126.36
C GLU A 782 33.33 95.85 126.60
N SER A 783 32.51 95.83 127.66
CA SER A 783 31.67 96.97 128.06
C SER A 783 32.46 98.27 128.27
N ARG A 784 33.73 98.18 128.66
CA ARG A 784 34.62 99.33 128.88
C ARG A 784 35.38 99.75 127.61
N LEU A 785 35.69 98.80 126.73
CA LEU A 785 36.22 99.07 125.39
C LEU A 785 35.17 99.79 124.54
N GLU A 786 33.90 99.40 124.64
CA GLU A 786 32.79 100.01 123.91
C GLU A 786 32.61 101.50 124.26
N GLU A 787 32.68 101.89 125.53
CA GLU A 787 32.72 103.31 125.95
C GLU A 787 33.91 104.07 125.34
N THR A 788 35.12 103.49 125.34
CA THR A 788 36.33 104.18 124.83
C THR A 788 36.39 104.29 123.31
N VAL A 789 35.84 103.32 122.57
CA VAL A 789 35.72 103.40 121.11
C VAL A 789 34.68 104.44 120.71
N GLN A 790 33.58 104.60 121.47
CA GLN A 790 32.63 105.70 121.25
C GLN A 790 33.25 107.09 121.46
N GLN A 791 34.16 107.26 122.42
CA GLN A 791 34.95 108.50 122.55
C GLN A 791 35.89 108.71 121.33
N THR A 792 36.49 107.64 120.82
CA THR A 792 37.48 107.72 119.73
C THR A 792 36.84 107.93 118.35
N MET A 793 35.60 107.50 118.13
CA MET A 793 34.79 107.87 116.95
C MET A 793 34.75 109.39 116.75
N LYS A 794 34.65 110.16 117.85
CA LYS A 794 34.61 111.63 117.86
C LYS A 794 35.91 112.30 117.39
N ILE A 795 37.00 111.54 117.20
CA ILE A 795 38.29 112.02 116.68
C ILE A 795 38.45 111.71 115.18
N LYS A 796 37.74 110.72 114.63
CA LYS A 796 37.77 110.41 113.17
C LYS A 796 37.42 111.63 112.31
N GLU A 797 36.49 112.46 112.79
CA GLU A 797 35.86 113.52 112.01
C GLU A 797 36.74 114.77 111.81
N GLN A 798 37.83 114.93 112.58
CA GLN A 798 38.63 116.18 112.56
C GLN A 798 39.90 116.15 111.71
N LYS A 799 40.43 114.96 111.33
CA LYS A 799 41.78 114.89 110.70
C LYS A 799 41.84 114.32 109.28
N ILE A 800 40.73 113.80 108.74
CA ILE A 800 40.63 113.40 107.33
C ILE A 800 40.91 114.60 106.39
N SER A 801 40.26 115.74 106.66
CA SER A 801 40.04 116.82 105.70
C SER A 801 41.23 117.76 105.38
N SER A 802 42.50 117.37 105.58
CA SER A 802 43.63 118.32 105.52
C SER A 802 44.84 117.96 104.64
N LEU A 803 45.24 116.69 104.53
CA LEU A 803 46.50 116.31 103.86
C LEU A 803 46.37 115.24 102.76
N GLU A 804 45.15 115.01 102.29
CA GLU A 804 44.90 114.54 100.91
C GLU A 804 45.56 115.47 99.86
N LYS A 805 45.92 116.70 100.25
CA LYS A 805 46.55 117.74 99.41
C LYS A 805 48.09 117.72 99.38
N LYS A 806 48.76 116.64 99.79
CA LYS A 806 50.20 116.42 99.54
C LYS A 806 50.48 115.35 98.47
N VAL A 807 49.57 115.27 97.50
CA VAL A 807 49.66 114.42 96.29
C VAL A 807 50.55 115.04 95.20
N GLU A 808 50.62 116.38 95.09
CA GLU A 808 51.22 117.07 93.94
C GLU A 808 52.71 116.84 93.68
N GLU A 809 53.53 116.58 94.71
CA GLU A 809 55.00 116.55 94.58
C GLU A 809 55.53 115.20 94.07
N SER A 810 54.65 114.29 93.62
CA SER A 810 54.99 113.02 92.97
C SER A 810 55.73 113.15 91.62
N ASN A 811 55.74 114.33 91.00
CA ASN A 811 56.13 114.49 89.59
C ASN A 811 57.44 115.27 89.36
N ALA A 812 58.18 115.60 90.42
CA ALA A 812 59.44 116.35 90.33
C ALA A 812 60.69 115.45 90.34
N VAL A 813 60.96 114.81 89.19
CA VAL A 813 62.31 114.41 88.71
C VAL A 813 63.18 113.67 89.75
N ASN A 814 63.27 112.33 89.74
CA ASN A 814 63.88 111.53 88.68
C ASN A 814 65.28 112.03 88.21
N ALA A 815 66.08 112.58 89.12
CA ALA A 815 67.49 112.91 88.90
C ALA A 815 68.41 112.15 89.87
N THR A 816 68.70 110.89 89.49
CA THR A 816 69.96 110.16 89.76
C THR A 816 70.47 109.92 91.19
N LEU A 817 70.83 108.65 91.41
CA LEU A 817 71.95 108.18 92.25
C LEU A 817 71.88 108.38 93.77
N LEU A 818 71.49 107.30 94.43
CA LEU A 818 72.31 106.79 95.52
C LEU A 818 73.75 106.55 95.00
N ALA A 819 74.84 106.78 95.73
CA ALA A 819 75.16 107.72 96.81
C ALA A 819 76.64 107.47 97.14
N GLU A 820 77.54 108.44 97.01
CA GLU A 820 78.94 108.28 97.45
C GLU A 820 79.33 109.32 98.51
N LEU A 821 80.14 108.89 99.47
CA LEU A 821 80.48 109.64 100.67
C LEU A 821 81.64 110.61 100.41
N ASN A 822 81.56 111.84 100.94
CA ASN A 822 82.28 112.17 102.19
C ASN A 822 82.11 113.61 102.71
N SER A 823 81.62 113.70 103.95
CA SER A 823 82.20 114.44 105.08
C SER A 823 82.87 115.83 104.89
N HIS A 824 82.08 116.88 105.17
CA HIS A 824 82.36 117.99 106.12
C HIS A 824 83.42 119.11 105.87
N GLN A 825 82.86 120.32 105.72
CA GLN A 825 83.16 121.60 106.45
C GLN A 825 84.41 122.47 106.18
N HIS A 826 84.16 123.50 105.35
CA HIS A 826 84.10 124.94 105.72
C HIS A 826 85.35 125.81 106.03
N GLN A 827 85.36 126.91 105.25
CA GLN A 827 85.65 128.32 105.63
C GLN A 827 87.11 128.81 105.73
N ARG A 828 87.26 130.15 105.68
CA ARG A 828 88.43 130.90 105.19
C ARG A 828 88.38 132.35 105.72
N ASN A 829 89.53 132.90 106.18
CA ASN A 829 90.06 134.24 105.82
C ASN A 829 91.25 134.72 106.69
N GLU A 830 92.37 135.06 106.02
CA GLU A 830 93.28 136.24 106.18
C GLU A 830 94.01 136.57 107.51
N GLY A 831 95.29 137.05 107.48
CA GLY A 831 96.00 137.42 108.74
C GLY A 831 97.44 138.03 108.86
N SER A 832 98.35 138.05 107.86
CA SER A 832 99.61 138.89 107.82
C SER A 832 100.82 138.70 108.81
N ALA A 833 102.05 138.56 108.24
CA ALA A 833 103.43 138.98 108.69
C ALA A 833 103.99 138.57 110.10
N THR A 834 105.30 138.53 110.47
CA THR A 834 106.66 138.71 109.88
C THR A 834 107.60 137.54 110.36
N ALA A 835 108.85 137.27 109.96
CA ALA A 835 109.79 137.76 108.91
C ALA A 835 111.14 138.47 109.27
N GLU A 836 111.94 138.05 110.27
CA GLU A 836 113.37 138.49 110.39
C GLU A 836 114.32 137.50 111.17
N LEU A 837 115.15 136.71 110.45
CA LEU A 837 116.40 136.07 110.97
C LEU A 837 117.30 135.49 109.85
N LEU A 838 117.25 136.09 108.67
CA LEU A 838 117.68 135.48 107.40
C LEU A 838 119.11 135.90 107.03
N ARG A 839 120.13 135.44 107.80
CA ARG A 839 121.54 135.75 107.46
C ARG A 839 122.66 134.81 107.96
N LEU A 840 122.33 133.68 108.57
CA LEU A 840 123.31 132.64 108.96
C LEU A 840 123.01 131.25 108.36
N LYS A 841 122.00 131.14 107.48
CA LYS A 841 121.51 129.87 106.94
C LYS A 841 122.28 129.39 105.71
N ASP A 842 122.94 130.30 105.00
CA ASP A 842 123.36 130.13 103.61
C ASP A 842 124.69 129.37 103.42
N HIS A 843 125.15 128.65 104.46
CA HIS A 843 126.34 127.78 104.39
C HIS A 843 126.06 126.30 104.73
N LEU A 844 124.81 125.94 105.06
CA LEU A 844 124.38 124.55 105.29
C LEU A 844 123.64 123.95 104.08
N ILE A 845 122.98 124.81 103.29
CA ILE A 845 122.02 124.44 102.23
C ILE A 845 122.63 123.59 101.11
N ASP A 846 123.90 123.79 100.76
CA ASP A 846 124.51 123.12 99.61
C ASP A 846 124.96 121.68 99.87
N VAL A 847 125.08 121.27 101.14
CA VAL A 847 125.37 119.87 101.50
C VAL A 847 124.10 119.01 101.41
N GLU A 848 122.95 119.56 101.77
CA GLU A 848 121.68 118.82 101.80
C GLU A 848 121.14 118.50 100.39
N LYS A 849 121.32 119.41 99.42
CA LYS A 849 120.87 119.23 98.02
C LYS A 849 121.41 117.96 97.36
N ASN A 850 122.70 117.69 97.51
CA ASN A 850 123.35 116.56 96.82
C ASN A 850 122.85 115.19 97.31
N ASN A 851 122.42 115.08 98.57
CA ASN A 851 121.87 113.84 99.14
C ASN A 851 120.40 113.61 98.74
N ALA A 852 119.68 114.65 98.30
CA ALA A 852 118.33 114.51 97.76
C ALA A 852 118.33 113.89 96.35
N SER A 853 119.25 114.32 95.47
CA SER A 853 119.26 113.94 94.04
C SER A 853 119.43 112.44 93.80
N LEU A 854 120.29 111.77 94.58
CA LEU A 854 120.51 110.32 94.44
C LEU A 854 119.28 109.51 94.89
N LYS A 855 118.50 110.00 95.85
CA LYS A 855 117.26 109.31 96.27
C LYS A 855 116.21 109.35 95.16
N THR A 856 116.02 110.50 94.51
CA THR A 856 115.04 110.63 93.41
C THR A 856 115.34 109.73 92.20
N GLU A 857 116.63 109.47 91.93
CA GLU A 857 117.04 108.56 90.85
C GLU A 857 116.73 107.08 91.21
N THR A 858 116.96 106.68 92.46
CA THR A 858 116.60 105.33 92.93
C THR A 858 115.11 105.05 93.02
N SER A 859 114.25 106.07 93.22
CA SER A 859 112.80 105.89 93.08
C SER A 859 112.38 105.72 91.61
N LEU A 860 112.92 106.55 90.71
CA LEU A 860 112.54 106.52 89.29
C LEU A 860 112.83 105.16 88.64
N LEU A 861 113.98 104.55 88.95
CA LEU A 861 114.32 103.20 88.46
C LEU A 861 113.41 102.10 89.02
N LYS A 862 112.92 102.24 90.27
CA LYS A 862 111.93 101.32 90.85
C LYS A 862 110.57 101.44 90.16
N ASP A 863 110.13 102.66 89.89
CA ASP A 863 108.84 102.90 89.22
C ASP A 863 108.87 102.40 87.77
N GLN A 864 110.00 102.56 87.05
CA GLN A 864 110.20 101.97 85.72
C GLN A 864 110.14 100.43 85.74
N LEU A 865 110.80 99.78 86.71
CA LEU A 865 110.79 98.32 86.82
C LEU A 865 109.37 97.80 87.12
N LYS A 866 108.65 98.46 88.03
CA LYS A 866 107.25 98.17 88.35
C LYS A 866 106.31 98.42 87.15
N GLN A 867 106.58 99.43 86.33
CA GLN A 867 105.85 99.68 85.08
C GLN A 867 106.07 98.55 84.07
N LEU A 868 107.29 98.01 83.96
CA LEU A 868 107.59 96.84 83.12
C LEU A 868 106.92 95.56 83.65
N GLU A 869 106.88 95.33 84.97
CA GLU A 869 106.12 94.20 85.55
C GLU A 869 104.61 94.31 85.26
N ASN A 870 104.03 95.50 85.37
CA ASN A 870 102.63 95.76 85.02
C ASN A 870 102.35 95.54 83.52
N GLN A 871 103.29 95.90 82.64
CA GLN A 871 103.17 95.62 81.20
C GLN A 871 103.29 94.12 80.89
N ASN A 872 104.23 93.43 81.53
CA ASN A 872 104.48 92.00 81.29
C ASN A 872 103.33 91.13 81.83
N THR A 873 102.76 91.47 82.99
CA THR A 873 101.53 90.83 83.51
C THR A 873 100.31 91.13 82.64
N SER A 874 100.17 92.35 82.11
CA SER A 874 99.12 92.69 81.14
C SER A 874 99.21 91.86 79.85
N LEU A 875 100.42 91.76 79.26
CA LEU A 875 100.67 90.93 78.07
C LEU A 875 100.43 89.44 78.33
N ASN A 876 100.82 88.91 79.50
CA ASN A 876 100.56 87.52 79.87
C ASN A 876 99.05 87.24 80.04
N ASN A 877 98.31 88.18 80.64
CA ASN A 877 96.84 88.09 80.72
C ASN A 877 96.17 88.13 79.34
N GLN A 878 96.68 88.95 78.40
CA GLN A 878 96.23 88.96 77.01
C GLN A 878 96.55 87.63 76.29
N MET A 879 97.73 87.06 76.53
CA MET A 879 98.13 85.76 75.98
C MET A 879 97.21 84.64 76.47
N LEU A 880 96.91 84.59 77.77
CA LEU A 880 95.97 83.63 78.37
C LEU A 880 94.52 83.82 77.87
N ALA A 881 94.11 85.07 77.62
CA ALA A 881 92.80 85.35 77.01
C ALA A 881 92.74 84.84 75.56
N LEU A 882 93.76 85.11 74.75
CA LEU A 882 93.86 84.60 73.38
C LEU A 882 93.91 83.07 73.34
N GLN A 883 94.66 82.43 74.24
CA GLN A 883 94.74 80.98 74.34
C GLN A 883 93.37 80.35 74.70
N ARG A 884 92.61 80.97 75.61
CA ARG A 884 91.21 80.58 75.89
C ARG A 884 90.28 80.80 74.69
N HIS A 885 90.43 81.90 73.96
CA HIS A 885 89.66 82.09 72.73
C HIS A 885 89.98 81.00 71.69
N THR A 886 91.24 80.62 71.53
CA THR A 886 91.65 79.51 70.66
C THR A 886 91.03 78.18 71.10
N THR A 887 91.02 77.83 72.39
CA THR A 887 90.35 76.59 72.84
C THR A 887 88.85 76.65 72.60
N THR A 888 88.17 77.77 72.90
CA THR A 888 86.72 77.88 72.62
C THR A 888 86.37 77.82 71.13
N LEU A 889 87.24 78.34 70.25
CA LEU A 889 87.07 78.22 68.79
C LEU A 889 87.34 76.80 68.31
N GLN A 890 88.27 76.08 68.92
CA GLN A 890 88.54 74.68 68.62
C GLN A 890 87.39 73.77 69.08
N GLU A 891 86.86 74.00 70.29
CA GLU A 891 85.64 73.37 70.81
C GLU A 891 84.45 73.62 69.87
N GLN A 892 84.21 74.88 69.47
CA GLN A 892 83.15 75.23 68.50
C GLN A 892 83.33 74.53 67.15
N ASN A 893 84.55 74.42 66.62
CA ASN A 893 84.79 73.66 65.39
C ASN A 893 84.51 72.16 65.56
N THR A 894 84.86 71.55 66.69
CA THR A 894 84.50 70.13 66.96
C THR A 894 83.00 69.94 67.12
N ALA A 895 82.29 70.90 67.74
CA ALA A 895 80.83 70.89 67.84
C ALA A 895 80.17 71.02 66.45
N LEU A 896 80.67 71.90 65.59
CA LEU A 896 80.20 72.04 64.21
C LEU A 896 80.46 70.76 63.40
N HIS A 897 81.67 70.19 63.45
CA HIS A 897 81.98 68.94 62.74
C HIS A 897 81.11 67.75 63.20
N THR A 898 80.85 67.61 64.50
CA THR A 898 79.93 66.58 65.00
C THR A 898 78.47 66.85 64.62
N GLY A 899 78.06 68.11 64.52
CA GLY A 899 76.76 68.51 63.95
C GLY A 899 76.64 68.12 62.47
N THR A 900 77.63 68.46 61.64
CA THR A 900 77.66 68.08 60.22
C THR A 900 77.66 66.56 60.03
N ALA A 901 78.40 65.81 60.86
CA ALA A 901 78.41 64.36 60.82
C ALA A 901 77.03 63.76 61.13
N LYS A 902 76.31 64.28 62.13
CA LYS A 902 74.92 63.89 62.43
C LYS A 902 73.98 64.18 61.26
N GLN A 903 74.02 65.40 60.72
CA GLN A 903 73.22 65.78 59.55
C GLN A 903 73.53 64.94 58.31
N GLN A 904 74.78 64.49 58.13
CA GLN A 904 75.15 63.59 57.04
C GLN A 904 74.57 62.17 57.24
N VAL A 905 74.58 61.66 58.47
CA VAL A 905 73.91 60.39 58.81
C VAL A 905 72.40 60.51 58.62
N GLU A 906 71.76 61.57 59.14
CA GLU A 906 70.32 61.84 59.00
C GLU A 906 69.90 61.96 57.52
N ASN A 907 70.68 62.67 56.69
CA ASN A 907 70.44 62.71 55.25
C ASN A 907 70.59 61.33 54.59
N SER A 908 71.51 60.48 55.05
CA SER A 908 71.68 59.12 54.50
C SER A 908 70.53 58.18 54.89
N THR A 909 70.02 58.25 56.12
CA THR A 909 68.84 57.46 56.53
C THR A 909 67.56 57.97 55.87
N LEU A 910 67.36 59.29 55.77
CA LEU A 910 66.23 59.86 55.01
C LEU A 910 66.30 59.51 53.52
N SER A 911 67.49 59.51 52.91
CA SER A 911 67.68 59.06 51.53
C SER A 911 67.35 57.56 51.36
N SER A 912 67.81 56.71 52.29
CA SER A 912 67.47 55.28 52.27
C SER A 912 65.98 55.00 52.53
N GLN A 913 65.32 55.80 53.37
CA GLN A 913 63.87 55.71 53.61
C GLN A 913 63.09 56.17 52.38
N SER A 914 63.51 57.26 51.73
CA SER A 914 62.94 57.73 50.47
C SER A 914 63.07 56.69 49.36
N ALA A 915 64.25 56.07 49.20
CA ALA A 915 64.46 54.98 48.25
C ALA A 915 63.57 53.76 48.54
N SER A 916 63.40 53.39 49.82
CA SER A 916 62.48 52.31 50.24
C SER A 916 61.02 52.62 49.92
N LEU A 917 60.56 53.84 50.21
CA LEU A 917 59.20 54.30 49.89
C LEU A 917 58.95 54.39 48.38
N MET A 918 59.95 54.81 47.59
CA MET A 918 59.87 54.79 46.13
C MET A 918 59.79 53.36 45.57
N ALA A 919 60.53 52.40 46.14
CA ALA A 919 60.42 50.99 45.78
C ALA A 919 59.05 50.40 46.15
N GLN A 920 58.52 50.73 47.33
CA GLN A 920 57.17 50.33 47.75
C GLN A 920 56.09 50.92 46.84
N ASN A 921 56.18 52.20 46.48
CA ASN A 921 55.27 52.84 45.52
C ASN A 921 55.34 52.19 44.14
N ALA A 922 56.53 51.82 43.64
CA ALA A 922 56.67 51.10 42.38
C ALA A 922 56.02 49.70 42.41
N VAL A 923 56.14 48.98 43.53
CA VAL A 923 55.47 47.68 43.72
C VAL A 923 53.96 47.84 43.80
N LEU A 924 53.46 48.83 44.56
CA LEU A 924 52.02 49.13 44.65
C LEU A 924 51.45 49.57 43.30
N GLN A 925 52.17 50.39 42.53
CA GLN A 925 51.75 50.79 41.18
C GLN A 925 51.71 49.58 40.24
N GLY A 926 52.70 48.67 40.33
CA GLY A 926 52.66 47.39 39.61
C GLY A 926 51.44 46.54 39.97
N GLN A 927 51.12 46.42 41.27
CA GLN A 927 49.92 45.71 41.74
C GLN A 927 48.62 46.35 41.26
N VAL A 928 48.53 47.69 41.24
CA VAL A 928 47.38 48.40 40.67
C VAL A 928 47.24 48.07 39.18
N THR A 929 48.31 48.17 38.39
CA THR A 929 48.23 47.84 36.95
C THR A 929 47.89 46.36 36.69
N ALA A 930 48.33 45.44 37.55
CA ALA A 930 47.92 44.03 37.46
C ALA A 930 46.41 43.88 37.72
N LEU A 931 45.89 44.46 38.81
CA LEU A 931 44.47 44.44 39.14
C LEU A 931 43.60 45.13 38.09
N GLU A 932 44.09 46.22 37.47
CA GLU A 932 43.44 46.88 36.34
C GLU A 932 43.33 45.92 35.14
N THR A 933 44.41 45.22 34.77
CA THR A 933 44.35 44.22 33.69
C THR A 933 43.47 43.02 34.03
N GLU A 934 43.45 42.56 35.28
CA GLU A 934 42.51 41.52 35.73
C GLU A 934 41.07 41.98 35.57
N VAL A 935 40.71 43.19 36.05
CA VAL A 935 39.38 43.78 35.88
C VAL A 935 38.99 43.89 34.40
N GLU A 936 39.90 44.31 33.52
CA GLU A 936 39.61 44.30 32.08
C GLU A 936 39.39 42.89 31.52
N THR A 937 40.13 41.87 31.97
CA THR A 937 39.91 40.49 31.51
C THR A 937 38.58 39.92 31.99
N TRP A 938 38.19 40.17 33.24
CA TRP A 938 36.86 39.82 33.75
C TRP A 938 35.75 40.56 33.01
N GLN A 939 35.96 41.82 32.64
CA GLN A 939 35.03 42.58 31.81
C GLN A 939 34.90 41.99 30.39
N ARG A 940 36.01 41.64 29.73
CA ARG A 940 35.99 40.96 28.41
C ARG A 940 35.23 39.63 28.49
N GLN A 941 35.54 38.78 29.48
CA GLN A 941 34.84 37.51 29.69
C GLN A 941 33.33 37.68 29.94
N ARG A 942 32.93 38.68 30.75
CA ARG A 942 31.51 39.03 30.98
C ARG A 942 30.83 39.43 29.67
N ASP A 943 31.48 40.28 28.87
CA ASP A 943 30.90 40.82 27.63
C ASP A 943 30.91 39.78 26.50
N GLU A 944 31.81 38.79 26.54
CA GLU A 944 31.80 37.57 25.71
C GLU A 944 30.68 36.61 26.13
N ALA A 945 30.52 36.33 27.43
CA ALA A 945 29.43 35.50 27.95
C ALA A 945 28.04 36.13 27.68
N TRP A 946 27.95 37.46 27.74
CA TRP A 946 26.73 38.20 27.38
C TRP A 946 26.39 38.07 25.89
N ARG A 947 27.38 38.22 24.98
CA ARG A 947 27.20 37.98 23.53
C ARG A 947 26.86 36.52 23.22
N GLY A 948 27.47 35.56 23.92
CA GLY A 948 27.12 34.15 23.80
C GLY A 948 25.66 33.88 24.18
N ARG A 949 25.19 34.46 25.29
CA ARG A 949 23.77 34.41 25.69
C ARG A 949 22.84 35.06 24.66
N GLU A 950 23.23 36.20 24.09
CA GLU A 950 22.43 36.90 23.08
C GLU A 950 22.33 36.11 21.76
N SER A 951 23.42 35.46 21.32
CA SER A 951 23.39 34.52 20.19
C SER A 951 22.42 33.36 20.45
N VAL A 952 22.54 32.68 21.60
CA VAL A 952 21.67 31.55 21.95
C VAL A 952 20.19 31.95 22.03
N LEU A 953 19.89 33.19 22.44
CA LEU A 953 18.52 33.72 22.39
C LEU A 953 18.06 33.97 20.94
N SER A 954 18.90 34.56 20.08
CA SER A 954 18.58 34.75 18.66
C SER A 954 18.39 33.41 17.92
N ASP A 955 19.15 32.38 18.28
CA ASP A 955 19.01 31.03 17.73
C ASP A 955 17.74 30.34 18.27
N HIS A 956 17.35 30.60 19.52
CA HIS A 956 16.08 30.15 20.09
C HIS A 956 14.88 30.81 19.40
N ASP A 957 14.89 32.13 19.20
CA ASP A 957 13.83 32.86 18.49
C ASP A 957 13.71 32.40 17.02
N ARG A 958 14.84 32.09 16.38
CA ARG A 958 14.88 31.47 15.04
C ARG A 958 14.29 30.05 15.04
N LEU A 959 14.57 29.25 16.06
CA LEU A 959 14.01 27.90 16.22
C LEU A 959 12.49 27.94 16.49
N LEU A 960 12.02 28.86 17.35
CA LEU A 960 10.59 29.14 17.53
C LEU A 960 9.94 29.52 16.19
N SER A 961 10.56 30.43 15.43
CA SER A 961 10.11 30.82 14.09
C SER A 961 10.13 29.68 13.05
N VAL A 962 10.80 28.56 13.32
CA VAL A 962 10.74 27.33 12.51
C VAL A 962 9.62 26.41 13.00
N HIS A 963 9.48 26.22 14.31
CA HIS A 963 8.39 25.42 14.89
C HIS A 963 7.02 26.03 14.62
N GLU A 964 6.86 27.35 14.66
CA GLU A 964 5.62 28.02 14.27
C GLU A 964 5.27 27.73 12.80
N ARG A 965 6.25 27.79 11.89
CA ARG A 965 6.03 27.50 10.47
C ARG A 965 5.64 26.03 10.25
N GLN A 966 6.35 25.11 10.91
CA GLN A 966 6.02 23.68 10.89
C GLN A 966 4.61 23.42 11.45
N ALA A 967 4.20 24.11 12.51
CA ALA A 967 2.84 24.01 13.05
C ALA A 967 1.78 24.46 12.02
N HIS A 968 1.99 25.61 11.36
CA HIS A 968 1.10 26.08 10.29
C HIS A 968 1.07 25.12 9.08
N GLU A 969 2.20 24.49 8.73
CA GLU A 969 2.27 23.47 7.67
C GLU A 969 1.50 22.20 8.06
N TYR A 970 1.63 21.72 9.31
CA TYR A 970 0.83 20.60 9.81
C TYR A 970 -0.67 20.93 9.88
N GLU A 971 -1.07 22.13 10.31
CA GLU A 971 -2.46 22.57 10.29
C GLU A 971 -3.03 22.63 8.86
N GLN A 972 -2.26 23.14 7.90
CA GLN A 972 -2.65 23.10 6.48
C GLN A 972 -2.79 21.65 5.97
N LEU A 973 -1.88 20.75 6.32
CA LEU A 973 -1.95 19.34 5.92
C LEU A 973 -3.17 18.64 6.55
N ILE A 974 -3.52 18.97 7.79
CA ILE A 974 -4.74 18.50 8.47
C ILE A 974 -6.00 19.04 7.77
N CYS A 975 -6.02 20.31 7.37
CA CYS A 975 -7.11 20.92 6.59
C CYS A 975 -7.26 20.28 5.19
N GLN A 976 -6.16 19.96 4.51
CA GLN A 976 -6.17 19.21 3.26
C GLN A 976 -6.69 17.78 3.47
N HIS A 977 -6.19 17.06 4.47
CA HIS A 977 -6.63 15.70 4.79
C HIS A 977 -8.11 15.62 5.18
N THR A 978 -8.62 16.56 5.99
CA THR A 978 -10.06 16.63 6.32
C THR A 978 -10.92 16.94 5.09
N THR A 979 -10.44 17.78 4.17
CA THR A 979 -11.08 18.05 2.87
C THR A 979 -11.10 16.82 1.97
N LEU A 980 -9.99 16.10 1.84
CA LEU A 980 -9.90 14.84 1.09
C LEU A 980 -10.79 13.75 1.69
N LYS A 981 -10.86 13.65 3.02
CA LYS A 981 -11.78 12.76 3.76
C LYS A 981 -13.25 13.20 3.63
N GLY A 982 -13.52 14.44 3.25
CA GLY A 982 -14.82 14.91 2.78
C GLY A 982 -15.13 14.35 1.39
N LYS A 983 -14.25 14.58 0.41
CA LYS A 983 -14.38 14.09 -0.97
C LYS A 983 -14.52 12.57 -1.05
N LEU A 984 -13.72 11.82 -0.29
CA LEU A 984 -13.79 10.36 -0.23
C LEU A 984 -15.17 9.88 0.23
N ARG A 985 -15.73 10.46 1.30
CA ARG A 985 -17.08 10.11 1.79
C ARG A 985 -18.20 10.48 0.82
N ALA A 986 -18.01 11.50 -0.02
CA ALA A 986 -18.93 11.82 -1.11
C ALA A 986 -18.87 10.75 -2.21
N ILE A 987 -17.68 10.38 -2.68
CA ILE A 987 -17.46 9.35 -3.70
C ILE A 987 -17.95 7.97 -3.22
N GLU A 988 -17.70 7.61 -1.96
CA GLU A 988 -18.29 6.39 -1.37
C GLU A 988 -19.82 6.45 -1.32
N GLY A 989 -20.41 7.63 -1.07
CA GLY A 989 -21.85 7.85 -1.10
C GLY A 989 -22.41 7.64 -2.51
N GLU A 990 -21.79 8.26 -3.52
CA GLU A 990 -22.14 8.09 -4.93
C GLU A 990 -22.01 6.61 -5.35
N HIS A 991 -20.89 5.96 -5.06
CA HIS A 991 -20.69 4.53 -5.31
C HIS A 991 -21.77 3.69 -4.62
N ARG A 992 -22.12 3.96 -3.36
CA ARG A 992 -23.22 3.26 -2.66
C ARG A 992 -24.56 3.46 -3.38
N THR A 993 -24.89 4.67 -3.86
CA THR A 993 -26.13 4.88 -4.65
C THR A 993 -26.10 4.20 -6.02
N LEU A 994 -24.96 4.19 -6.71
CA LEU A 994 -24.79 3.51 -7.99
C LEU A 994 -24.87 1.99 -7.83
N GLN A 995 -24.29 1.45 -6.76
CA GLN A 995 -24.36 0.02 -6.42
C GLN A 995 -25.80 -0.40 -6.08
N SER A 996 -26.55 0.39 -5.33
CA SER A 996 -27.99 0.14 -5.11
C SER A 996 -28.76 0.14 -6.42
N LYS A 997 -28.61 1.16 -7.27
CA LYS A 997 -29.27 1.25 -8.59
C LYS A 997 -28.91 0.09 -9.51
N PHE A 998 -27.65 -0.34 -9.52
CA PHE A 998 -27.18 -1.50 -10.30
C PHE A 998 -27.81 -2.80 -9.77
N THR A 999 -27.83 -2.99 -8.45
CA THR A 999 -28.43 -4.18 -7.81
C THR A 999 -29.93 -4.25 -8.08
N GLU A 1000 -30.63 -3.12 -7.98
CA GLU A 1000 -32.07 -2.99 -8.26
C GLU A 1000 -32.39 -3.24 -9.75
N SER A 1001 -31.60 -2.69 -10.67
CA SER A 1001 -31.75 -2.93 -12.11
C SER A 1001 -31.45 -4.39 -12.49
N HIS A 1002 -30.43 -5.00 -11.88
CA HIS A 1002 -30.11 -6.42 -12.05
C HIS A 1002 -31.23 -7.32 -11.51
N LEU A 1003 -31.81 -6.98 -10.36
CA LEU A 1003 -32.94 -7.71 -9.79
C LEU A 1003 -34.19 -7.61 -10.70
N GLN A 1004 -34.43 -6.43 -11.28
CA GLN A 1004 -35.51 -6.20 -12.26
C GLN A 1004 -35.31 -7.01 -13.55
N GLN A 1005 -34.09 -7.04 -14.11
CA GLN A 1005 -33.76 -7.89 -15.26
C GLN A 1005 -33.89 -9.38 -14.94
N SER A 1006 -33.48 -9.82 -13.74
CA SER A 1006 -33.64 -11.20 -13.28
C SER A 1006 -35.13 -11.59 -13.16
N GLY A 1007 -35.99 -10.67 -12.71
CA GLY A 1007 -37.45 -10.85 -12.71
C GLY A 1007 -38.01 -11.01 -14.13
N GLN A 1008 -37.68 -10.09 -15.04
CA GLN A 1008 -38.13 -10.14 -16.43
C GLN A 1008 -37.66 -11.42 -17.15
N SER A 1009 -36.42 -11.85 -16.92
CA SER A 1009 -35.88 -13.11 -17.47
C SER A 1009 -36.70 -14.33 -17.04
N LYS A 1010 -37.18 -14.37 -15.78
CA LYS A 1010 -38.06 -15.45 -15.28
C LYS A 1010 -39.45 -15.40 -15.90
N GLU A 1011 -40.04 -14.21 -16.10
CA GLU A 1011 -41.30 -14.08 -16.83
C GLU A 1011 -41.17 -14.56 -18.28
N PHE A 1012 -40.08 -14.22 -18.98
CA PHE A 1012 -39.84 -14.71 -20.34
C PHE A 1012 -39.64 -16.23 -20.37
N GLN A 1013 -38.95 -16.81 -19.39
CA GLN A 1013 -38.83 -18.27 -19.26
C GLN A 1013 -40.19 -18.95 -19.03
N GLN A 1014 -41.07 -18.38 -18.21
CA GLN A 1014 -42.44 -18.87 -18.02
C GLN A 1014 -43.24 -18.79 -19.33
N ARG A 1015 -43.25 -17.65 -20.03
CA ARG A 1015 -43.95 -17.50 -21.33
C ARG A 1015 -43.41 -18.46 -22.40
N ILE A 1016 -42.10 -18.73 -22.43
CA ILE A 1016 -41.51 -19.73 -23.33
C ILE A 1016 -41.96 -21.15 -22.95
N HIS A 1017 -42.12 -21.46 -21.67
CA HIS A 1017 -42.65 -22.75 -21.21
C HIS A 1017 -44.14 -22.91 -21.54
N GLU A 1018 -44.94 -21.87 -21.38
CA GLU A 1018 -46.36 -21.83 -21.76
C GLU A 1018 -46.54 -22.02 -23.28
N LEU A 1019 -45.77 -21.29 -24.09
CA LEU A 1019 -45.80 -21.41 -25.55
C LEU A 1019 -45.31 -22.78 -26.06
N LYS A 1020 -44.38 -23.43 -25.36
CA LYS A 1020 -44.01 -24.83 -25.65
C LYS A 1020 -45.16 -25.79 -25.32
N GLY A 1021 -45.87 -25.56 -24.21
CA GLY A 1021 -47.06 -26.34 -23.84
C GLY A 1021 -48.17 -26.23 -24.88
N SER A 1022 -48.47 -25.02 -25.37
CA SER A 1022 -49.47 -24.84 -26.43
C SER A 1022 -49.03 -25.40 -27.78
N LEU A 1023 -47.75 -25.28 -28.14
CA LEU A 1023 -47.20 -25.90 -29.35
C LEU A 1023 -47.39 -27.41 -29.33
N SER A 1024 -46.98 -28.10 -28.27
CA SER A 1024 -47.12 -29.56 -28.19
C SER A 1024 -48.57 -30.04 -28.05
N SER A 1025 -49.49 -29.19 -27.57
CA SER A 1025 -50.93 -29.45 -27.68
C SER A 1025 -51.40 -29.42 -29.15
N SER A 1026 -50.94 -28.44 -29.92
CA SER A 1026 -51.28 -28.33 -31.35
C SER A 1026 -50.63 -29.44 -32.20
N GLU A 1027 -49.39 -29.84 -31.88
CA GLU A 1027 -48.73 -31.00 -32.50
C GLU A 1027 -49.52 -32.30 -32.25
N LEU A 1028 -50.10 -32.47 -31.06
CA LEU A 1028 -50.96 -33.60 -30.73
C LEU A 1028 -52.30 -33.55 -31.51
N GLU A 1029 -52.93 -32.39 -31.63
CA GLU A 1029 -54.15 -32.20 -32.42
C GLU A 1029 -53.92 -32.47 -33.92
N VAL A 1030 -52.84 -31.95 -34.50
CA VAL A 1030 -52.43 -32.25 -35.89
C VAL A 1030 -52.20 -33.75 -36.09
N SER A 1031 -51.61 -34.43 -35.10
CA SER A 1031 -51.41 -35.89 -35.14
C SER A 1031 -52.73 -36.67 -35.08
N GLN A 1032 -53.71 -36.21 -34.29
CA GLN A 1032 -55.06 -36.78 -34.27
C GLN A 1032 -55.82 -36.56 -35.59
N TRP A 1033 -55.67 -35.39 -36.21
CA TRP A 1033 -56.28 -35.12 -37.52
C TRP A 1033 -55.67 -35.95 -38.65
N LYS A 1034 -54.36 -36.20 -38.63
CA LYS A 1034 -53.70 -37.14 -39.55
C LYS A 1034 -54.27 -38.55 -39.41
N ALA A 1035 -54.29 -39.11 -38.21
CA ALA A 1035 -54.85 -40.45 -37.98
C ALA A 1035 -56.32 -40.58 -38.44
N ARG A 1036 -57.14 -39.52 -38.27
CA ARG A 1036 -58.52 -39.48 -38.80
C ARG A 1036 -58.57 -39.46 -40.34
N TYR A 1037 -57.67 -38.71 -40.98
CA TYR A 1037 -57.54 -38.68 -42.44
C TYR A 1037 -57.12 -40.04 -42.98
N ASP A 1038 -56.13 -40.69 -42.36
CA ASP A 1038 -55.64 -42.02 -42.75
C ASP A 1038 -56.78 -43.06 -42.67
N THR A 1039 -57.55 -43.06 -41.57
CA THR A 1039 -58.74 -43.92 -41.41
C THR A 1039 -59.82 -43.65 -42.47
N LEU A 1040 -60.00 -42.39 -42.89
CA LEU A 1040 -60.97 -42.03 -43.93
C LEU A 1040 -60.49 -42.46 -45.34
N MET A 1041 -59.17 -42.43 -45.59
CA MET A 1041 -58.57 -42.94 -46.81
C MET A 1041 -58.69 -44.47 -46.91
N GLU A 1042 -58.50 -45.22 -45.82
CA GLU A 1042 -58.77 -46.66 -45.77
C GLU A 1042 -60.25 -46.97 -46.09
N GLN A 1043 -61.19 -46.16 -45.58
CA GLN A 1043 -62.61 -46.29 -45.90
C GLN A 1043 -62.90 -46.01 -47.39
N HIS A 1044 -62.27 -45.00 -48.00
CA HIS A 1044 -62.40 -44.72 -49.42
C HIS A 1044 -61.89 -45.89 -50.28
N GLN A 1045 -60.67 -46.37 -50.00
CA GLN A 1045 -60.09 -47.52 -50.70
C GLN A 1045 -60.96 -48.78 -50.54
N GLY A 1046 -61.55 -48.98 -49.36
CA GLY A 1046 -62.52 -50.04 -49.10
C GLY A 1046 -63.77 -49.93 -49.97
N LEU A 1047 -64.29 -48.71 -50.18
CA LEU A 1047 -65.42 -48.45 -51.07
C LEU A 1047 -65.05 -48.69 -52.54
N ASP A 1048 -63.89 -48.22 -53.02
CA ASP A 1048 -63.40 -48.49 -54.38
C ASP A 1048 -63.27 -50.00 -54.63
N LEU A 1049 -62.76 -50.75 -53.64
CA LEU A 1049 -62.69 -52.22 -53.63
C LEU A 1049 -64.07 -52.92 -53.57
N THR A 1050 -65.15 -52.21 -53.26
CA THR A 1050 -66.53 -52.73 -53.43
C THR A 1050 -67.15 -52.34 -54.76
N MET A 1051 -66.88 -51.13 -55.25
CA MET A 1051 -67.36 -50.64 -56.55
C MET A 1051 -66.79 -51.48 -57.69
N THR A 1052 -65.48 -51.74 -57.69
CA THR A 1052 -64.83 -52.65 -58.65
C THR A 1052 -65.38 -54.08 -58.62
N LYS A 1053 -65.81 -54.60 -57.45
CA LYS A 1053 -66.48 -55.91 -57.35
C LYS A 1053 -67.88 -55.89 -57.96
N LEU A 1054 -68.59 -54.76 -57.82
CA LEU A 1054 -69.93 -54.57 -58.39
C LEU A 1054 -69.85 -54.50 -59.92
N ASP A 1055 -68.87 -53.78 -60.48
CA ASP A 1055 -68.64 -53.73 -61.93
C ASP A 1055 -68.34 -55.12 -62.51
N ASN A 1056 -67.52 -55.92 -61.82
CA ASN A 1056 -67.27 -57.32 -62.21
C ASN A 1056 -68.55 -58.19 -62.20
N HIS A 1057 -69.51 -57.91 -61.31
CA HIS A 1057 -70.82 -58.57 -61.33
C HIS A 1057 -71.70 -58.05 -62.48
N CYS A 1058 -71.68 -56.75 -62.78
CA CYS A 1058 -72.37 -56.17 -63.94
C CYS A 1058 -71.85 -56.76 -65.26
N GLU A 1059 -70.54 -56.91 -65.42
CA GLU A 1059 -69.94 -57.59 -66.57
C GLU A 1059 -70.39 -59.05 -66.68
N LEU A 1060 -70.37 -59.82 -65.57
CA LEU A 1060 -70.76 -61.23 -65.57
C LEU A 1060 -72.23 -61.41 -65.95
N LEU A 1061 -73.12 -60.56 -65.42
CA LEU A 1061 -74.54 -60.53 -65.80
C LEU A 1061 -74.73 -60.15 -67.28
N SER A 1062 -73.89 -59.25 -67.80
CA SER A 1062 -73.93 -58.84 -69.21
C SER A 1062 -73.49 -59.97 -70.15
N ARG A 1063 -72.45 -60.74 -69.78
CA ARG A 1063 -72.03 -61.96 -70.49
C ARG A 1063 -73.13 -63.03 -70.46
N LEU A 1064 -73.74 -63.29 -69.30
CA LEU A 1064 -74.84 -64.25 -69.16
C LEU A 1064 -76.08 -63.85 -69.98
N LYS A 1065 -76.40 -62.55 -70.03
CA LYS A 1065 -77.47 -62.01 -70.88
C LYS A 1065 -77.17 -62.25 -72.37
N GLY A 1066 -75.95 -61.99 -72.83
CA GLY A 1066 -75.52 -62.25 -74.21
C GLY A 1066 -75.72 -63.71 -74.61
N ASN A 1067 -75.24 -64.66 -73.79
CA ASN A 1067 -75.42 -66.09 -74.03
C ASN A 1067 -76.90 -66.50 -74.17
N LEU A 1068 -77.78 -65.97 -73.31
CA LEU A 1068 -79.22 -66.23 -73.37
C LEU A 1068 -79.90 -65.60 -74.59
N GLU A 1069 -79.39 -64.47 -75.08
CA GLU A 1069 -79.84 -63.84 -76.33
C GLU A 1069 -79.39 -64.67 -77.54
N GLU A 1070 -78.16 -65.20 -77.55
CA GLU A 1070 -77.66 -66.14 -78.57
C GLU A 1070 -78.46 -67.45 -78.62
N GLU A 1071 -78.76 -68.07 -77.47
CA GLU A 1071 -79.60 -69.28 -77.42
C GLU A 1071 -81.03 -69.01 -77.95
N ASN A 1072 -81.62 -67.85 -77.63
CA ASN A 1072 -82.91 -67.45 -78.20
C ASN A 1072 -82.84 -67.29 -79.72
N HIS A 1073 -81.75 -66.72 -80.27
CA HIS A 1073 -81.57 -66.62 -81.72
C HIS A 1073 -81.44 -68.00 -82.39
N HIS A 1074 -80.76 -68.96 -81.74
CA HIS A 1074 -80.67 -70.33 -82.23
C HIS A 1074 -82.04 -71.03 -82.23
N LEU A 1075 -82.82 -70.88 -81.17
CA LEU A 1075 -84.18 -71.44 -81.08
C LEU A 1075 -85.13 -70.81 -82.12
N LEU A 1076 -85.09 -69.49 -82.30
CA LEU A 1076 -85.86 -68.78 -83.34
C LEU A 1076 -85.49 -69.24 -84.74
N SER A 1077 -84.20 -69.43 -85.02
CA SER A 1077 -83.71 -69.95 -86.30
C SER A 1077 -84.18 -71.39 -86.55
N GLN A 1078 -84.18 -72.24 -85.52
CA GLN A 1078 -84.70 -73.61 -85.59
C GLN A 1078 -86.22 -73.66 -85.82
N ILE A 1079 -86.99 -72.77 -85.17
CA ILE A 1079 -88.43 -72.61 -85.41
C ILE A 1079 -88.71 -72.18 -86.86
N ASN A 1080 -87.95 -71.21 -87.39
CA ASN A 1080 -88.09 -70.77 -88.78
C ASN A 1080 -87.79 -71.90 -89.77
N LEU A 1081 -86.76 -72.72 -89.53
CA LEU A 1081 -86.43 -73.88 -90.37
C LEU A 1081 -87.56 -74.94 -90.36
N LEU A 1082 -88.14 -75.24 -89.20
CA LEU A 1082 -89.29 -76.15 -89.07
C LEU A 1082 -90.56 -75.59 -89.74
N SER A 1083 -90.76 -74.28 -89.68
CA SER A 1083 -91.86 -73.58 -90.38
C SER A 1083 -91.68 -73.70 -91.91
N GLN A 1084 -90.48 -73.47 -92.41
CA GLN A 1084 -90.14 -73.59 -93.83
C GLN A 1084 -90.32 -75.03 -94.35
N GLN A 1085 -89.91 -76.04 -93.58
CA GLN A 1085 -90.14 -77.45 -93.90
C GLN A 1085 -91.65 -77.80 -93.97
N ASN A 1086 -92.46 -77.28 -93.05
CA ASN A 1086 -93.92 -77.45 -93.11
C ASN A 1086 -94.52 -76.81 -94.37
N HIS A 1087 -94.00 -75.65 -94.81
CA HIS A 1087 -94.41 -75.03 -96.07
C HIS A 1087 -94.13 -75.95 -97.28
N THR A 1088 -92.92 -76.49 -97.39
CA THR A 1088 -92.55 -77.39 -98.52
C THR A 1088 -93.27 -78.75 -98.50
N LEU A 1089 -93.81 -79.17 -97.34
CA LEU A 1089 -94.69 -80.33 -97.25
C LEU A 1089 -96.12 -79.99 -97.67
N LEU A 1090 -96.59 -78.78 -97.38
CA LEU A 1090 -97.90 -78.29 -97.80
C LEU A 1090 -97.96 -78.12 -99.33
N GLU A 1091 -96.93 -77.52 -99.93
CA GLU A 1091 -96.78 -77.35 -101.39
C GLU A 1091 -96.88 -78.69 -102.11
N ARG A 1092 -96.05 -79.68 -101.72
CA ARG A 1092 -96.09 -81.04 -102.30
C ARG A 1092 -97.44 -81.74 -102.13
N SER A 1093 -98.16 -81.47 -101.05
CA SER A 1093 -99.52 -81.99 -100.83
C SER A 1093 -100.55 -81.36 -101.76
N MET A 1094 -100.36 -80.10 -102.15
CA MET A 1094 -101.20 -79.42 -103.14
C MET A 1094 -100.87 -79.90 -104.56
N GLU A 1095 -99.60 -79.97 -104.93
CA GLU A 1095 -99.14 -80.54 -106.22
C GLU A 1095 -99.69 -81.97 -106.43
N SER A 1096 -99.61 -82.82 -105.40
CA SER A 1096 -100.12 -84.20 -105.47
C SER A 1096 -101.64 -84.27 -105.69
N LYS A 1097 -102.43 -83.33 -105.16
CA LYS A 1097 -103.88 -83.25 -105.42
C LYS A 1097 -104.17 -82.75 -106.82
N GLU A 1098 -103.39 -81.79 -107.30
CA GLU A 1098 -103.56 -81.21 -108.63
C GLU A 1098 -103.25 -82.24 -109.72
N MET A 1099 -102.19 -83.04 -109.54
CA MET A 1099 -101.90 -84.22 -110.38
C MET A 1099 -103.06 -85.24 -110.38
N TYR A 1100 -103.64 -85.54 -109.21
CA TYR A 1100 -104.79 -86.46 -109.12
C TYR A 1100 -106.03 -85.91 -109.86
N HIS A 1101 -106.29 -84.61 -109.80
CA HIS A 1101 -107.36 -83.99 -110.59
C HIS A 1101 -107.08 -83.97 -112.10
N GLN A 1102 -105.81 -83.85 -112.52
CA GLN A 1102 -105.43 -83.99 -113.93
C GLN A 1102 -105.67 -85.41 -114.45
N GLU A 1103 -105.32 -86.45 -113.70
CA GLU A 1103 -105.67 -87.84 -114.05
C GLU A 1103 -107.20 -88.03 -114.13
N GLN A 1104 -107.94 -87.53 -113.13
CA GLN A 1104 -109.39 -87.64 -113.06
C GLN A 1104 -110.07 -87.01 -114.29
N LYS A 1105 -109.54 -85.89 -114.79
CA LYS A 1105 -109.97 -85.25 -116.06
C LYS A 1105 -109.71 -86.15 -117.28
N ILE A 1106 -108.52 -86.74 -117.38
CA ILE A 1106 -108.15 -87.66 -118.48
C ILE A 1106 -109.07 -88.90 -118.50
N TYR A 1107 -109.48 -89.42 -117.34
CA TYR A 1107 -110.47 -90.51 -117.27
C TYR A 1107 -111.85 -90.08 -117.78
N ILE A 1108 -112.32 -88.87 -117.45
CA ILE A 1108 -113.59 -88.32 -117.94
C ILE A 1108 -113.58 -88.18 -119.48
N ASP A 1109 -112.49 -87.67 -120.06
CA ASP A 1109 -112.38 -87.49 -121.51
C ASP A 1109 -112.37 -88.83 -122.27
N LYS A 1110 -111.69 -89.86 -121.73
CA LYS A 1110 -111.78 -91.25 -122.24
C LYS A 1110 -113.22 -91.79 -122.19
N LEU A 1111 -113.94 -91.53 -121.09
CA LEU A 1111 -115.35 -91.94 -120.92
C LEU A 1111 -116.26 -91.28 -121.95
N ASN A 1112 -116.02 -90.00 -122.26
CA ASN A 1112 -116.75 -89.24 -123.28
C ASN A 1112 -116.42 -89.68 -124.72
N ALA A 1113 -115.21 -90.16 -124.98
CA ALA A 1113 -114.85 -90.76 -126.28
C ALA A 1113 -115.62 -92.07 -126.54
N LEU A 1114 -115.72 -92.95 -125.53
CA LEU A 1114 -116.46 -94.21 -125.62
C LEU A 1114 -117.97 -94.00 -125.87
N ARG A 1115 -118.58 -92.99 -125.24
CA ARG A 1115 -119.99 -92.63 -125.50
C ARG A 1115 -120.25 -92.30 -126.97
N ARG A 1116 -119.36 -91.51 -127.60
CA ARG A 1116 -119.48 -91.13 -129.02
C ARG A 1116 -119.22 -92.28 -130.00
N GLN A 1117 -118.58 -93.37 -129.57
CA GLN A 1117 -118.47 -94.60 -130.36
C GLN A 1117 -119.74 -95.47 -130.25
N LYS A 1118 -120.40 -95.46 -129.09
CA LYS A 1118 -121.67 -96.17 -128.88
C LYS A 1118 -122.80 -95.64 -129.78
N GLU A 1119 -122.99 -94.32 -129.82
CA GLU A 1119 -124.03 -93.68 -130.65
C GLU A 1119 -123.89 -94.06 -132.14
N LYS A 1120 -122.65 -94.07 -132.67
CA LYS A 1120 -122.34 -94.43 -134.06
C LYS A 1120 -122.50 -95.92 -134.41
N LEU A 1121 -122.72 -96.78 -133.42
CA LEU A 1121 -123.11 -98.18 -133.62
C LEU A 1121 -124.63 -98.35 -133.55
N GLU A 1122 -125.30 -97.63 -132.65
CA GLU A 1122 -126.77 -97.64 -132.52
C GLU A 1122 -127.45 -97.07 -133.78
N GLU A 1123 -126.91 -95.99 -134.34
CA GLU A 1123 -127.38 -95.37 -135.59
C GLU A 1123 -127.35 -96.36 -136.78
N LYS A 1124 -126.29 -97.16 -136.91
CA LYS A 1124 -126.12 -98.15 -138.01
C LYS A 1124 -127.02 -99.38 -137.90
N ILE A 1125 -127.55 -99.68 -136.71
CA ILE A 1125 -128.44 -100.84 -136.49
C ILE A 1125 -129.89 -100.46 -136.82
N MET A 1126 -130.28 -99.19 -136.66
CA MET A 1126 -131.67 -98.74 -136.91
C MET A 1126 -132.08 -98.74 -138.39
N ASP A 1127 -131.15 -98.58 -139.34
CA ASP A 1127 -131.49 -98.53 -140.77
C ASP A 1127 -131.87 -99.88 -141.39
N GLN A 1128 -131.59 -101.03 -140.73
CA GLN A 1128 -131.82 -102.36 -141.33
C GLN A 1128 -133.22 -102.96 -141.07
N TYR A 1129 -134.06 -102.40 -140.20
CA TYR A 1129 -135.34 -102.99 -139.80
C TYR A 1129 -136.52 -102.02 -139.95
N LYS A 1130 -137.15 -102.02 -141.13
CA LYS A 1130 -138.23 -101.07 -141.50
C LYS A 1130 -139.46 -101.72 -142.17
N PHE A 1131 -139.84 -102.92 -141.71
CA PHE A 1131 -141.07 -103.61 -142.13
C PHE A 1131 -141.75 -104.31 -140.94
N TYR A 1132 -143.09 -104.32 -140.97
CA TYR A 1132 -144.05 -104.83 -139.97
C TYR A 1132 -144.36 -103.98 -138.71
N ASP A 1133 -145.67 -103.96 -138.42
CA ASP A 1133 -146.45 -103.33 -137.34
C ASP A 1133 -147.16 -104.49 -136.58
N PRO A 1134 -147.71 -104.40 -135.32
CA PRO A 1134 -148.35 -103.24 -134.69
C PRO A 1134 -147.98 -102.93 -133.21
N ALA A 1135 -148.58 -101.86 -132.67
CA ALA A 1135 -148.46 -101.36 -131.29
C ALA A 1135 -149.13 -102.29 -130.21
N PRO A 1136 -149.12 -102.03 -128.86
CA PRO A 1136 -148.70 -100.80 -128.13
C PRO A 1136 -148.09 -100.93 -126.67
N LYS A 1137 -147.88 -99.77 -125.98
CA LYS A 1137 -147.92 -99.47 -124.50
C LYS A 1137 -146.67 -99.61 -123.55
N LYS A 1138 -146.24 -98.43 -123.02
CA LYS A 1138 -145.90 -98.10 -121.58
C LYS A 1138 -144.58 -98.71 -120.98
N ARG A 1139 -144.00 -98.26 -119.83
CA ARG A 1139 -144.43 -97.34 -118.73
C ARG A 1139 -143.27 -96.69 -117.91
N SER A 1140 -143.40 -95.39 -117.58
CA SER A 1140 -143.10 -94.65 -116.31
C SER A 1140 -141.90 -94.96 -115.37
N GLN A 1141 -140.96 -94.00 -115.27
CA GLN A 1141 -140.70 -93.12 -114.11
C GLN A 1141 -141.31 -93.45 -112.72
N TRP A 1142 -140.53 -93.29 -111.61
CA TRP A 1142 -141.03 -92.81 -110.30
C TRP A 1142 -139.91 -92.24 -109.38
N SER A 1143 -140.23 -91.88 -108.12
CA SER A 1143 -139.41 -91.02 -107.24
C SER A 1143 -139.46 -91.36 -105.73
N GLY A 1144 -138.33 -91.21 -105.02
CA GLY A 1144 -138.28 -90.73 -103.62
C GLY A 1144 -138.09 -91.72 -102.45
N ALA A 1145 -138.01 -91.12 -101.25
CA ALA A 1145 -138.09 -91.69 -99.88
C ALA A 1145 -136.79 -92.04 -99.08
N LYS A 1146 -136.96 -91.94 -97.75
CA LYS A 1146 -136.00 -92.07 -96.62
C LYS A 1146 -135.76 -93.53 -96.21
N ALA A 1147 -134.68 -93.83 -95.46
CA ALA A 1147 -134.73 -94.60 -94.19
C ALA A 1147 -133.35 -94.80 -93.50
N LEU A 1148 -133.38 -95.13 -92.20
CA LEU A 1148 -132.25 -95.64 -91.39
C LEU A 1148 -132.48 -97.14 -91.07
N ALA A 1149 -131.52 -98.04 -91.33
CA ALA A 1149 -131.52 -99.41 -90.76
C ALA A 1149 -130.17 -100.18 -90.83
N LYS A 1150 -129.46 -100.23 -89.69
CA LYS A 1150 -128.99 -101.45 -88.97
C LYS A 1150 -128.43 -102.71 -89.70
N LEU A 1151 -127.27 -103.17 -89.15
CA LEU A 1151 -126.93 -104.54 -88.66
C LEU A 1151 -126.10 -105.58 -89.48
N ILE A 1152 -125.15 -106.20 -88.75
CA ILE A 1152 -124.64 -107.61 -88.80
C ILE A 1152 -123.35 -107.97 -89.58
N LYS A 1153 -122.21 -107.88 -88.84
CA LYS A 1153 -121.25 -108.97 -88.44
C LYS A 1153 -120.41 -109.70 -89.52
N PRO A 1154 -119.28 -110.39 -89.17
CA PRO A 1154 -118.91 -110.94 -87.85
C PRO A 1154 -117.49 -110.62 -87.29
N LYS A 1155 -117.26 -111.12 -86.05
CA LYS A 1155 -116.05 -111.68 -85.38
C LYS A 1155 -114.63 -111.31 -85.92
N LYS A 1156 -113.58 -111.22 -85.09
CA LYS A 1156 -113.24 -112.10 -83.94
C LYS A 1156 -112.17 -111.50 -82.98
N GLU A 1157 -112.38 -111.67 -81.66
CA GLU A 1157 -111.44 -111.97 -80.52
C GLU A 1157 -109.95 -111.53 -80.57
N HIS A 1158 -109.20 -111.17 -79.50
CA HIS A 1158 -109.33 -110.97 -78.03
C HIS A 1158 -107.93 -110.48 -77.50
N SER A 1159 -107.55 -110.16 -76.24
CA SER A 1159 -108.08 -109.90 -74.86
C SER A 1159 -106.87 -109.44 -73.97
N ARG A 1160 -106.92 -108.97 -72.70
CA ARG A 1160 -107.99 -108.71 -71.71
C ARG A 1160 -107.54 -107.67 -70.64
N GLU A 1161 -108.50 -106.86 -70.16
CA GLU A 1161 -108.83 -106.48 -68.75
C GLU A 1161 -107.81 -106.23 -67.61
N ARG A 1162 -108.26 -105.31 -66.70
CA ARG A 1162 -108.01 -105.20 -65.23
C ARG A 1162 -106.70 -104.49 -64.81
N GLY A 1163 -106.66 -103.59 -63.82
CA GLY A 1163 -107.71 -102.90 -63.04
C GLY A 1163 -107.32 -102.72 -61.55
N GLY A 1164 -107.72 -101.62 -60.89
CA GLY A 1164 -107.64 -101.46 -59.41
C GLY A 1164 -106.90 -100.22 -58.87
N ASP A 1165 -107.68 -99.27 -58.35
CA ASP A 1165 -107.67 -98.64 -57.01
C ASP A 1165 -106.41 -98.54 -56.09
N THR A 1166 -106.39 -97.41 -55.36
CA THR A 1166 -105.99 -97.17 -53.93
C THR A 1166 -104.53 -97.14 -53.42
N ASP A 1167 -104.25 -96.04 -52.71
CA ASP A 1167 -103.54 -95.86 -51.42
C ASP A 1167 -102.14 -96.45 -51.08
N LYS A 1168 -101.30 -95.50 -50.60
CA LYS A 1168 -100.44 -95.52 -49.39
C LYS A 1168 -99.04 -96.16 -49.34
N ASP A 1169 -98.19 -95.43 -48.58
CA ASP A 1169 -97.12 -95.83 -47.64
C ASP A 1169 -96.08 -96.91 -48.01
N GLY A 1170 -94.78 -96.57 -47.91
CA GLY A 1170 -93.80 -97.53 -47.33
C GLY A 1170 -92.34 -97.59 -47.84
N VAL A 1171 -91.41 -97.01 -47.07
CA VAL A 1171 -90.24 -97.71 -46.45
C VAL A 1171 -89.18 -98.46 -47.34
N LYS A 1172 -88.01 -97.81 -47.47
CA LYS A 1172 -86.60 -98.29 -47.25
C LYS A 1172 -85.90 -99.42 -48.07
N GLU A 1173 -84.69 -99.03 -48.53
CA GLU A 1173 -83.35 -99.68 -48.38
C GLU A 1173 -82.86 -100.87 -49.25
N LYS A 1174 -81.52 -100.86 -49.46
CA LYS A 1174 -80.58 -101.99 -49.75
C LYS A 1174 -80.61 -102.64 -51.16
N GLU A 1175 -79.50 -103.08 -51.79
CA GLU A 1175 -78.03 -102.96 -51.53
C GLU A 1175 -77.21 -103.33 -52.80
N HIS A 1176 -75.87 -103.34 -52.72
CA HIS A 1176 -74.89 -104.06 -53.60
C HIS A 1176 -74.56 -103.61 -55.06
N THR A 1177 -73.51 -102.78 -55.17
CA THR A 1177 -72.19 -103.10 -55.80
C THR A 1177 -72.05 -104.11 -56.97
N LYS A 1178 -71.37 -103.73 -58.08
CA LYS A 1178 -69.97 -104.14 -58.43
C LYS A 1178 -69.41 -103.55 -59.75
N SER A 1179 -68.07 -103.54 -59.86
CA SER A 1179 -67.18 -103.00 -60.92
C SER A 1179 -66.82 -104.08 -61.99
N PRO A 1180 -65.71 -104.10 -62.79
CA PRO A 1180 -64.47 -103.26 -62.91
C PRO A 1180 -64.24 -102.80 -64.40
N PRO A 1181 -63.03 -102.58 -65.02
CA PRO A 1181 -61.59 -102.57 -64.60
C PRO A 1181 -60.76 -101.36 -65.18
N ASP A 1182 -59.43 -101.12 -65.08
CA ASP A 1182 -58.31 -101.55 -64.19
C ASP A 1182 -57.04 -100.63 -64.31
N ILE A 1183 -55.98 -100.96 -63.54
CA ILE A 1183 -54.51 -100.81 -63.81
C ILE A 1183 -53.77 -99.42 -63.62
N PRO A 1184 -52.53 -99.38 -63.05
CA PRO A 1184 -52.27 -98.48 -61.89
C PRO A 1184 -50.84 -97.88 -61.61
N LEU A 1185 -50.76 -96.99 -60.59
CA LEU A 1185 -49.64 -96.76 -59.58
C LEU A 1185 -48.25 -96.22 -60.07
N PRO A 1186 -47.27 -95.81 -59.19
CA PRO A 1186 -47.10 -95.97 -57.72
C PRO A 1186 -46.70 -94.71 -56.87
N ALA A 1187 -46.36 -94.91 -55.57
CA ALA A 1187 -45.83 -93.94 -54.57
C ALA A 1187 -44.51 -94.47 -53.91
N PRO A 1188 -43.82 -93.84 -52.89
CA PRO A 1188 -44.24 -93.89 -51.46
C PRO A 1188 -43.72 -92.65 -50.59
N PRO A 1189 -43.44 -92.66 -49.24
CA PRO A 1189 -44.10 -91.74 -48.27
C PRO A 1189 -43.15 -91.03 -47.21
N PRO A 1190 -43.43 -90.91 -45.87
CA PRO A 1190 -44.02 -89.70 -45.22
C PRO A 1190 -43.34 -89.20 -43.90
N LEU A 1191 -43.84 -88.10 -43.29
CA LEU A 1191 -44.16 -87.95 -41.83
C LEU A 1191 -44.84 -86.58 -41.49
N LEU A 1192 -45.23 -86.33 -40.22
CA LEU A 1192 -46.22 -85.32 -39.77
C LEU A 1192 -45.72 -84.28 -38.70
N PRO A 1193 -46.48 -83.17 -38.44
CA PRO A 1193 -46.09 -81.95 -37.64
C PRO A 1193 -46.80 -81.92 -36.24
N PRO A 1194 -47.16 -80.79 -35.53
CA PRO A 1194 -46.98 -79.31 -35.70
C PRO A 1194 -46.70 -78.48 -34.40
N GLU A 1195 -46.91 -77.14 -34.49
CA GLU A 1195 -47.27 -76.12 -33.44
C GLU A 1195 -46.23 -75.17 -32.78
N THR A 1196 -46.74 -74.14 -32.06
CA THR A 1196 -46.17 -72.78 -31.78
C THR A 1196 -46.59 -72.27 -30.35
N PRO A 1197 -46.32 -71.01 -29.86
CA PRO A 1197 -45.29 -69.99 -30.16
C PRO A 1197 -44.34 -69.56 -28.95
N PRO A 1198 -44.49 -68.47 -28.13
CA PRO A 1198 -43.36 -67.63 -27.62
C PRO A 1198 -43.35 -67.46 -26.05
N PRO A 1199 -42.82 -66.41 -25.34
CA PRO A 1199 -42.01 -65.20 -25.68
C PRO A 1199 -40.87 -64.75 -24.68
N LEU A 1200 -40.18 -63.64 -25.03
CA LEU A 1200 -39.56 -62.57 -24.18
C LEU A 1200 -38.50 -62.82 -23.05
N SER A 1201 -37.36 -62.10 -23.22
CA SER A 1201 -36.62 -61.29 -22.20
C SER A 1201 -35.45 -61.85 -21.32
N HIS A 1202 -34.62 -60.90 -20.85
CA HIS A 1202 -33.68 -60.90 -19.71
C HIS A 1202 -32.28 -61.59 -19.73
N TRP A 1203 -31.24 -60.71 -19.72
CA TRP A 1203 -30.07 -60.66 -18.80
C TRP A 1203 -28.84 -61.60 -18.87
N THR A 1204 -27.68 -60.98 -18.56
CA THR A 1204 -26.41 -61.50 -17.98
C THR A 1204 -25.67 -62.70 -18.59
N ALA A 1205 -24.60 -62.38 -19.34
CA ALA A 1205 -23.18 -62.48 -18.93
C ALA A 1205 -22.61 -63.75 -18.25
N ASN A 1206 -21.29 -63.95 -18.51
CA ASN A 1206 -20.37 -64.97 -17.97
C ASN A 1206 -20.60 -66.40 -18.51
N ASP A 1207 -19.59 -67.25 -18.68
CA ASP A 1207 -18.14 -67.12 -18.37
C ASP A 1207 -17.30 -68.10 -19.22
N LYS A 1208 -15.98 -67.82 -19.35
CA LYS A 1208 -14.89 -68.83 -19.56
C LYS A 1208 -14.92 -69.66 -20.89
N GLN A 1209 -13.85 -70.32 -21.35
CA GLN A 1209 -12.40 -70.23 -21.06
C GLN A 1209 -11.56 -70.66 -22.30
N ASP A 1210 -10.25 -70.86 -22.07
CA ASP A 1210 -9.23 -71.53 -22.89
C ASP A 1210 -8.44 -70.66 -23.90
N GLY A 1211 -7.11 -70.84 -24.03
CA GLY A 1211 -6.18 -71.69 -23.26
C GLY A 1211 -5.07 -72.32 -24.12
N ALA A 1212 -3.85 -72.46 -23.56
CA ALA A 1212 -2.67 -73.11 -24.18
C ALA A 1212 -2.12 -72.42 -25.48
N HIS A 1213 -0.89 -72.61 -25.99
CA HIS A 1213 0.45 -73.15 -25.58
C HIS A 1213 1.47 -72.78 -26.72
N THR A 1214 2.81 -72.73 -26.63
CA THR A 1214 3.83 -72.89 -25.56
C THR A 1214 5.21 -72.34 -26.01
N HIS A 1215 5.94 -71.63 -25.13
CA HIS A 1215 7.41 -71.39 -25.14
C HIS A 1215 8.02 -70.61 -26.36
N SER A 1216 9.25 -70.07 -26.34
CA SER A 1216 10.38 -70.20 -25.38
C SER A 1216 11.33 -68.97 -25.39
N ASN A 1217 11.95 -68.64 -24.23
CA ASN A 1217 13.27 -67.97 -24.03
C ASN A 1217 13.55 -66.56 -24.64
N HIS A 1218 14.35 -65.65 -24.05
CA HIS A 1218 15.06 -65.60 -22.74
C HIS A 1218 15.45 -64.13 -22.39
N ASN A 1219 15.63 -63.79 -21.10
CA ASN A 1219 16.34 -62.59 -20.56
C ASN A 1219 15.84 -61.16 -20.89
N HIS A 1220 16.02 -60.13 -20.05
CA HIS A 1220 16.19 -60.02 -18.58
C HIS A 1220 16.07 -58.52 -18.17
N HIS A 1221 15.41 -58.21 -17.04
CA HIS A 1221 15.58 -57.03 -16.13
C HIS A 1221 15.61 -55.57 -16.70
N ILE A 1222 15.09 -54.52 -16.03
CA ILE A 1222 14.35 -54.43 -14.74
C ILE A 1222 13.40 -53.20 -14.69
N SER A 1223 12.28 -53.37 -13.98
CA SER A 1223 11.41 -52.39 -13.30
C SER A 1223 11.14 -50.99 -13.90
N THR A 1224 9.89 -50.79 -14.34
CA THR A 1224 9.10 -49.60 -13.96
C THR A 1224 8.54 -49.77 -12.52
N PRO A 1225 7.79 -48.80 -11.97
CA PRO A 1225 6.33 -48.95 -12.04
C PRO A 1225 5.55 -47.65 -12.31
N SER A 1226 4.25 -47.81 -12.53
CA SER A 1226 3.25 -46.74 -12.75
C SER A 1226 2.08 -46.92 -11.73
N PRO A 1227 0.88 -46.30 -11.81
CA PRO A 1227 0.27 -45.70 -10.60
C PRO A 1227 -1.10 -46.27 -10.18
N GLY A 1228 -1.63 -45.76 -9.07
CA GLY A 1228 -3.08 -45.69 -8.79
C GLY A 1228 -3.64 -46.71 -7.79
N PRO A 1229 -4.53 -46.27 -6.87
CA PRO A 1229 -5.36 -47.17 -6.06
C PRO A 1229 -6.87 -46.89 -6.23
N LEU A 1230 -7.71 -47.93 -6.22
CA LEU A 1230 -9.16 -47.81 -5.98
C LEU A 1230 -9.73 -49.06 -5.28
N SER A 1231 -10.54 -48.80 -4.23
CA SER A 1231 -11.70 -49.64 -3.84
C SER A 1231 -11.38 -50.97 -3.09
N PRO A 1232 -12.34 -51.61 -2.36
CA PRO A 1232 -12.20 -51.65 -0.89
C PRO A 1232 -12.66 -52.98 -0.19
N ALA A 1233 -12.84 -52.89 1.15
CA ALA A 1233 -13.86 -53.56 1.98
C ALA A 1233 -13.56 -54.89 2.75
N LEU A 1234 -13.82 -54.81 4.07
CA LEU A 1234 -14.39 -55.82 4.99
C LEU A 1234 -13.57 -57.06 5.47
N THR A 1235 -13.01 -56.94 6.69
CA THR A 1235 -13.28 -57.69 7.96
C THR A 1235 -13.66 -59.20 7.97
N PRO A 1236 -13.46 -59.98 9.08
CA PRO A 1236 -12.98 -59.64 10.44
C PRO A 1236 -11.93 -60.64 11.06
N ILE A 1237 -11.49 -60.42 12.32
CA ILE A 1237 -11.53 -61.38 13.48
C ILE A 1237 -10.62 -60.95 14.67
N ASN A 1238 -11.29 -60.43 15.69
CA ASN A 1238 -11.09 -60.59 17.16
C ASN A 1238 -9.82 -61.27 17.75
N ARG A 1239 -9.03 -60.50 18.53
CA ARG A 1239 -8.66 -60.84 19.93
C ARG A 1239 -8.11 -59.60 20.68
N GLY A 1240 -8.85 -59.09 21.66
CA GLY A 1240 -8.52 -57.83 22.37
C GLY A 1240 -7.80 -57.97 23.72
N LYS A 1241 -7.72 -56.86 24.46
CA LYS A 1241 -7.57 -56.78 25.94
C LYS A 1241 -8.00 -55.38 26.44
N HIS A 1242 -8.62 -55.38 27.64
CA HIS A 1242 -8.73 -54.36 28.72
C HIS A 1242 -8.28 -52.89 28.52
N THR A 1243 -8.89 -51.85 29.11
CA THR A 1243 -10.14 -51.68 29.93
C THR A 1243 -10.40 -50.19 30.19
N HIS A 1244 -11.69 -49.76 30.17
CA HIS A 1244 -12.29 -48.59 30.87
C HIS A 1244 -11.69 -47.17 30.60
N THR A 1245 -12.44 -46.05 30.72
CA THR A 1245 -13.77 -45.82 31.35
C THR A 1245 -14.57 -44.75 30.56
N TYR A 1246 -15.90 -44.93 30.49
CA TYR A 1246 -17.02 -43.96 30.38
C TYR A 1246 -16.71 -42.46 30.15
N THR A 1247 -17.48 -41.75 29.30
CA THR A 1247 -18.95 -41.62 29.41
C THR A 1247 -19.78 -41.83 28.13
N HIS A 1248 -20.86 -42.61 28.28
CA HIS A 1248 -22.13 -42.48 27.52
C HIS A 1248 -22.98 -41.37 28.18
N THR A 1249 -23.99 -40.73 27.57
CA THR A 1249 -25.23 -41.32 26.99
C THR A 1249 -25.75 -40.49 25.78
N LEU A 1250 -26.03 -41.11 24.64
CA LEU A 1250 -27.32 -41.72 24.20
C LEU A 1250 -28.44 -40.71 23.80
N ARG A 1251 -28.81 -40.75 22.50
CA ARG A 1251 -30.08 -40.24 21.97
C ARG A 1251 -31.24 -41.11 22.49
N GLN A 1252 -32.45 -40.55 22.68
CA GLN A 1252 -33.56 -40.72 21.71
C GLN A 1252 -34.92 -40.11 22.16
N PHE A 1253 -35.72 -39.83 21.12
CA PHE A 1253 -37.19 -39.91 21.04
C PHE A 1253 -38.13 -38.78 21.53
N ILE A 1254 -39.21 -38.70 20.72
CA ILE A 1254 -40.53 -38.06 20.89
C ILE A 1254 -40.68 -36.60 20.43
N VAL A 1255 -41.82 -36.42 19.75
CA VAL A 1255 -42.32 -35.25 19.01
C VAL A 1255 -43.30 -34.48 19.94
N VAL A 1256 -43.85 -33.37 19.44
CA VAL A 1256 -45.13 -32.72 19.83
C VAL A 1256 -44.99 -31.31 20.44
N THR A 1257 -45.06 -30.33 19.53
CA THR A 1257 -45.78 -29.04 19.57
C THR A 1257 -45.71 -28.08 20.79
N TRP A 1258 -45.57 -26.81 20.40
CA TRP A 1258 -46.36 -25.64 20.84
C TRP A 1258 -45.91 -24.75 22.02
N THR A 1259 -45.77 -23.47 21.65
CA THR A 1259 -46.11 -22.24 22.38
C THR A 1259 -45.23 -21.68 23.51
N ARG A 1260 -44.92 -20.39 23.29
CA ARG A 1260 -44.98 -19.24 24.23
C ARG A 1260 -43.78 -18.87 25.13
N THR A 1261 -43.06 -17.88 24.59
CA THR A 1261 -42.77 -16.54 25.18
C THR A 1261 -41.70 -16.34 26.26
N THR A 1262 -41.23 -15.09 26.27
CA THR A 1262 -40.59 -14.34 27.38
C THR A 1262 -39.17 -14.69 27.82
N SER A 1263 -38.22 -13.95 27.21
CA SER A 1263 -37.42 -12.92 27.91
C SER A 1263 -35.97 -13.21 28.36
N VAL A 1264 -35.05 -12.49 27.69
CA VAL A 1264 -34.01 -11.59 28.25
C VAL A 1264 -33.23 -12.06 29.49
N PHE A 1265 -31.94 -12.40 29.31
CA PHE A 1265 -30.83 -11.49 29.67
C PHE A 1265 -29.47 -11.97 29.11
N LEU A 1266 -28.57 -11.00 28.87
CA LEU A 1266 -27.21 -11.11 28.31
C LEU A 1266 -27.14 -11.67 26.87
#